data_AF-A0AAU9L6C5-F1
#
_entry.id   AF-A0AAU9L6C5-F1
#
_cell.length_a   1.000
_cell.length_b   1.000
_cell.length_c   1.000
_cell.angle_alpha   90.00
_cell.angle_beta   90.00
_cell.angle_gamma   90.00
#
_symmetry.space_group_name_H-M   'P 1'
#
loop_
_entity.id
_entity.type
_entity.pdbx_description
1 polymer ?
#
loop_
_entity_poly.entity_id
_entity_poly.type
_entity_poly.pdbx_seq_one_letter_code
_entity_poly.pdbx_strand_id
1 'polypeptide(L)'
;MASETADKEGLNLVTSITTDDLVGASETSSQNTEEFVRNSQDSEVNETKQTEDDVKMSDNDAVEQEDVEMRHINGEGDKTVKAEEHEEKVSSNDVENVSAVAMEEDNKVRPGDDDFTAEDTAVLYEKTAEDDIEMKTIDASLQDATSESNDTVQTLASETSKGVNGVAVLAEPVAKKQKVDESVSQVIENTVVDDPTAGADRFHNVSPSGLISRDDMAKMEEDSGRLKFDVITNDGANEHMIQLTTLKNIFAKQLPKMPKEYIVRLVFDKNHRSMLILKNGTHVIGGICYRPFEKNRFAEIAFCAINASDQVKGYGTRLMNHLKEYVKTKNITHFLTYADNYAIGYFKKQGFTKTVSISRPNWYGYIKDYDGGTLMECTIHTQINYLRITSMIHQQRKAIQDKIQERSHSKTVYPGLTNFAEGRLMDIYMVPGVKEAGWSQAVIRNNRVGTRDQGSLKSQLSQLLKAVSNHRSAWPFHEPVDTTVVVDYLDHIKDPVDLQLISKRIESGNYVSKAAFKADLDKMCENCMIYNTPDTNYYKAAMDLREFIQSRIQIRDHNLQIMTTPKDVKTSAIDLDDIDFDELDDYLELFQQDGVIKEAISKGVDLREYAQQIDEELRAAEAASIAQYVIKSADIVELHDEVQDCDNLLAKMQEMLLGFQADLGSISDEIRYLQDESIGMNIKLKNRRETEEKLQMYLDQVVVAPSLIKKIDEGEMNEVYLHALVTLNGKLRYAAMSDQDTLGLGLVPSQTAAFSDVKAQLKKLKARALVRIRDFLLAKMNEVKKPKTNVQMMQQNTLLPMKYLVTFLADNAPEVEDELRRVYSAAMSKTLVNVFRSYHTGLMKFYEEVATRTDVIVVEEQSLKGMFSSRVNLSKRNDTFSVTEREKILETVSAPALILHVAQQEQLKLPYEAVFRNMQQHLMDSATSEYLFLIEFFKSSSEEENEFRTRDLFMRVFAKTLSLCLENLENYLFTCYDAIGLLLMIRLTYAQRLEMEKRRISCLDAYFDRVTLLLWPRFKAVFDLNLMSVKNAKAKKLGPIDRHPHFVIRRYAEFASSILSLSMSTQQSQSSKAAAGNSAILSAQMHENGQGDMILNNVTVMRDEILCLLLRLAEQHENAKDKCVFLINNYDLVLTHFEKRRVTSEETPRFEELRAGQREKFVEEELATYFAKLIQFIEQIVHEFALTWRAGIETINGNVMTYFSNFRNGMEILKQVLTQLLLYYTRFVEVVKRSYQSPPPFNSAIITTQEILYEIKKYSRSF
;
A
#
# COMPACT_ATOMS: atom_id res chain seq x y z
N MET A 1 45.85 -41.02 35.17
CA MET A 1 46.16 -40.19 36.35
C MET A 1 44.92 -39.34 36.55
N ALA A 2 43.96 -39.68 37.44
CA ALA A 2 44.05 -39.82 38.92
C ALA A 2 44.35 -38.45 39.58
N SER A 3 43.60 -37.95 40.57
CA SER A 3 42.32 -38.38 41.24
C SER A 3 41.75 -37.14 41.97
N GLU A 4 40.47 -36.76 41.86
CA GLU A 4 39.29 -37.20 42.64
C GLU A 4 39.17 -36.59 44.07
N THR A 5 37.92 -36.30 44.53
CA THR A 5 37.45 -35.75 45.84
C THR A 5 37.61 -34.24 46.13
N ALA A 6 36.78 -33.57 46.96
CA ALA A 6 35.32 -33.68 47.27
C ALA A 6 34.78 -32.47 48.10
N ASP A 7 33.51 -32.10 47.86
CA ASP A 7 32.48 -31.29 48.56
C ASP A 7 32.68 -30.64 49.96
N LYS A 8 32.05 -29.46 50.19
CA LYS A 8 30.85 -29.28 51.07
C LYS A 8 30.29 -27.83 51.24
N GLU A 9 28.94 -27.75 51.39
CA GLU A 9 28.10 -26.76 52.14
C GLU A 9 28.15 -25.24 51.79
N GLY A 10 27.12 -24.40 52.01
CA GLY A 10 25.71 -24.65 52.42
C GLY A 10 24.86 -23.39 52.77
N LEU A 11 23.87 -23.06 51.93
CA LEU A 11 22.57 -22.32 52.16
C LEU A 11 22.45 -20.96 52.94
N ASN A 12 21.87 -19.96 52.23
CA ASN A 12 20.65 -19.15 52.54
C ASN A 12 20.58 -17.86 53.42
N LEU A 13 20.03 -16.80 52.77
CA LEU A 13 19.04 -15.76 53.18
C LEU A 13 19.29 -14.78 54.36
N VAL A 14 18.91 -13.49 54.17
CA VAL A 14 17.69 -12.83 54.73
C VAL A 14 17.58 -11.32 54.31
N THR A 15 16.33 -10.83 54.27
CA THR A 15 15.67 -9.61 53.74
C THR A 15 16.20 -8.16 53.93
N SER A 16 15.94 -7.37 52.87
CA SER A 16 15.49 -5.95 52.73
C SER A 16 14.94 -5.08 53.90
N ILE A 17 15.02 -3.75 53.74
CA ILE A 17 14.17 -2.66 54.31
C ILE A 17 14.10 -1.46 53.30
N THR A 18 13.16 -0.49 53.45
CA THR A 18 12.73 0.48 52.40
C THR A 18 12.53 1.95 52.86
N THR A 19 12.61 2.90 51.89
CA THR A 19 11.82 4.17 51.68
C THR A 19 11.62 5.25 52.77
N ASP A 20 11.91 6.54 52.45
CA ASP A 20 10.93 7.66 52.22
C ASP A 20 11.57 9.11 52.22
N ASP A 21 10.81 10.13 51.80
CA ASP A 21 11.23 11.51 51.35
C ASP A 21 11.28 12.66 52.40
N LEU A 22 11.88 13.84 52.06
CA LEU A 22 11.22 15.21 52.03
C LEU A 22 12.14 16.49 52.08
N VAL A 23 11.74 17.57 51.35
CA VAL A 23 11.85 19.07 51.60
C VAL A 23 13.18 19.87 51.45
N GLY A 24 13.15 21.11 50.87
CA GLY A 24 14.22 22.15 51.11
C GLY A 24 14.45 23.43 50.23
N ALA A 25 13.50 24.39 50.14
CA ALA A 25 13.55 25.88 49.90
C ALA A 25 14.73 26.75 49.26
N SER A 26 14.30 27.72 48.39
CA SER A 26 14.54 29.21 48.33
C SER A 26 15.84 29.98 47.86
N GLU A 27 15.69 30.76 46.75
CA GLU A 27 15.88 32.24 46.52
C GLU A 27 17.23 33.01 46.26
N THR A 28 17.10 34.14 45.52
CA THR A 28 18.04 35.28 45.16
C THR A 28 19.17 35.00 44.12
N SER A 29 19.52 35.78 43.06
CA SER A 29 19.35 37.19 42.56
C SER A 29 20.54 38.16 42.84
N SER A 30 20.99 39.13 42.00
CA SER A 30 20.77 39.51 40.56
C SER A 30 21.77 40.62 40.09
N GLN A 31 21.71 41.09 38.82
CA GLN A 31 22.12 42.43 38.23
C GLN A 31 23.28 42.59 37.19
N ASN A 32 22.94 43.25 36.05
CA ASN A 32 23.55 44.45 35.40
C ASN A 32 24.68 44.46 34.32
N THR A 33 24.46 45.33 33.29
CA THR A 33 25.39 46.27 32.55
C THR A 33 26.49 45.74 31.60
N GLU A 34 26.86 46.38 30.46
CA GLU A 34 26.22 47.40 29.57
C GLU A 34 27.03 47.62 28.24
N GLU A 35 26.51 48.50 27.36
CA GLU A 35 27.19 49.38 26.35
C GLU A 35 27.88 48.91 25.03
N PHE A 36 27.18 49.23 23.92
CA PHE A 36 27.52 50.21 22.86
C PHE A 36 28.51 49.97 21.67
N VAL A 37 27.89 49.76 20.48
CA VAL A 37 27.91 50.66 19.29
C VAL A 37 29.24 50.97 18.54
N ARG A 38 29.32 50.49 17.28
CA ARG A 38 29.23 51.27 16.02
C ARG A 38 29.30 50.35 14.78
N ASN A 39 28.93 50.75 13.55
CA ASN A 39 27.72 51.43 13.03
C ASN A 39 27.80 51.43 11.49
N SER A 40 26.66 51.33 10.79
CA SER A 40 26.46 51.75 9.38
C SER A 40 27.25 51.05 8.24
N GLN A 41 26.79 51.03 6.98
CA GLN A 41 25.45 51.16 6.35
C GLN A 41 25.57 50.66 4.88
N ASP A 42 24.43 50.34 4.26
CA ASP A 42 23.89 50.70 2.92
C ASP A 42 24.86 50.92 1.70
N SER A 43 24.45 50.77 0.43
CA SER A 43 23.09 50.83 -0.15
C SER A 43 22.92 50.00 -1.43
N GLU A 44 21.65 49.68 -1.73
CA GLU A 44 20.96 49.81 -3.03
C GLU A 44 21.65 49.43 -4.37
N VAL A 45 20.99 48.55 -5.14
CA VAL A 45 20.23 48.83 -6.39
C VAL A 45 19.68 47.47 -6.86
N ASN A 46 18.38 47.16 -6.88
CA ASN A 46 17.18 47.84 -7.42
C ASN A 46 17.04 47.69 -8.96
N GLU A 47 15.80 47.79 -9.44
CA GLU A 47 15.33 47.63 -10.83
C GLU A 47 15.39 46.22 -11.47
N THR A 48 14.52 45.85 -12.43
CA THR A 48 13.03 45.97 -12.56
C THR A 48 12.54 45.07 -13.71
N LYS A 49 11.23 44.73 -13.67
CA LYS A 49 10.30 44.26 -14.73
C LYS A 49 9.79 42.84 -14.53
N GLN A 50 8.49 42.57 -14.37
CA GLN A 50 7.24 42.99 -15.07
C GLN A 50 6.93 42.24 -16.37
N THR A 51 5.61 42.01 -16.54
CA THR A 51 4.84 41.78 -17.78
C THR A 51 5.26 40.57 -18.63
N GLU A 52 4.60 39.42 -18.54
CA GLU A 52 3.21 39.10 -18.97
C GLU A 52 3.10 38.57 -20.42
N ASP A 53 2.01 37.83 -20.62
CA ASP A 53 1.29 37.51 -21.84
C ASP A 53 1.86 36.54 -22.90
N ASP A 54 1.08 35.46 -23.04
CA ASP A 54 0.59 34.87 -24.29
C ASP A 54 1.57 34.56 -25.44
N VAL A 55 1.56 33.28 -25.85
CA VAL A 55 0.68 32.94 -26.98
C VAL A 55 0.13 31.51 -26.86
N LYS A 56 -1.19 31.46 -27.06
CA LYS A 56 -2.05 30.30 -27.28
C LYS A 56 -1.52 29.34 -28.35
N MET A 57 -2.07 28.12 -28.36
CA MET A 57 -2.42 27.39 -29.60
C MET A 57 -1.25 26.93 -30.49
N SER A 58 -1.41 26.03 -31.46
CA SER A 58 -2.45 25.00 -31.69
C SER A 58 -1.89 23.95 -32.67
N ASP A 59 -2.74 23.00 -33.04
CA ASP A 59 -2.70 22.26 -34.31
C ASP A 59 -1.57 21.22 -34.49
N ASN A 60 -1.89 19.97 -34.84
CA ASN A 60 -2.56 19.51 -36.06
C ASN A 60 -1.74 19.86 -37.31
N ASP A 61 -1.03 18.87 -37.83
CA ASP A 61 -1.32 18.33 -39.17
C ASP A 61 -0.64 16.95 -39.27
N ALA A 62 -1.41 15.88 -39.52
CA ALA A 62 -1.93 15.44 -40.82
C ALA A 62 -0.84 14.65 -41.58
N VAL A 63 -0.78 13.31 -41.51
CA VAL A 63 -1.76 12.25 -41.87
C VAL A 63 -1.57 11.78 -43.32
N GLU A 64 -1.13 10.51 -43.44
CA GLU A 64 -1.25 9.63 -44.61
C GLU A 64 -0.54 10.11 -45.92
N GLN A 65 -0.20 9.28 -46.90
CA GLN A 65 -0.57 7.88 -47.20
C GLN A 65 0.67 6.96 -47.11
N GLU A 66 0.58 5.72 -46.63
CA GLU A 66 -0.02 4.54 -47.31
C GLU A 66 0.73 4.22 -48.64
N ASP A 67 1.08 2.98 -48.95
CA ASP A 67 0.15 1.84 -48.95
C ASP A 67 0.72 0.47 -48.56
N VAL A 68 -0.21 -0.49 -48.39
CA VAL A 68 -0.05 -1.89 -48.02
C VAL A 68 0.18 -2.74 -49.29
N GLU A 69 0.81 -3.92 -49.26
CA GLU A 69 0.07 -5.20 -49.27
C GLU A 69 0.95 -6.43 -48.96
N MET A 70 0.30 -7.48 -48.45
CA MET A 70 0.86 -8.84 -48.36
C MET A 70 0.79 -9.56 -49.72
N ARG A 71 1.56 -10.66 -49.87
CA ARG A 71 1.01 -11.86 -50.53
C ARG A 71 1.73 -13.18 -50.21
N HIS A 72 1.05 -14.26 -50.58
CA HIS A 72 1.35 -15.66 -50.29
C HIS A 72 2.08 -16.38 -51.46
N ILE A 73 2.87 -17.40 -51.10
CA ILE A 73 2.94 -18.76 -51.72
C ILE A 73 3.29 -18.89 -53.24
N ASN A 74 4.35 -19.66 -53.50
CA ASN A 74 4.73 -20.39 -54.74
C ASN A 74 4.93 -19.62 -56.06
N GLY A 75 6.01 -19.95 -56.78
CA GLY A 75 6.20 -19.58 -58.19
C GLY A 75 7.59 -19.94 -58.74
N GLU A 76 7.63 -20.75 -59.79
CA GLU A 76 8.83 -21.07 -60.57
C GLU A 76 9.22 -19.89 -61.51
N GLY A 77 10.47 -19.78 -61.98
CA GLY A 77 10.78 -18.73 -62.99
C GLY A 77 12.24 -18.38 -63.30
N ASP A 78 13.00 -19.36 -63.80
CA ASP A 78 14.22 -19.31 -64.65
C ASP A 78 14.69 -17.96 -65.30
N LYS A 79 16.00 -17.88 -65.60
CA LYS A 79 16.75 -16.94 -66.49
C LYS A 79 17.16 -15.55 -65.96
N THR A 80 18.34 -14.97 -66.28
CA THR A 80 19.64 -15.44 -66.85
C THR A 80 20.69 -14.30 -66.76
N VAL A 81 22.00 -14.61 -66.79
CA VAL A 81 23.11 -13.76 -67.34
C VAL A 81 23.47 -12.49 -66.53
N LYS A 82 24.73 -12.14 -66.21
CA LYS A 82 26.11 -12.63 -66.50
C LYS A 82 26.97 -12.48 -65.20
N ALA A 83 27.98 -13.33 -64.94
CA ALA A 83 29.42 -13.15 -65.25
C ALA A 83 30.04 -11.83 -64.71
N GLU A 84 31.23 -11.79 -64.13
CA GLU A 84 32.45 -12.60 -64.40
C GLU A 84 33.21 -13.05 -63.12
N GLU A 85 33.81 -14.26 -63.17
CA GLU A 85 35.18 -14.66 -62.73
C GLU A 85 35.72 -14.38 -61.30
N HIS A 86 36.56 -15.21 -60.65
CA HIS A 86 37.01 -16.61 -60.87
C HIS A 86 37.55 -17.16 -59.51
N GLU A 87 37.48 -18.49 -59.29
CA GLU A 87 38.40 -19.34 -58.47
C GLU A 87 38.78 -18.98 -56.99
N GLU A 88 39.10 -19.92 -56.09
CA GLU A 88 38.81 -21.36 -55.98
C GLU A 88 39.11 -21.82 -54.53
N LYS A 89 38.21 -22.62 -53.92
CA LYS A 89 38.49 -23.94 -53.32
C LYS A 89 37.45 -24.39 -52.31
N VAL A 90 36.91 -25.58 -52.56
CA VAL A 90 36.07 -26.35 -51.63
C VAL A 90 36.83 -27.63 -51.26
N SER A 91 36.79 -27.98 -49.97
CA SER A 91 36.94 -29.34 -49.44
C SER A 91 36.21 -29.30 -48.09
N SER A 92 34.95 -29.71 -47.97
CA SER A 92 34.42 -31.06 -48.19
C SER A 92 35.21 -32.11 -47.39
N ASN A 93 34.65 -32.55 -46.25
CA ASN A 93 33.94 -33.84 -46.18
C ASN A 93 33.45 -34.13 -44.74
N ASP A 94 32.12 -34.22 -44.60
CA ASP A 94 31.39 -35.43 -44.19
C ASP A 94 31.49 -36.06 -42.78
N VAL A 95 30.27 -36.22 -42.22
CA VAL A 95 29.67 -37.49 -41.75
C VAL A 95 29.70 -37.87 -40.24
N GLU A 96 28.49 -37.83 -39.67
CA GLU A 96 27.91 -38.74 -38.64
C GLU A 96 28.46 -38.71 -37.19
N ASN A 97 27.70 -39.08 -36.12
CA ASN A 97 26.35 -39.66 -36.08
C ASN A 97 25.57 -39.41 -34.74
N VAL A 98 24.23 -39.41 -34.85
CA VAL A 98 23.21 -40.00 -33.93
C VAL A 98 23.10 -39.62 -32.42
N SER A 99 21.83 -39.42 -32.01
CA SER A 99 21.22 -39.61 -30.67
C SER A 99 21.42 -38.55 -29.55
N ALA A 100 20.43 -38.21 -28.70
CA ALA A 100 18.95 -38.31 -28.73
C ALA A 100 18.34 -37.62 -27.47
N VAL A 101 17.00 -37.61 -27.35
CA VAL A 101 16.18 -37.41 -26.12
C VAL A 101 15.99 -35.98 -25.57
N ALA A 102 14.94 -35.32 -26.10
CA ALA A 102 13.72 -34.84 -25.39
C ALA A 102 13.72 -33.75 -24.29
N MET A 103 12.68 -32.90 -24.38
CA MET A 103 11.88 -32.24 -23.30
C MET A 103 12.52 -31.16 -22.40
N GLU A 104 11.78 -30.17 -21.87
CA GLU A 104 10.58 -29.43 -22.33
C GLU A 104 10.39 -28.15 -21.46
N GLU A 105 9.39 -27.31 -21.78
CA GLU A 105 8.77 -26.25 -20.95
C GLU A 105 9.62 -25.26 -20.10
N ASP A 106 9.94 -24.11 -20.71
CA ASP A 106 9.24 -22.81 -20.53
C ASP A 106 8.95 -22.14 -19.15
N ASN A 107 8.94 -20.79 -19.21
CA ASN A 107 8.27 -19.78 -18.35
C ASN A 107 8.63 -19.52 -16.86
N LYS A 108 9.36 -18.41 -16.69
CA LYS A 108 8.89 -17.15 -16.04
C LYS A 108 7.66 -17.19 -15.10
N VAL A 109 7.86 -16.65 -13.88
CA VAL A 109 6.84 -15.86 -13.15
C VAL A 109 7.35 -14.41 -12.99
N ARG A 110 6.44 -13.48 -12.72
CA ARG A 110 6.59 -12.02 -12.86
C ARG A 110 7.11 -11.32 -11.58
N PRO A 111 7.61 -10.06 -11.69
CA PRO A 111 7.76 -9.16 -10.55
C PRO A 111 6.39 -8.69 -10.02
N GLY A 112 6.43 -8.02 -8.87
CA GLY A 112 5.33 -7.26 -8.29
C GLY A 112 5.85 -6.40 -7.15
N ASP A 113 6.04 -5.12 -7.43
CA ASP A 113 6.11 -4.07 -6.40
C ASP A 113 4.68 -3.72 -5.98
N ASP A 114 4.48 -3.26 -4.75
CA ASP A 114 3.41 -2.31 -4.39
C ASP A 114 3.76 -1.68 -3.03
N ASP A 115 3.56 -0.37 -2.93
CA ASP A 115 3.74 0.45 -1.72
C ASP A 115 2.36 0.85 -1.18
N PHE A 116 2.18 0.93 0.14
CA PHE A 116 1.00 1.58 0.69
C PHE A 116 1.22 2.23 2.07
N THR A 117 0.62 3.41 2.21
CA THR A 117 0.88 4.44 3.22
C THR A 117 0.34 4.14 4.62
N ALA A 118 0.75 4.98 5.57
CA ALA A 118 0.14 5.11 6.89
C ALA A 118 -0.53 6.49 7.06
N GLU A 119 -1.64 6.50 7.79
CA GLU A 119 -2.40 7.66 8.29
C GLU A 119 -2.93 7.30 9.69
N ASP A 120 -3.26 8.20 10.62
CA ASP A 120 -2.84 9.58 10.92
C ASP A 120 -3.45 9.93 12.31
N THR A 121 -2.88 10.85 13.10
CA THR A 121 -3.64 11.74 14.04
C THR A 121 -2.76 12.76 14.79
N ALA A 122 -2.54 13.92 14.15
CA ALA A 122 -3.07 15.24 14.57
C ALA A 122 -2.59 16.00 15.85
N VAL A 123 -2.94 17.31 15.84
CA VAL A 123 -2.98 18.33 16.92
C VAL A 123 -1.66 19.09 17.22
N LEU A 124 -1.59 20.44 17.33
CA LEU A 124 -2.21 21.62 16.65
C LEU A 124 -1.66 22.93 17.33
N TYR A 125 -2.10 24.12 16.86
CA TYR A 125 -1.93 25.47 17.48
C TYR A 125 -0.52 26.14 17.40
N GLU A 126 -0.34 27.42 17.02
CA GLU A 126 -1.27 28.46 16.49
C GLU A 126 -0.56 29.75 15.96
N LYS A 127 -1.33 30.64 15.27
CA LYS A 127 -1.23 32.13 15.14
C LYS A 127 -0.08 32.79 14.31
N THR A 128 -0.21 33.99 13.71
CA THR A 128 -1.25 34.74 12.90
C THR A 128 -0.76 36.18 12.56
N ALA A 129 -1.51 36.94 11.72
CA ALA A 129 -1.62 38.43 11.68
C ALA A 129 -0.48 39.26 11.01
N GLU A 130 -0.67 40.47 10.44
CA GLU A 130 -1.83 41.37 10.06
C GLU A 130 -1.26 42.55 9.19
N ASP A 131 -1.93 43.32 8.30
CA ASP A 131 -3.09 43.10 7.40
C ASP A 131 -2.86 43.83 6.03
N ASP A 132 -3.48 44.89 5.43
CA ASP A 132 -4.65 45.78 5.61
C ASP A 132 -4.92 46.63 4.29
N ILE A 133 -6.00 47.43 4.21
CA ILE A 133 -6.33 48.59 3.30
C ILE A 133 -6.86 48.36 1.85
N GLU A 134 -8.18 48.14 1.79
CA GLU A 134 -9.29 48.87 1.09
C GLU A 134 -9.26 49.62 -0.29
N MET A 135 -10.41 49.46 -0.99
CA MET A 135 -11.29 50.43 -1.72
C MET A 135 -11.18 50.79 -3.24
N LYS A 136 -12.23 50.35 -4.00
CA LYS A 136 -13.17 51.10 -4.92
C LYS A 136 -12.59 51.87 -6.15
N THR A 137 -13.30 52.22 -7.24
CA THR A 137 -14.75 52.32 -7.53
C THR A 137 -15.11 52.13 -9.03
N ILE A 138 -16.30 51.56 -9.23
CA ILE A 138 -17.35 51.63 -10.30
C ILE A 138 -17.38 52.87 -11.23
N ASP A 139 -17.64 52.69 -12.55
CA ASP A 139 -18.69 53.30 -13.41
C ASP A 139 -18.48 52.97 -14.93
N ALA A 140 -19.34 53.32 -15.90
CA ALA A 140 -20.75 52.89 -16.16
C ALA A 140 -21.28 53.35 -17.56
N SER A 141 -22.47 52.87 -17.95
CA SER A 141 -23.52 53.57 -18.72
C SER A 141 -23.58 53.65 -20.28
N LEU A 142 -24.83 53.51 -20.79
CA LEU A 142 -25.43 53.95 -22.08
C LEU A 142 -24.96 53.25 -23.39
N GLN A 143 -25.77 52.50 -24.15
CA GLN A 143 -27.11 52.70 -24.79
C GLN A 143 -27.10 53.52 -26.10
N ASP A 144 -27.29 52.85 -27.26
CA ASP A 144 -28.27 53.25 -28.31
C ASP A 144 -28.51 52.14 -29.39
N ALA A 145 -29.59 52.32 -30.18
CA ALA A 145 -29.81 51.98 -31.60
C ALA A 145 -30.00 50.53 -32.18
N THR A 146 -30.94 50.47 -33.14
CA THR A 146 -31.05 49.62 -34.37
C THR A 146 -31.46 48.11 -34.34
N SER A 147 -32.77 47.89 -34.47
CA SER A 147 -33.49 47.22 -35.61
C SER A 147 -33.20 45.80 -36.15
N GLU A 148 -34.31 45.04 -36.35
CA GLU A 148 -34.56 43.98 -37.37
C GLU A 148 -33.86 42.60 -37.24
N SER A 149 -34.38 41.46 -37.73
CA SER A 149 -35.74 40.96 -38.09
C SER A 149 -35.65 39.42 -38.38
N ASN A 150 -36.71 38.57 -38.49
CA ASN A 150 -38.16 38.72 -38.32
C ASN A 150 -38.91 37.38 -38.07
N ASP A 151 -40.23 37.50 -37.84
CA ASP A 151 -41.33 36.55 -38.16
C ASP A 151 -41.65 35.31 -37.28
N THR A 152 -42.89 35.12 -36.79
CA THR A 152 -43.99 36.07 -36.44
C THR A 152 -45.07 35.42 -35.54
N VAL A 153 -45.78 36.26 -34.73
CA VAL A 153 -47.18 36.11 -34.21
C VAL A 153 -47.53 34.87 -33.33
N GLN A 154 -47.96 34.98 -32.06
CA GLN A 154 -49.23 35.51 -31.48
C GLN A 154 -50.48 34.60 -31.77
N THR A 155 -51.57 34.51 -30.96
CA THR A 155 -52.12 35.41 -29.91
C THR A 155 -53.16 34.69 -28.98
N LEU A 156 -53.30 35.17 -27.73
CA LEU A 156 -54.56 35.32 -26.93
C LEU A 156 -55.52 34.13 -26.67
N ALA A 157 -56.64 34.42 -25.96
CA ALA A 157 -57.59 33.48 -25.37
C ALA A 157 -59.07 33.90 -25.56
N SER A 158 -59.99 33.10 -24.98
CA SER A 158 -61.45 33.29 -24.76
C SER A 158 -62.44 33.31 -25.95
N GLU A 159 -63.17 32.20 -26.07
CA GLU A 159 -64.64 32.02 -26.17
C GLU A 159 -65.52 32.54 -27.35
N THR A 160 -66.59 31.75 -27.60
CA THR A 160 -67.81 31.99 -28.42
C THR A 160 -67.63 32.00 -29.96
N SER A 161 -68.31 31.19 -30.77
CA SER A 161 -69.77 30.99 -30.81
C SER A 161 -70.25 29.91 -31.84
N LYS A 162 -71.55 29.61 -31.75
CA LYS A 162 -72.49 28.92 -32.70
C LYS A 162 -72.03 28.74 -34.17
N GLY A 163 -72.33 27.64 -34.89
CA GLY A 163 -73.07 26.40 -34.55
C GLY A 163 -73.85 25.81 -35.74
N VAL A 164 -74.64 24.75 -35.49
CA VAL A 164 -75.73 24.14 -36.32
C VAL A 164 -75.36 22.98 -37.31
N ASN A 165 -76.00 21.83 -37.04
CA ASN A 165 -76.35 20.65 -37.88
C ASN A 165 -75.31 19.70 -38.50
N GLY A 166 -75.39 18.41 -38.09
CA GLY A 166 -75.28 17.28 -39.03
C GLY A 166 -74.81 15.91 -38.50
N VAL A 167 -75.69 15.11 -37.85
CA VAL A 167 -75.57 13.64 -37.62
C VAL A 167 -74.33 13.19 -36.79
N ALA A 168 -74.44 12.91 -35.47
CA ALA A 168 -74.84 11.63 -34.83
C ALA A 168 -73.86 10.44 -35.10
N VAL A 169 -73.53 9.51 -34.18
CA VAL A 169 -74.39 8.63 -33.34
C VAL A 169 -73.57 7.99 -32.17
N LEU A 170 -74.17 7.84 -30.96
CA LEU A 170 -73.77 7.04 -29.76
C LEU A 170 -72.37 7.30 -29.10
N ALA A 171 -72.11 7.28 -27.78
CA ALA A 171 -72.81 7.00 -26.50
C ALA A 171 -72.56 5.65 -25.77
N GLU A 172 -72.32 5.78 -24.45
CA GLU A 172 -72.60 4.83 -23.35
C GLU A 172 -71.70 3.56 -23.13
N PRO A 173 -71.79 2.81 -21.99
CA PRO A 173 -70.65 2.83 -21.05
C PRO A 173 -70.24 1.44 -20.48
N VAL A 174 -69.91 1.40 -19.18
CA VAL A 174 -69.38 0.28 -18.38
C VAL A 174 -70.45 -0.77 -18.01
N ALA A 175 -69.97 -2.00 -17.74
CA ALA A 175 -70.61 -3.11 -17.01
C ALA A 175 -71.45 -4.15 -17.77
N LYS A 176 -71.10 -5.43 -17.56
CA LYS A 176 -72.02 -6.47 -17.06
C LYS A 176 -71.30 -7.73 -16.56
N LYS A 177 -71.86 -8.36 -15.52
CA LYS A 177 -71.65 -9.78 -15.17
C LYS A 177 -72.69 -10.62 -15.92
N GLN A 178 -72.34 -11.82 -16.37
CA GLN A 178 -73.09 -13.09 -16.20
C GLN A 178 -72.21 -14.25 -16.75
N LYS A 179 -72.14 -15.48 -16.19
CA LYS A 179 -73.18 -16.46 -15.77
C LYS A 179 -73.94 -16.97 -17.03
N VAL A 180 -74.25 -18.24 -17.26
CA VAL A 180 -74.43 -19.44 -16.40
C VAL A 180 -74.07 -20.71 -17.21
N ASP A 181 -73.62 -21.79 -16.56
CA ASP A 181 -73.62 -23.20 -17.05
C ASP A 181 -72.81 -23.53 -18.34
N GLU A 182 -72.57 -24.79 -18.73
CA GLU A 182 -73.22 -26.05 -18.33
C GLU A 182 -72.24 -27.22 -18.09
N SER A 183 -72.71 -28.20 -17.31
CA SER A 183 -71.99 -29.41 -16.92
C SER A 183 -71.96 -30.49 -18.01
N VAL A 184 -70.92 -31.33 -18.03
CA VAL A 184 -71.05 -32.79 -18.22
C VAL A 184 -70.00 -33.50 -17.35
N SER A 185 -70.44 -34.50 -16.57
CA SER A 185 -69.61 -35.45 -15.81
C SER A 185 -69.46 -36.78 -16.57
N GLN A 186 -68.84 -37.81 -15.96
CA GLN A 186 -68.91 -39.24 -16.38
C GLN A 186 -68.19 -39.60 -17.70
N VAL A 187 -67.72 -40.83 -18.01
CA VAL A 187 -67.38 -42.11 -17.31
C VAL A 187 -66.21 -42.74 -18.13
N ILE A 188 -65.56 -43.89 -17.89
CA ILE A 188 -65.77 -45.16 -17.14
C ILE A 188 -64.40 -45.46 -16.47
N GLU A 189 -64.20 -45.77 -15.17
CA GLU A 189 -64.86 -46.69 -14.21
C GLU A 189 -64.34 -48.17 -14.29
N ASN A 190 -64.48 -48.92 -13.20
CA ASN A 190 -64.33 -50.38 -13.04
C ASN A 190 -62.90 -50.99 -13.08
N THR A 191 -62.54 -51.99 -12.25
CA THR A 191 -63.26 -52.77 -11.19
C THR A 191 -62.33 -52.87 -9.94
N VAL A 192 -62.76 -52.75 -8.68
CA VAL A 192 -63.78 -53.49 -7.87
C VAL A 192 -63.36 -54.92 -7.51
N VAL A 193 -63.11 -55.20 -6.21
CA VAL A 193 -63.89 -56.09 -5.30
C VAL A 193 -63.60 -55.66 -3.83
N ASP A 194 -64.48 -56.01 -2.87
CA ASP A 194 -64.67 -55.31 -1.58
C ASP A 194 -64.40 -56.12 -0.28
N ASP A 195 -64.12 -55.39 0.83
CA ASP A 195 -64.56 -55.60 2.24
C ASP A 195 -64.19 -56.95 2.98
N PRO A 196 -64.52 -57.18 4.28
CA PRO A 196 -64.81 -56.26 5.41
C PRO A 196 -63.92 -56.36 6.68
N THR A 197 -64.11 -55.36 7.55
CA THR A 197 -64.03 -55.38 9.04
C THR A 197 -62.75 -55.83 9.78
N ALA A 198 -61.93 -54.84 10.16
CA ALA A 198 -61.34 -54.74 11.50
C ALA A 198 -61.15 -53.26 11.88
N GLY A 199 -61.54 -52.86 13.10
CA GLY A 199 -61.60 -51.44 13.51
C GLY A 199 -60.39 -50.93 14.30
N ALA A 200 -60.30 -49.60 14.38
CA ALA A 200 -59.48 -48.83 15.34
C ALA A 200 -57.97 -49.11 15.39
N ASP A 201 -57.21 -48.54 14.43
CA ASP A 201 -56.08 -47.65 14.76
C ASP A 201 -55.49 -46.97 13.51
N ARG A 202 -55.82 -45.68 13.29
CA ARG A 202 -55.11 -44.76 12.38
C ARG A 202 -55.69 -43.34 12.46
N PHE A 203 -55.03 -42.47 13.21
CA PHE A 203 -54.96 -41.04 12.87
C PHE A 203 -53.49 -40.57 12.93
N HIS A 204 -53.19 -39.55 12.12
CA HIS A 204 -51.83 -39.30 11.66
C HIS A 204 -50.96 -38.52 12.65
N ASN A 205 -49.77 -39.06 12.94
CA ASN A 205 -48.60 -38.25 13.28
C ASN A 205 -47.96 -37.75 11.97
N VAL A 206 -48.31 -36.54 11.54
CA VAL A 206 -47.60 -35.79 10.49
C VAL A 206 -47.04 -34.53 11.14
N SER A 207 -45.71 -34.46 11.30
CA SER A 207 -45.05 -33.28 11.84
C SER A 207 -44.90 -32.20 10.76
N PRO A 208 -45.36 -30.96 10.98
CA PRO A 208 -45.23 -29.89 10.00
C PRO A 208 -43.77 -29.43 9.88
N SER A 209 -43.29 -29.29 8.65
CA SER A 209 -42.00 -28.66 8.30
C SER A 209 -42.09 -28.09 6.89
N GLY A 210 -43.16 -27.33 6.65
CA GLY A 210 -43.65 -26.89 5.33
C GLY A 210 -42.97 -25.64 4.74
N LEU A 211 -41.66 -25.48 4.90
CA LEU A 211 -40.91 -24.38 4.27
C LEU A 211 -40.09 -24.91 3.09
N ILE A 212 -40.76 -25.01 1.94
CA ILE A 212 -40.23 -25.51 0.67
C ILE A 212 -39.02 -24.66 0.22
N SER A 213 -37.89 -25.30 -0.14
CA SER A 213 -36.72 -24.57 -0.61
C SER A 213 -37.01 -23.82 -1.91
N ARG A 214 -36.28 -22.72 -2.18
CA ARG A 214 -36.41 -22.01 -3.47
C ARG A 214 -36.00 -22.89 -4.66
N ASP A 215 -35.07 -23.85 -4.48
CA ASP A 215 -34.75 -24.86 -5.50
C ASP A 215 -35.87 -25.91 -5.64
N ASP A 216 -36.53 -26.27 -4.52
CA ASP A 216 -37.64 -27.23 -4.53
C ASP A 216 -38.90 -26.61 -5.21
N MET A 217 -39.16 -25.30 -5.05
CA MET A 217 -40.21 -24.61 -5.82
C MET A 217 -39.91 -24.60 -7.33
N ALA A 218 -38.67 -24.27 -7.72
CA ALA A 218 -38.23 -24.36 -9.11
C ALA A 218 -38.35 -25.80 -9.65
N LYS A 219 -38.04 -26.80 -8.82
CA LYS A 219 -38.22 -28.21 -9.14
C LYS A 219 -39.70 -28.59 -9.27
N MET A 220 -40.62 -28.06 -8.46
CA MET A 220 -42.05 -28.34 -8.61
C MET A 220 -42.63 -27.75 -9.90
N GLU A 221 -42.12 -26.62 -10.40
CA GLU A 221 -42.48 -26.11 -11.73
C GLU A 221 -41.84 -26.93 -12.87
N GLU A 222 -40.69 -27.57 -12.66
CA GLU A 222 -40.07 -28.52 -13.60
C GLU A 222 -40.84 -29.87 -13.61
N ASP A 223 -41.09 -30.47 -12.46
CA ASP A 223 -41.83 -31.73 -12.28
C ASP A 223 -43.29 -31.62 -12.80
N SER A 224 -43.87 -30.42 -12.85
CA SER A 224 -45.19 -30.13 -13.44
C SER A 224 -45.15 -29.65 -14.89
N GLY A 225 -43.99 -29.72 -15.56
CA GLY A 225 -43.82 -29.42 -16.98
C GLY A 225 -43.92 -27.93 -17.37
N ARG A 226 -44.00 -27.03 -16.39
CA ARG A 226 -44.02 -25.56 -16.62
C ARG A 226 -42.64 -25.02 -16.97
N LEU A 227 -41.57 -25.71 -16.57
CA LEU A 227 -40.19 -25.40 -16.91
C LEU A 227 -39.54 -26.55 -17.67
N LYS A 228 -38.79 -26.22 -18.72
CA LYS A 228 -37.94 -27.14 -19.49
C LYS A 228 -36.53 -26.56 -19.61
N PHE A 229 -35.52 -27.42 -19.60
CA PHE A 229 -34.12 -27.05 -19.76
C PHE A 229 -33.55 -27.73 -21.01
N ASP A 230 -33.06 -26.93 -21.96
CA ASP A 230 -32.48 -27.40 -23.23
C ASP A 230 -31.09 -26.81 -23.44
N VAL A 231 -30.23 -27.50 -24.20
CA VAL A 231 -28.88 -27.01 -24.56
C VAL A 231 -28.80 -26.86 -26.08
N ILE A 232 -28.69 -25.62 -26.54
CA ILE A 232 -28.65 -25.26 -27.97
C ILE A 232 -27.30 -24.63 -28.36
N THR A 233 -27.08 -24.46 -29.66
CA THR A 233 -25.92 -23.74 -30.23
C THR A 233 -26.37 -23.08 -31.55
N ASN A 234 -25.50 -22.28 -32.17
CA ASN A 234 -25.78 -21.68 -33.48
C ASN A 234 -25.53 -22.70 -34.63
N ASP A 235 -26.41 -23.68 -34.72
CA ASP A 235 -26.47 -24.65 -35.81
C ASP A 235 -27.08 -24.08 -37.11
N GLY A 236 -27.82 -22.99 -37.01
CA GLY A 236 -28.54 -22.33 -38.10
C GLY A 236 -30.02 -22.67 -38.18
N ALA A 237 -30.58 -23.43 -37.23
CA ALA A 237 -32.01 -23.67 -37.17
C ALA A 237 -32.78 -22.39 -36.76
N ASN A 238 -33.89 -22.09 -37.45
CA ASN A 238 -34.69 -20.88 -37.19
C ASN A 238 -35.17 -20.78 -35.73
N GLU A 239 -35.57 -21.91 -35.11
CA GLU A 239 -36.02 -21.93 -33.72
C GLU A 239 -34.89 -21.59 -32.74
N HIS A 240 -33.72 -22.23 -32.88
CA HIS A 240 -32.53 -21.90 -32.09
C HIS A 240 -32.09 -20.45 -32.32
N MET A 241 -32.19 -19.92 -33.54
CA MET A 241 -31.86 -18.52 -33.84
C MET A 241 -32.79 -17.54 -33.10
N ILE A 242 -34.10 -17.83 -33.03
CA ILE A 242 -35.05 -17.06 -32.23
C ILE A 242 -34.68 -17.14 -30.74
N GLN A 243 -34.48 -18.35 -30.21
CA GLN A 243 -34.16 -18.57 -28.79
C GLN A 243 -32.83 -17.89 -28.37
N LEU A 244 -31.77 -17.98 -29.18
CA LEU A 244 -30.50 -17.28 -28.98
C LEU A 244 -30.68 -15.75 -29.06
N THR A 245 -31.55 -15.26 -29.95
CA THR A 245 -31.87 -13.82 -30.03
C THR A 245 -32.57 -13.32 -28.77
N THR A 246 -33.53 -14.08 -28.24
CA THR A 246 -34.17 -13.79 -26.95
C THR A 246 -33.14 -13.82 -25.81
N LEU A 247 -32.27 -14.84 -25.76
CA LEU A 247 -31.24 -14.96 -24.73
C LEU A 247 -30.21 -13.81 -24.79
N LYS A 248 -29.72 -13.45 -25.98
CA LYS A 248 -28.86 -12.26 -26.19
C LYS A 248 -29.50 -11.01 -25.64
N ASN A 249 -30.81 -10.82 -25.86
CA ASN A 249 -31.54 -9.65 -25.37
C ASN A 249 -31.72 -9.68 -23.84
N ILE A 250 -31.85 -10.86 -23.22
CA ILE A 250 -31.82 -11.03 -21.76
C ILE A 250 -30.43 -10.65 -21.21
N PHE A 251 -29.33 -11.19 -21.76
CA PHE A 251 -27.98 -10.83 -21.33
C PHE A 251 -27.71 -9.32 -21.49
N ALA A 252 -28.06 -8.73 -22.64
CA ALA A 252 -27.87 -7.30 -22.90
C ALA A 252 -28.72 -6.37 -22.00
N LYS A 253 -29.75 -6.90 -21.33
CA LYS A 253 -30.56 -6.16 -20.34
C LYS A 253 -30.10 -6.40 -18.90
N GLN A 254 -29.60 -7.60 -18.57
CA GLN A 254 -29.18 -7.99 -17.22
C GLN A 254 -27.69 -7.70 -16.94
N LEU A 255 -26.86 -7.52 -17.98
CA LEU A 255 -25.43 -7.24 -17.88
C LEU A 255 -25.09 -5.89 -18.56
N PRO A 256 -25.62 -4.75 -18.07
CA PRO A 256 -25.55 -3.47 -18.78
C PRO A 256 -24.13 -2.90 -18.96
N LYS A 257 -23.13 -3.40 -18.21
CA LYS A 257 -21.71 -3.04 -18.38
C LYS A 257 -21.02 -3.81 -19.52
N MET A 258 -21.63 -4.86 -20.07
CA MET A 258 -21.05 -5.66 -21.15
C MET A 258 -21.46 -5.10 -22.53
N PRO A 259 -20.52 -4.83 -23.45
CA PRO A 259 -20.85 -4.32 -24.79
C PRO A 259 -21.81 -5.26 -25.53
N LYS A 260 -22.83 -4.70 -26.19
CA LYS A 260 -23.91 -5.48 -26.84
C LYS A 260 -23.37 -6.31 -28.00
N GLU A 261 -22.36 -5.77 -28.66
CA GLU A 261 -21.59 -6.32 -29.78
C GLU A 261 -20.78 -7.54 -29.30
N TYR A 262 -20.20 -7.44 -28.10
CA TYR A 262 -19.48 -8.54 -27.44
C TYR A 262 -20.43 -9.68 -27.05
N ILE A 263 -21.61 -9.34 -26.50
CA ILE A 263 -22.66 -10.32 -26.19
C ILE A 263 -23.14 -11.04 -27.46
N VAL A 264 -23.45 -10.30 -28.53
CA VAL A 264 -23.81 -10.87 -29.84
C VAL A 264 -22.71 -11.83 -30.33
N ARG A 265 -21.45 -11.38 -30.34
CA ARG A 265 -20.33 -12.15 -30.88
C ARG A 265 -20.11 -13.49 -30.18
N LEU A 266 -20.42 -13.61 -28.89
CA LEU A 266 -20.28 -14.89 -28.16
C LEU A 266 -21.57 -15.73 -28.16
N VAL A 267 -22.76 -15.14 -28.04
CA VAL A 267 -24.03 -15.90 -28.03
C VAL A 267 -24.31 -16.59 -29.37
N PHE A 268 -23.86 -16.00 -30.48
CA PHE A 268 -23.98 -16.59 -31.82
C PHE A 268 -22.70 -17.28 -32.32
N ASP A 269 -21.67 -17.44 -31.49
CA ASP A 269 -20.48 -18.22 -31.84
C ASP A 269 -20.81 -19.72 -31.84
N LYS A 270 -20.53 -20.41 -32.95
CA LYS A 270 -20.75 -21.86 -33.10
C LYS A 270 -19.91 -22.73 -32.14
N ASN A 271 -18.86 -22.16 -31.56
CA ASN A 271 -18.04 -22.81 -30.53
C ASN A 271 -18.65 -22.70 -29.12
N HIS A 272 -19.69 -21.87 -28.95
CA HIS A 272 -20.40 -21.71 -27.68
C HIS A 272 -21.70 -22.55 -27.68
N ARG A 273 -22.12 -22.93 -26.48
CA ARG A 273 -23.39 -23.61 -26.22
C ARG A 273 -24.17 -22.80 -25.18
N SER A 274 -25.48 -22.69 -25.37
CA SER A 274 -26.37 -22.00 -24.43
C SER A 274 -27.32 -23.02 -23.80
N MET A 275 -27.23 -23.19 -22.48
CA MET A 275 -28.30 -23.85 -21.72
C MET A 275 -29.40 -22.83 -21.45
N LEU A 276 -30.62 -23.14 -21.86
CA LEU A 276 -31.80 -22.30 -21.67
C LEU A 276 -32.65 -22.80 -20.51
N ILE A 277 -33.45 -21.89 -19.96
CA ILE A 277 -34.67 -22.23 -19.20
C ILE A 277 -35.87 -21.69 -19.97
N LEU A 278 -36.73 -22.61 -20.42
CA LEU A 278 -37.95 -22.34 -21.17
C LEU A 278 -39.17 -22.48 -20.25
N LYS A 279 -40.01 -21.45 -20.21
CA LYS A 279 -41.30 -21.47 -19.51
C LYS A 279 -42.42 -21.83 -20.49
N ASN A 280 -43.32 -22.72 -20.07
CA ASN A 280 -44.40 -23.27 -20.89
C ASN A 280 -43.92 -23.83 -22.24
N GLY A 281 -42.73 -24.45 -22.26
CA GLY A 281 -42.12 -25.08 -23.43
C GLY A 281 -41.50 -24.14 -24.48
N THR A 282 -41.87 -22.86 -24.55
CA THR A 282 -41.46 -21.97 -25.66
C THR A 282 -40.82 -20.64 -25.24
N HIS A 283 -41.09 -20.14 -24.02
CA HIS A 283 -40.67 -18.79 -23.64
C HIS A 283 -39.33 -18.80 -22.87
N VAL A 284 -38.25 -18.33 -23.49
CA VAL A 284 -36.93 -18.20 -22.83
C VAL A 284 -36.99 -17.18 -21.70
N ILE A 285 -36.83 -17.62 -20.43
CA ILE A 285 -36.76 -16.73 -19.27
C ILE A 285 -35.33 -16.49 -18.75
N GLY A 286 -34.34 -17.20 -19.30
CA GLY A 286 -32.93 -17.04 -18.94
C GLY A 286 -32.05 -18.14 -19.55
N GLY A 287 -30.77 -18.12 -19.21
CA GLY A 287 -29.82 -19.12 -19.66
C GLY A 287 -28.38 -18.88 -19.22
N ILE A 288 -27.52 -19.85 -19.54
CA ILE A 288 -26.07 -19.82 -19.35
C ILE A 288 -25.40 -20.09 -20.70
N CYS A 289 -24.65 -19.12 -21.21
CA CYS A 289 -23.80 -19.28 -22.40
C CYS A 289 -22.38 -19.67 -21.93
N TYR A 290 -21.88 -20.80 -22.43
CA TYR A 290 -20.61 -21.39 -22.05
C TYR A 290 -19.85 -21.96 -23.24
N ARG A 291 -18.52 -22.03 -23.12
CA ARG A 291 -17.60 -22.55 -24.13
C ARG A 291 -16.91 -23.81 -23.60
N PRO A 292 -17.20 -25.01 -24.15
CA PRO A 292 -16.63 -26.26 -23.67
C PRO A 292 -15.24 -26.53 -24.29
N PHE A 293 -14.25 -26.80 -23.46
CA PHE A 293 -12.91 -27.24 -23.86
C PHE A 293 -12.74 -28.73 -23.52
N GLU A 294 -13.45 -29.59 -24.26
CA GLU A 294 -13.63 -31.02 -23.94
C GLU A 294 -12.29 -31.78 -23.83
N LYS A 295 -11.25 -31.39 -24.60
CA LYS A 295 -9.87 -31.93 -24.46
C LYS A 295 -9.21 -31.57 -23.12
N ASN A 296 -9.33 -30.31 -22.70
CA ASN A 296 -8.75 -29.78 -21.47
C ASN A 296 -9.62 -30.10 -20.23
N ARG A 297 -10.79 -30.73 -20.43
CA ARG A 297 -11.77 -31.13 -19.42
C ARG A 297 -12.32 -29.97 -18.57
N PHE A 298 -12.35 -28.75 -19.10
CA PHE A 298 -13.01 -27.60 -18.46
C PHE A 298 -13.98 -26.88 -19.43
N ALA A 299 -14.79 -25.96 -18.90
CA ALA A 299 -15.57 -25.02 -19.69
C ALA A 299 -15.49 -23.60 -19.12
N GLU A 300 -15.48 -22.61 -20.01
CA GLU A 300 -15.60 -21.19 -19.69
C GLU A 300 -17.10 -20.83 -19.62
N ILE A 301 -17.58 -20.27 -18.51
CA ILE A 301 -18.92 -19.65 -18.46
C ILE A 301 -18.76 -18.17 -18.81
N ALA A 302 -19.24 -17.79 -19.99
CA ALA A 302 -19.15 -16.43 -20.52
C ALA A 302 -20.29 -15.54 -19.99
N PHE A 303 -21.54 -16.02 -19.99
CA PHE A 303 -22.69 -15.28 -19.47
C PHE A 303 -23.67 -16.19 -18.71
N CYS A 304 -24.26 -15.68 -17.63
CA CYS A 304 -25.28 -16.37 -16.83
C CYS A 304 -26.30 -15.33 -16.33
N ALA A 305 -27.57 -15.42 -16.76
CA ALA A 305 -28.60 -14.46 -16.38
C ALA A 305 -30.03 -15.03 -16.48
N ILE A 306 -30.95 -14.42 -15.73
CA ILE A 306 -32.40 -14.68 -15.76
C ILE A 306 -33.14 -13.33 -15.82
N ASN A 307 -34.25 -13.29 -16.55
CA ASN A 307 -35.10 -12.11 -16.69
C ASN A 307 -35.62 -11.63 -15.32
N ALA A 308 -35.66 -10.31 -15.11
CA ALA A 308 -35.92 -9.69 -13.80
C ALA A 308 -37.27 -10.10 -13.17
N SER A 309 -38.30 -10.36 -13.99
CA SER A 309 -39.62 -10.88 -13.57
C SER A 309 -39.58 -12.25 -12.90
N ASP A 310 -38.49 -12.99 -13.08
CA ASP A 310 -38.33 -14.40 -12.74
C ASP A 310 -37.05 -14.68 -11.92
N GLN A 311 -36.37 -13.62 -11.48
CA GLN A 311 -35.33 -13.71 -10.45
C GLN A 311 -35.95 -14.05 -9.08
N VAL A 312 -35.08 -14.40 -8.12
CA VAL A 312 -35.44 -14.83 -6.75
C VAL A 312 -36.20 -16.17 -6.64
N LYS A 313 -36.93 -16.62 -7.66
CA LYS A 313 -37.71 -17.89 -7.75
C LYS A 313 -36.87 -19.19 -7.78
N GLY A 314 -35.59 -19.14 -7.37
CA GLY A 314 -34.69 -20.30 -7.34
C GLY A 314 -34.16 -20.79 -8.70
N TYR A 315 -34.82 -20.44 -9.80
CA TYR A 315 -34.49 -20.85 -11.18
C TYR A 315 -32.99 -20.79 -11.53
N GLY A 316 -32.23 -19.81 -11.03
CA GLY A 316 -30.79 -19.68 -11.29
C GLY A 316 -29.94 -20.81 -10.71
N THR A 317 -30.26 -21.27 -9.50
CA THR A 317 -29.64 -22.45 -8.89
C THR A 317 -30.03 -23.71 -9.68
N ARG A 318 -31.31 -23.83 -10.04
CA ARG A 318 -31.83 -24.97 -10.80
C ARG A 318 -31.15 -25.11 -12.17
N LEU A 319 -31.02 -24.00 -12.90
CA LEU A 319 -30.31 -23.87 -14.17
C LEU A 319 -28.82 -24.23 -14.06
N MET A 320 -28.14 -23.77 -13.00
CA MET A 320 -26.74 -24.14 -12.74
C MET A 320 -26.59 -25.63 -12.40
N ASN A 321 -27.53 -26.21 -11.65
CA ASN A 321 -27.54 -27.64 -11.33
C ASN A 321 -27.77 -28.51 -12.59
N HIS A 322 -28.69 -28.12 -13.48
CA HIS A 322 -28.85 -28.74 -14.80
C HIS A 322 -27.58 -28.65 -15.64
N LEU A 323 -26.92 -27.50 -15.69
CA LEU A 323 -25.67 -27.33 -16.43
C LEU A 323 -24.57 -28.27 -15.90
N LYS A 324 -24.41 -28.34 -14.58
CA LYS A 324 -23.44 -29.24 -13.92
C LYS A 324 -23.71 -30.71 -14.19
N GLU A 325 -24.97 -31.14 -14.20
CA GLU A 325 -25.33 -32.53 -14.51
C GLU A 325 -25.13 -32.83 -16.01
N TYR A 326 -25.48 -31.89 -16.89
CA TYR A 326 -25.26 -32.01 -18.34
C TYR A 326 -23.78 -32.15 -18.70
N VAL A 327 -22.89 -31.29 -18.20
CA VAL A 327 -21.49 -31.27 -18.66
C VAL A 327 -20.68 -32.51 -18.23
N LYS A 328 -21.13 -33.27 -17.23
CA LYS A 328 -20.59 -34.61 -16.92
C LYS A 328 -20.68 -35.55 -18.13
N THR A 329 -21.78 -35.48 -18.89
CA THR A 329 -21.97 -36.28 -20.13
C THR A 329 -20.99 -35.90 -21.24
N LYS A 330 -20.27 -34.79 -21.08
CA LYS A 330 -19.22 -34.29 -21.99
C LYS A 330 -17.81 -34.42 -21.39
N ASN A 331 -17.65 -35.19 -20.31
CA ASN A 331 -16.37 -35.41 -19.61
C ASN A 331 -15.70 -34.11 -19.09
N ILE A 332 -16.50 -33.07 -18.82
CA ILE A 332 -16.02 -31.80 -18.29
C ILE A 332 -16.00 -31.87 -16.76
N THR A 333 -14.86 -31.53 -16.19
CA THR A 333 -14.53 -31.70 -14.77
C THR A 333 -14.48 -30.39 -13.98
N HIS A 334 -14.40 -29.24 -14.67
CA HIS A 334 -14.30 -27.92 -14.04
C HIS A 334 -15.03 -26.85 -14.86
N PHE A 335 -15.56 -25.82 -14.18
CA PHE A 335 -15.90 -24.53 -14.80
C PHE A 335 -14.89 -23.46 -14.38
N LEU A 336 -14.55 -22.57 -15.31
CA LEU A 336 -13.87 -21.30 -15.05
C LEU A 336 -14.77 -20.14 -15.51
N THR A 337 -14.72 -19.00 -14.82
CA THR A 337 -15.47 -17.78 -15.19
C THR A 337 -14.84 -16.54 -14.57
N TYR A 338 -14.92 -15.39 -15.26
CA TYR A 338 -14.64 -14.07 -14.67
C TYR A 338 -15.94 -13.48 -14.12
N ALA A 339 -16.10 -13.49 -12.81
CA ALA A 339 -17.26 -12.95 -12.11
C ALA A 339 -17.08 -11.45 -11.83
N ASP A 340 -18.08 -10.64 -12.20
CA ASP A 340 -18.25 -9.28 -11.66
C ASP A 340 -18.35 -9.36 -10.12
N ASN A 341 -17.82 -8.35 -9.41
CA ASN A 341 -17.81 -8.27 -7.95
C ASN A 341 -19.21 -8.42 -7.33
N TYR A 342 -20.26 -7.93 -8.01
CA TYR A 342 -21.66 -8.14 -7.60
C TYR A 342 -22.12 -9.61 -7.72
N ALA A 343 -21.52 -10.39 -8.63
CA ALA A 343 -21.88 -11.78 -8.91
C ALA A 343 -21.09 -12.82 -8.07
N ILE A 344 -19.96 -12.45 -7.45
CA ILE A 344 -19.14 -13.37 -6.61
C ILE A 344 -20.01 -14.06 -5.53
N GLY A 345 -20.95 -13.33 -4.92
CA GLY A 345 -21.86 -13.86 -3.91
C GLY A 345 -22.87 -14.90 -4.42
N TYR A 346 -23.17 -14.91 -5.72
CA TYR A 346 -23.94 -15.97 -6.39
C TYR A 346 -23.04 -17.16 -6.71
N PHE A 347 -21.91 -16.94 -7.40
CA PHE A 347 -21.00 -18.02 -7.79
C PHE A 347 -20.46 -18.80 -6.58
N LYS A 348 -20.12 -18.12 -5.47
CA LYS A 348 -19.73 -18.79 -4.21
C LYS A 348 -20.84 -19.69 -3.63
N LYS A 349 -22.12 -19.30 -3.75
CA LYS A 349 -23.26 -20.16 -3.36
C LYS A 349 -23.45 -21.35 -4.31
N GLN A 350 -23.08 -21.19 -5.58
CA GLN A 350 -22.99 -22.28 -6.55
C GLN A 350 -21.70 -23.11 -6.42
N GLY A 351 -20.92 -22.95 -5.35
CA GLY A 351 -19.71 -23.76 -5.12
C GLY A 351 -18.51 -23.40 -6.00
N PHE A 352 -18.44 -22.16 -6.49
CA PHE A 352 -17.21 -21.62 -7.09
C PHE A 352 -16.29 -21.04 -6.00
N THR A 353 -14.97 -21.13 -6.20
CA THR A 353 -13.93 -20.55 -5.32
C THR A 353 -13.06 -19.56 -6.11
N LYS A 354 -12.30 -18.69 -5.42
CA LYS A 354 -11.29 -17.81 -6.06
C LYS A 354 -9.96 -18.53 -6.35
N THR A 355 -9.78 -19.75 -5.85
CA THR A 355 -8.57 -20.55 -6.04
C THR A 355 -8.77 -21.47 -7.24
N VAL A 356 -7.89 -21.36 -8.23
CA VAL A 356 -7.88 -22.22 -9.42
C VAL A 356 -6.94 -23.39 -9.15
N SER A 357 -7.47 -24.61 -9.15
CA SER A 357 -6.73 -25.85 -8.89
C SER A 357 -6.25 -26.55 -10.18
N ILE A 358 -6.82 -26.21 -11.35
CA ILE A 358 -6.30 -26.66 -12.64
C ILE A 358 -4.92 -26.00 -12.88
N SER A 359 -3.92 -26.79 -13.26
CA SER A 359 -2.58 -26.27 -13.57
C SER A 359 -2.61 -25.27 -14.74
N ARG A 360 -1.83 -24.19 -14.61
CA ARG A 360 -1.86 -23.03 -15.50
C ARG A 360 -1.81 -23.37 -17.00
N PRO A 361 -0.94 -24.30 -17.50
CA PRO A 361 -0.90 -24.65 -18.92
C PRO A 361 -2.21 -25.21 -19.50
N ASN A 362 -3.08 -25.80 -18.67
CA ASN A 362 -4.33 -26.41 -19.13
C ASN A 362 -5.47 -25.40 -19.39
N TRP A 363 -5.35 -24.15 -18.95
CA TRP A 363 -6.40 -23.12 -19.10
C TRP A 363 -5.92 -21.73 -19.52
N TYR A 364 -4.65 -21.38 -19.26
CA TYR A 364 -4.10 -20.08 -19.61
C TYR A 364 -4.11 -19.86 -21.13
N GLY A 365 -4.58 -18.69 -21.57
CA GLY A 365 -4.78 -18.37 -23.00
C GLY A 365 -6.06 -18.96 -23.64
N TYR A 366 -6.79 -19.86 -22.96
CA TYR A 366 -8.07 -20.38 -23.46
C TYR A 366 -9.28 -19.55 -23.00
N ILE A 367 -9.25 -19.12 -21.73
CA ILE A 367 -10.17 -18.10 -21.17
C ILE A 367 -9.63 -16.70 -21.48
N LYS A 368 -10.51 -15.71 -21.64
CA LYS A 368 -10.09 -14.30 -21.72
C LYS A 368 -9.97 -13.67 -20.33
N ASP A 369 -8.92 -12.89 -20.12
CA ASP A 369 -8.79 -12.00 -18.97
C ASP A 369 -9.76 -10.80 -19.14
N TYR A 370 -10.45 -10.39 -18.06
CA TYR A 370 -11.37 -9.25 -18.05
C TYR A 370 -11.01 -8.29 -16.92
N ASP A 371 -10.73 -7.03 -17.25
CA ASP A 371 -10.44 -5.99 -16.26
C ASP A 371 -11.63 -5.79 -15.29
N GLY A 372 -11.33 -5.75 -13.99
CA GLY A 372 -12.32 -5.65 -12.92
C GLY A 372 -13.08 -6.94 -12.57
N GLY A 373 -12.86 -8.04 -13.31
CA GLY A 373 -13.46 -9.36 -13.01
C GLY A 373 -12.60 -10.21 -12.07
N THR A 374 -13.23 -10.94 -11.14
CA THR A 374 -12.55 -11.99 -10.35
C THR A 374 -12.65 -13.33 -11.08
N LEU A 375 -11.51 -13.95 -11.43
CA LEU A 375 -11.48 -15.35 -11.89
C LEU A 375 -11.95 -16.30 -10.78
N MET A 376 -12.86 -17.22 -11.11
CA MET A 376 -13.40 -18.22 -10.19
C MET A 376 -13.50 -19.61 -10.84
N GLU A 377 -13.24 -20.66 -10.06
CA GLU A 377 -13.27 -22.08 -10.46
C GLU A 377 -14.37 -22.87 -9.71
N CYS A 378 -15.03 -23.82 -10.38
CA CYS A 378 -15.88 -24.83 -9.73
C CYS A 378 -15.57 -26.24 -10.24
N THR A 379 -15.10 -27.12 -9.36
CA THR A 379 -14.91 -28.56 -9.65
C THR A 379 -16.25 -29.30 -9.70
N ILE A 380 -16.40 -30.19 -10.70
CA ILE A 380 -17.60 -31.02 -10.90
C ILE A 380 -17.39 -32.39 -10.26
N HIS A 381 -18.14 -32.66 -9.19
CA HIS A 381 -18.11 -33.95 -8.52
C HIS A 381 -19.01 -34.95 -9.27
N THR A 382 -18.40 -35.95 -9.88
CA THR A 382 -19.10 -37.00 -10.65
C THR A 382 -20.12 -37.77 -9.79
N GLN A 383 -19.81 -38.01 -8.52
CA GLN A 383 -20.63 -38.78 -7.56
C GLN A 383 -21.87 -38.03 -7.03
N ILE A 384 -21.97 -36.70 -7.18
CA ILE A 384 -23.09 -35.91 -6.64
C ILE A 384 -24.11 -35.64 -7.74
N ASN A 385 -25.34 -36.15 -7.62
CA ASN A 385 -26.43 -35.75 -8.53
C ASN A 385 -26.91 -34.35 -8.14
N TYR A 386 -26.58 -33.33 -8.95
CA TYR A 386 -26.86 -31.94 -8.65
C TYR A 386 -28.36 -31.62 -8.66
N LEU A 387 -29.16 -32.36 -9.45
CA LEU A 387 -30.62 -32.20 -9.52
C LEU A 387 -31.37 -32.71 -8.28
N ARG A 388 -30.70 -33.52 -7.45
CA ARG A 388 -31.26 -34.14 -6.23
C ARG A 388 -30.51 -33.76 -4.94
N ILE A 389 -29.56 -32.82 -5.02
CA ILE A 389 -28.61 -32.51 -3.95
C ILE A 389 -29.29 -32.16 -2.60
N THR A 390 -30.39 -31.40 -2.62
CA THR A 390 -31.21 -31.07 -1.44
C THR A 390 -31.72 -32.33 -0.72
N SER A 391 -32.26 -33.29 -1.49
CA SER A 391 -32.77 -34.56 -0.96
C SER A 391 -31.64 -35.49 -0.47
N MET A 392 -30.48 -35.50 -1.15
CA MET A 392 -29.32 -36.27 -0.73
C MET A 392 -28.76 -35.78 0.61
N ILE A 393 -28.63 -34.45 0.77
CA ILE A 393 -28.19 -33.83 2.04
C ILE A 393 -29.20 -34.11 3.15
N HIS A 394 -30.51 -34.05 2.88
CA HIS A 394 -31.52 -34.39 3.88
C HIS A 394 -31.43 -35.86 4.32
N GLN A 395 -31.27 -36.79 3.38
CA GLN A 395 -31.09 -38.22 3.67
C GLN A 395 -29.80 -38.50 4.47
N GLN A 396 -28.69 -37.85 4.12
CA GLN A 396 -27.42 -37.96 4.86
C GLN A 396 -27.55 -37.41 6.30
N ARG A 397 -28.17 -36.24 6.47
CA ARG A 397 -28.41 -35.65 7.80
C ARG A 397 -29.33 -36.54 8.65
N LYS A 398 -30.38 -37.11 8.06
CA LYS A 398 -31.24 -38.10 8.73
C LYS A 398 -30.46 -39.34 9.15
N ALA A 399 -29.69 -39.96 8.23
CA ALA A 399 -28.89 -41.15 8.55
C ALA A 399 -27.87 -40.89 9.68
N ILE A 400 -27.25 -39.71 9.71
CA ILE A 400 -26.38 -39.27 10.82
C ILE A 400 -27.19 -39.13 12.12
N GLN A 401 -28.36 -38.49 12.08
CA GLN A 401 -29.23 -38.30 13.25
C GLN A 401 -29.81 -39.62 13.80
N ASP A 402 -30.05 -40.60 12.93
CA ASP A 402 -30.45 -41.96 13.32
C ASP A 402 -29.26 -42.71 13.94
N LYS A 403 -28.03 -42.58 13.40
CA LYS A 403 -26.81 -43.16 13.99
C LYS A 403 -26.38 -42.48 15.30
N ILE A 404 -26.75 -41.22 15.51
CA ILE A 404 -26.61 -40.53 16.80
C ILE A 404 -27.63 -41.09 17.81
N GLN A 405 -28.88 -41.35 17.40
CA GLN A 405 -29.89 -41.98 18.26
C GLN A 405 -29.49 -43.41 18.68
N GLU A 406 -28.84 -44.19 17.83
CA GLU A 406 -28.27 -45.51 18.21
C GLU A 406 -27.22 -45.43 19.33
N ARG A 407 -26.56 -44.29 19.52
CA ARG A 407 -25.41 -44.12 20.43
C ARG A 407 -25.64 -43.07 21.54
N SER A 408 -26.84 -42.51 21.64
CA SER A 408 -27.13 -41.41 22.57
C SER A 408 -28.53 -41.53 23.17
N HIS A 409 -28.59 -41.55 24.51
CA HIS A 409 -29.83 -41.52 25.28
C HIS A 409 -30.55 -40.16 25.25
N SER A 410 -30.12 -39.21 24.40
CA SER A 410 -30.72 -37.87 24.24
C SER A 410 -32.20 -37.84 23.82
N LYS A 411 -32.80 -39.00 23.53
CA LYS A 411 -34.24 -39.16 23.23
C LYS A 411 -35.08 -39.56 24.45
N THR A 412 -34.44 -39.95 25.57
CA THR A 412 -35.13 -40.36 26.79
C THR A 412 -35.71 -39.15 27.52
N VAL A 413 -36.96 -38.80 27.22
CA VAL A 413 -37.73 -37.82 27.99
C VAL A 413 -38.23 -38.50 29.25
N TYR A 414 -37.58 -38.24 30.38
CA TYR A 414 -38.03 -38.72 31.69
C TYR A 414 -39.33 -38.00 32.11
N PRO A 415 -40.29 -38.68 32.75
CA PRO A 415 -41.49 -38.04 33.28
C PRO A 415 -41.15 -36.91 34.26
N GLY A 416 -41.96 -35.85 34.26
CA GLY A 416 -41.85 -34.77 35.24
C GLY A 416 -42.04 -35.28 36.67
N LEU A 417 -41.37 -34.65 37.64
CA LEU A 417 -41.53 -34.97 39.06
C LEU A 417 -42.99 -34.75 39.48
N THR A 418 -43.64 -35.79 40.01
CA THR A 418 -45.06 -35.74 40.42
C THR A 418 -45.27 -35.22 41.84
N ASN A 419 -44.25 -35.33 42.69
CA ASN A 419 -44.37 -35.06 44.13
C ASN A 419 -43.71 -33.72 44.49
N PHE A 420 -44.45 -32.62 44.28
CA PHE A 420 -44.07 -31.28 44.77
C PHE A 420 -44.77 -30.87 46.09
N ALA A 421 -45.59 -31.76 46.67
CA ALA A 421 -46.27 -31.53 47.94
C ALA A 421 -45.31 -31.59 49.15
N GLU A 422 -45.69 -30.89 50.23
CA GLU A 422 -45.05 -30.92 51.58
C GLU A 422 -43.64 -30.36 51.74
N GLY A 423 -43.07 -29.65 50.76
CA GLY A 423 -41.93 -28.74 50.98
C GLY A 423 -40.61 -29.35 51.47
N ARG A 424 -40.49 -30.69 51.52
CA ARG A 424 -39.28 -31.40 51.92
C ARG A 424 -38.34 -31.54 50.72
N LEU A 425 -37.07 -31.15 50.91
CA LEU A 425 -36.02 -31.25 49.88
C LEU A 425 -35.81 -32.71 49.48
N MET A 426 -36.21 -33.07 48.26
CA MET A 426 -35.87 -34.36 47.65
C MET A 426 -34.37 -34.40 47.32
N ASP A 427 -33.71 -35.51 47.64
CA ASP A 427 -32.30 -35.72 47.29
C ASP A 427 -32.13 -35.83 45.77
N ILE A 428 -31.13 -35.13 45.23
CA ILE A 428 -30.92 -34.97 43.78
C ILE A 428 -30.62 -36.30 43.07
N TYR A 429 -30.04 -37.27 43.80
CA TYR A 429 -29.75 -38.61 43.28
C TYR A 429 -30.99 -39.51 43.16
N MET A 430 -32.16 -39.07 43.64
CA MET A 430 -33.44 -39.76 43.49
C MET A 430 -34.27 -39.25 42.30
N VAL A 431 -33.83 -38.17 41.64
CA VAL A 431 -34.49 -37.61 40.46
C VAL A 431 -34.28 -38.54 39.25
N PRO A 432 -35.36 -38.97 38.55
CA PRO A 432 -35.24 -39.74 37.30
C PRO A 432 -34.37 -39.02 36.27
N GLY A 433 -33.52 -39.77 35.57
CA GLY A 433 -32.51 -39.24 34.65
C GLY A 433 -31.21 -38.81 35.32
N VAL A 434 -31.24 -38.24 36.53
CA VAL A 434 -30.00 -37.98 37.31
C VAL A 434 -29.45 -39.30 37.87
N LYS A 435 -30.36 -40.17 38.35
CA LYS A 435 -30.05 -41.50 38.88
C LYS A 435 -29.42 -42.41 37.83
N GLU A 436 -30.05 -42.54 36.66
CA GLU A 436 -29.52 -43.36 35.55
C GLU A 436 -28.21 -42.82 34.96
N ALA A 437 -27.97 -41.51 35.03
CA ALA A 437 -26.74 -40.90 34.54
C ALA A 437 -25.53 -41.08 35.50
N GLY A 438 -25.70 -41.69 36.67
CA GLY A 438 -24.59 -42.09 37.55
C GLY A 438 -23.84 -40.94 38.25
N TRP A 439 -24.46 -39.77 38.42
CA TRP A 439 -23.82 -38.61 39.04
C TRP A 439 -23.59 -38.84 40.54
N SER A 440 -22.44 -38.46 41.07
CA SER A 440 -22.07 -38.64 42.48
C SER A 440 -21.65 -37.33 43.16
N GLN A 441 -21.67 -37.31 44.50
CA GLN A 441 -21.30 -36.13 45.30
C GLN A 441 -19.90 -35.56 44.96
N ALA A 442 -18.95 -36.40 44.56
CA ALA A 442 -17.61 -35.95 44.18
C ALA A 442 -17.62 -35.15 42.86
N VAL A 443 -18.39 -35.60 41.85
CA VAL A 443 -18.46 -34.97 40.52
C VAL A 443 -19.13 -33.60 40.59
N ILE A 444 -20.21 -33.47 41.37
CA ILE A 444 -20.96 -32.22 41.52
C ILE A 444 -20.16 -31.17 42.33
N ARG A 445 -19.26 -31.60 43.24
CA ARG A 445 -18.48 -30.69 44.08
C ARG A 445 -17.31 -30.03 43.35
N ASN A 446 -16.69 -30.71 42.39
CA ASN A 446 -15.53 -30.20 41.66
C ASN A 446 -15.89 -29.27 40.48
N ASN A 447 -17.11 -29.37 39.92
CA ASN A 447 -17.58 -28.53 38.81
C ASN A 447 -18.41 -27.30 39.28
N ARG A 448 -18.09 -26.74 40.45
CA ARG A 448 -18.70 -25.50 40.98
C ARG A 448 -17.69 -24.35 41.15
N VAL A 449 -16.99 -24.03 40.05
CA VAL A 449 -16.43 -22.69 39.83
C VAL A 449 -17.19 -22.08 38.65
N GLY A 450 -17.92 -21.00 38.92
CA GLY A 450 -18.99 -20.50 38.05
C GLY A 450 -19.98 -19.69 38.87
N THR A 451 -19.53 -18.54 39.36
CA THR A 451 -20.30 -17.65 40.23
C THR A 451 -21.53 -17.11 39.51
N ARG A 452 -22.71 -17.65 39.85
CA ARG A 452 -23.99 -16.98 39.55
C ARG A 452 -24.04 -15.69 40.35
N ASP A 453 -23.91 -14.57 39.65
CA ASP A 453 -23.71 -13.26 40.24
C ASP A 453 -25.00 -12.70 40.89
N GLN A 454 -25.21 -13.06 42.16
CA GLN A 454 -26.24 -12.45 43.01
C GLN A 454 -25.94 -10.96 43.31
N GLY A 455 -24.68 -10.53 43.21
CA GLY A 455 -24.29 -9.12 43.41
C GLY A 455 -24.88 -8.23 42.31
N SER A 456 -24.74 -8.62 41.05
CA SER A 456 -25.24 -7.87 39.89
C SER A 456 -26.76 -7.71 39.89
N LEU A 457 -27.54 -8.78 40.12
CA LEU A 457 -29.00 -8.63 40.19
C LEU A 457 -29.43 -7.78 41.39
N LYS A 458 -28.87 -8.02 42.59
CA LYS A 458 -29.18 -7.24 43.80
C LYS A 458 -28.85 -5.76 43.61
N SER A 459 -27.67 -5.44 43.07
CA SER A 459 -27.26 -4.07 42.75
C SER A 459 -28.19 -3.38 41.75
N GLN A 460 -28.58 -4.08 40.67
CA GLN A 460 -29.51 -3.54 39.67
C GLN A 460 -30.90 -3.27 40.27
N LEU A 461 -31.41 -4.15 41.14
CA LEU A 461 -32.70 -3.94 41.81
C LEU A 461 -32.62 -2.79 42.83
N SER A 462 -31.54 -2.69 43.62
CA SER A 462 -31.33 -1.55 44.54
C SER A 462 -31.24 -0.21 43.81
N GLN A 463 -30.61 -0.17 42.63
CA GLN A 463 -30.57 1.04 41.79
C GLN A 463 -31.96 1.42 41.26
N LEU A 464 -32.76 0.44 40.81
CA LEU A 464 -34.13 0.69 40.36
C LEU A 464 -35.04 1.13 41.51
N LEU A 465 -34.96 0.49 42.68
CA LEU A 465 -35.73 0.89 43.86
C LEU A 465 -35.38 2.33 44.30
N LYS A 466 -34.10 2.71 44.27
CA LYS A 466 -33.67 4.08 44.56
C LYS A 466 -34.22 5.09 43.54
N ALA A 467 -34.36 4.71 42.26
CA ALA A 467 -34.97 5.56 41.25
C ALA A 467 -36.49 5.73 41.46
N VAL A 468 -37.21 4.68 41.86
CA VAL A 468 -38.64 4.74 42.21
C VAL A 468 -38.86 5.54 43.49
N SER A 469 -38.08 5.28 44.55
CA SER A 469 -38.19 5.96 45.84
C SER A 469 -37.81 7.45 45.78
N ASN A 470 -37.00 7.87 44.82
CA ASN A 470 -36.70 9.28 44.58
C ASN A 470 -37.75 10.00 43.69
N HIS A 471 -38.83 9.32 43.24
CA HIS A 471 -39.86 9.96 42.43
C HIS A 471 -40.75 10.89 43.26
N ARG A 472 -41.16 12.05 42.71
CA ARG A 472 -41.96 13.07 43.42
C ARG A 472 -43.24 12.50 44.05
N SER A 473 -43.80 11.46 43.43
CA SER A 473 -45.07 10.81 43.79
C SER A 473 -44.89 9.53 44.62
N ALA A 474 -43.65 9.22 45.03
CA ALA A 474 -43.35 8.08 45.89
C ALA A 474 -43.66 8.31 47.37
N TRP A 475 -43.86 9.57 47.79
CA TRP A 475 -43.99 9.95 49.21
C TRP A 475 -44.96 9.13 50.07
N PRO A 476 -46.14 8.64 49.58
CA PRO A 476 -47.04 7.82 50.40
C PRO A 476 -46.53 6.39 50.66
N PHE A 477 -45.50 5.94 49.93
CA PHE A 477 -45.09 4.54 49.87
C PHE A 477 -43.77 4.24 50.60
N HIS A 478 -43.12 5.25 51.19
CA HIS A 478 -41.84 5.08 51.90
C HIS A 478 -41.97 4.34 53.23
N GLU A 479 -43.17 4.24 53.80
CA GLU A 479 -43.47 3.56 55.05
C GLU A 479 -44.77 2.73 54.88
N PRO A 480 -44.94 1.62 55.61
CA PRO A 480 -46.22 0.90 55.60
C PRO A 480 -47.35 1.75 56.20
N VAL A 481 -48.58 1.56 55.71
CA VAL A 481 -49.77 2.26 56.22
C VAL A 481 -50.00 1.92 57.69
N ASP A 482 -50.09 2.95 58.54
CA ASP A 482 -50.35 2.77 59.97
C ASP A 482 -51.81 2.35 60.22
N THR A 483 -51.99 1.06 60.49
CA THR A 483 -53.30 0.44 60.77
C THR A 483 -53.87 0.79 62.16
N THR A 484 -53.18 1.63 62.95
CA THR A 484 -53.78 2.25 64.15
C THR A 484 -54.48 3.57 63.84
N VAL A 485 -54.11 4.21 62.71
CA VAL A 485 -54.74 5.43 62.18
C VAL A 485 -55.77 5.07 61.11
N VAL A 486 -55.47 4.10 60.23
CA VAL A 486 -56.33 3.61 59.16
C VAL A 486 -56.78 2.18 59.49
N VAL A 487 -57.67 2.06 60.48
CA VAL A 487 -58.05 0.79 61.12
C VAL A 487 -58.74 -0.23 60.19
N ASP A 488 -59.45 0.24 59.17
CA ASP A 488 -60.13 -0.56 58.15
C ASP A 488 -59.23 -0.98 56.98
N TYR A 489 -57.98 -0.50 56.91
CA TYR A 489 -57.11 -0.72 55.75
C TYR A 489 -56.91 -2.21 55.41
N LEU A 490 -56.79 -3.07 56.43
CA LEU A 490 -56.63 -4.52 56.25
C LEU A 490 -57.95 -5.27 55.98
N ASP A 491 -59.10 -4.64 56.19
CA ASP A 491 -60.40 -5.17 55.77
C ASP A 491 -60.56 -5.08 54.25
N HIS A 492 -59.97 -4.06 53.62
CA HIS A 492 -59.95 -3.86 52.17
C HIS A 492 -58.70 -4.43 51.47
N ILE A 493 -57.50 -4.22 52.01
CA ILE A 493 -56.21 -4.62 51.40
C ILE A 493 -55.62 -5.83 52.13
N LYS A 494 -55.63 -7.00 51.48
CA LYS A 494 -55.17 -8.28 52.07
C LYS A 494 -53.67 -8.53 51.98
N ASP A 495 -53.02 -8.02 50.93
CA ASP A 495 -51.58 -8.13 50.71
C ASP A 495 -50.93 -6.73 50.69
N PRO A 496 -50.74 -6.06 51.83
CA PRO A 496 -50.08 -4.75 51.88
C PRO A 496 -48.62 -4.83 51.41
N VAL A 497 -48.20 -3.86 50.60
CA VAL A 497 -46.84 -3.74 50.06
C VAL A 497 -46.41 -2.28 50.06
N ASP A 498 -45.18 -2.02 50.50
CA ASP A 498 -44.55 -0.71 50.64
C ASP A 498 -43.06 -0.76 50.22
N LEU A 499 -42.40 0.39 50.06
CA LEU A 499 -41.01 0.47 49.60
C LEU A 499 -39.99 -0.08 50.62
N GLN A 500 -40.26 -0.09 51.93
CA GLN A 500 -39.38 -0.74 52.91
C GLN A 500 -39.49 -2.26 52.84
N LEU A 501 -40.70 -2.80 52.67
CA LEU A 501 -40.91 -4.24 52.44
C LEU A 501 -40.19 -4.70 51.17
N ILE A 502 -40.29 -3.91 50.09
CA ILE A 502 -39.55 -4.17 48.84
C ILE A 502 -38.03 -4.06 49.06
N SER A 503 -37.51 -3.06 49.80
CA SER A 503 -36.08 -2.99 50.13
C SER A 503 -35.60 -4.22 50.90
N LYS A 504 -36.34 -4.62 51.95
CA LYS A 504 -36.07 -5.83 52.75
C LYS A 504 -36.07 -7.10 51.89
N ARG A 505 -36.96 -7.20 50.89
CA ARG A 505 -37.01 -8.31 49.90
C ARG A 505 -35.82 -8.29 48.92
N ILE A 506 -35.26 -7.14 48.56
CA ILE A 506 -33.98 -7.05 47.82
C ILE A 506 -32.80 -7.44 48.72
N GLU A 507 -32.79 -6.95 49.96
CA GLU A 507 -31.70 -7.17 50.91
C GLU A 507 -31.54 -8.65 51.30
N SER A 508 -32.65 -9.34 51.55
CA SER A 508 -32.72 -10.79 51.77
C SER A 508 -32.51 -11.64 50.51
N GLY A 509 -32.58 -11.04 49.31
CA GLY A 509 -32.37 -11.74 48.04
C GLY A 509 -33.59 -12.51 47.52
N ASN A 510 -34.81 -12.19 47.99
CA ASN A 510 -36.04 -12.88 47.62
C ASN A 510 -36.42 -12.71 46.14
N TYR A 511 -35.97 -11.63 45.48
CA TYR A 511 -36.23 -11.39 44.07
C TYR A 511 -35.31 -12.19 43.15
N VAL A 512 -35.81 -13.33 42.67
CA VAL A 512 -35.14 -14.16 41.65
C VAL A 512 -35.21 -13.58 40.22
N SER A 513 -36.01 -12.53 39.98
CA SER A 513 -36.14 -11.87 38.67
C SER A 513 -36.60 -10.41 38.79
N LYS A 514 -36.38 -9.61 37.74
CA LYS A 514 -36.90 -8.24 37.63
C LYS A 514 -38.43 -8.19 37.50
N ALA A 515 -39.06 -9.26 36.97
CA ALA A 515 -40.51 -9.35 36.86
C ALA A 515 -41.19 -9.49 38.22
N ALA A 516 -40.62 -10.28 39.14
CA ALA A 516 -41.12 -10.40 40.52
C ALA A 516 -41.02 -9.06 41.28
N PHE A 517 -39.93 -8.31 41.07
CA PHE A 517 -39.78 -6.96 41.62
C PHE A 517 -40.78 -5.95 41.03
N LYS A 518 -41.04 -6.01 39.71
CA LYS A 518 -42.08 -5.17 39.08
C LYS A 518 -43.48 -5.51 39.60
N ALA A 519 -43.79 -6.79 39.81
CA ALA A 519 -45.09 -7.22 40.32
C ALA A 519 -45.41 -6.65 41.72
N ASP A 520 -44.45 -6.65 42.65
CA ASP A 520 -44.63 -6.00 43.96
C ASP A 520 -44.83 -4.47 43.84
N LEU A 521 -44.12 -3.82 42.91
CA LEU A 521 -44.26 -2.37 42.65
C LEU A 521 -45.62 -2.01 42.01
N ASP A 522 -46.10 -2.79 41.03
CA ASP A 522 -47.45 -2.63 40.48
C ASP A 522 -48.50 -2.87 41.59
N LYS A 523 -48.32 -3.93 42.39
CA LYS A 523 -49.25 -4.30 43.49
C LYS A 523 -49.32 -3.22 44.57
N MET A 524 -48.21 -2.59 44.91
CA MET A 524 -48.13 -1.42 45.81
C MET A 524 -48.99 -0.25 45.28
N CYS A 525 -48.84 0.11 44.00
CA CYS A 525 -49.69 1.14 43.37
C CYS A 525 -51.16 0.72 43.31
N GLU A 526 -51.46 -0.53 42.95
CA GLU A 526 -52.84 -1.05 42.87
C GLU A 526 -53.54 -1.06 44.22
N ASN A 527 -52.89 -1.51 45.29
CA ASN A 527 -53.46 -1.46 46.64
C ASN A 527 -53.84 -0.04 47.07
N CYS A 528 -53.02 0.96 46.72
CA CYS A 528 -53.31 2.36 46.98
C CYS A 528 -54.52 2.87 46.15
N MET A 529 -54.61 2.47 44.87
CA MET A 529 -55.74 2.80 43.99
C MET A 529 -57.04 2.05 44.33
N ILE A 530 -56.96 0.89 44.98
CA ILE A 530 -58.14 0.12 45.43
C ILE A 530 -58.72 0.72 46.71
N TYR A 531 -57.88 1.22 47.61
CA TYR A 531 -58.32 1.79 48.89
C TYR A 531 -58.76 3.26 48.79
N ASN A 532 -58.11 4.07 47.95
CA ASN A 532 -58.41 5.49 47.81
C ASN A 532 -59.29 5.78 46.58
N THR A 533 -60.11 6.83 46.62
CA THR A 533 -60.91 7.25 45.46
C THR A 533 -60.10 8.07 44.44
N PRO A 534 -60.47 8.10 43.14
CA PRO A 534 -59.67 8.73 42.07
C PRO A 534 -59.40 10.24 42.20
N ASP A 535 -60.21 10.94 42.98
CA ASP A 535 -60.06 12.35 43.29
C ASP A 535 -58.97 12.63 44.35
N THR A 536 -58.57 11.63 45.14
CA THR A 536 -57.53 11.78 46.17
C THR A 536 -56.13 12.02 45.58
N ASN A 537 -55.29 12.71 46.36
CA ASN A 537 -53.87 12.86 46.03
C ASN A 537 -53.10 11.53 46.10
N TYR A 538 -53.57 10.56 46.90
CA TYR A 538 -52.97 9.22 47.02
C TYR A 538 -53.17 8.39 45.74
N TYR A 539 -54.40 8.34 45.21
CA TYR A 539 -54.69 7.66 43.94
C TYR A 539 -53.92 8.30 42.77
N LYS A 540 -53.90 9.64 42.72
CA LYS A 540 -53.14 10.39 41.71
C LYS A 540 -51.64 10.08 41.80
N ALA A 541 -51.07 10.08 43.01
CA ALA A 541 -49.66 9.72 43.22
C ALA A 541 -49.36 8.26 42.82
N ALA A 542 -50.29 7.33 43.07
CA ALA A 542 -50.18 5.94 42.66
C ALA A 542 -50.15 5.76 41.13
N MET A 543 -51.00 6.49 40.38
CA MET A 543 -50.97 6.51 38.92
C MET A 543 -49.66 7.10 38.37
N ASP A 544 -49.28 8.29 38.85
CA ASP A 544 -48.06 9.02 38.48
C ASP A 544 -46.80 8.15 38.68
N LEU A 545 -46.76 7.38 39.79
CA LEU A 545 -45.68 6.45 40.09
C LEU A 545 -45.75 5.18 39.22
N ARG A 546 -46.94 4.66 38.91
CA ARG A 546 -47.13 3.47 38.06
C ARG A 546 -46.65 3.72 36.64
N GLU A 547 -46.94 4.88 36.05
CA GLU A 547 -46.45 5.27 34.73
C GLU A 547 -44.91 5.42 34.70
N PHE A 548 -44.32 5.99 35.77
CA PHE A 548 -42.87 6.03 35.95
C PHE A 548 -42.25 4.63 36.06
N ILE A 549 -42.89 3.70 36.79
CA ILE A 549 -42.44 2.30 36.91
C ILE A 549 -42.51 1.58 35.56
N GLN A 550 -43.59 1.76 34.79
CA GLN A 550 -43.77 1.13 33.47
C GLN A 550 -42.75 1.65 32.44
N SER A 551 -42.53 2.97 32.39
CA SER A 551 -41.56 3.58 31.46
C SER A 551 -40.10 3.25 31.81
N ARG A 552 -39.77 3.06 33.10
CA ARG A 552 -38.41 2.68 33.56
C ARG A 552 -38.13 1.18 33.54
N ILE A 553 -39.11 0.34 33.81
CA ILE A 553 -38.97 -1.14 33.83
C ILE A 553 -39.61 -1.72 32.58
N GLN A 554 -38.99 -1.44 31.42
CA GLN A 554 -39.38 -1.99 30.13
C GLN A 554 -39.14 -3.50 30.09
N ILE A 555 -40.17 -4.27 30.40
CA ILE A 555 -40.31 -5.66 29.96
C ILE A 555 -40.68 -5.62 28.47
N ARG A 556 -40.03 -6.44 27.64
CA ARG A 556 -40.37 -6.57 26.22
C ARG A 556 -41.58 -7.48 26.05
N ASP A 557 -42.74 -6.97 26.44
CA ASP A 557 -44.01 -7.46 25.92
C ASP A 557 -44.18 -6.88 24.50
N HIS A 558 -44.51 -7.73 23.54
CA HIS A 558 -44.82 -7.29 22.17
C HIS A 558 -46.28 -7.59 21.86
N ASN A 559 -46.97 -6.51 21.49
CA ASN A 559 -48.37 -6.44 21.05
C ASN A 559 -49.43 -6.60 22.15
N LEU A 560 -49.86 -5.46 22.73
CA LEU A 560 -51.28 -5.13 22.71
C LEU A 560 -51.54 -3.61 22.67
N GLN A 561 -51.66 -3.09 21.46
CA GLN A 561 -52.35 -1.85 21.13
C GLN A 561 -52.94 -2.11 19.73
N ILE A 562 -54.24 -1.91 19.49
CA ILE A 562 -54.90 -0.61 19.31
C ILE A 562 -56.43 -0.77 19.55
N MET A 563 -57.14 0.37 19.67
CA MET A 563 -58.61 0.53 19.63
C MET A 563 -59.44 0.09 20.85
N THR A 564 -59.40 0.95 21.87
CA THR A 564 -60.64 1.37 22.55
C THR A 564 -61.57 2.10 21.57
N THR A 565 -62.88 1.86 21.66
CA THR A 565 -63.90 2.42 20.76
C THR A 565 -64.26 3.88 21.06
N PRO A 566 -64.51 4.74 20.05
CA PRO A 566 -65.28 5.97 20.25
C PRO A 566 -66.79 5.70 20.21
N LYS A 567 -67.51 6.18 21.22
CA LYS A 567 -68.95 6.47 21.14
C LYS A 567 -69.15 7.95 21.47
N ASP A 568 -69.86 8.66 20.60
CA ASP A 568 -71.14 9.29 20.95
C ASP A 568 -71.67 10.16 19.79
N VAL A 569 -72.95 10.01 19.46
CA VAL A 569 -73.97 11.07 19.51
C VAL A 569 -75.33 10.47 19.09
N LYS A 570 -76.27 10.48 20.04
CA LYS A 570 -77.74 10.55 19.96
C LYS A 570 -78.46 10.07 18.68
N THR A 571 -79.34 9.09 18.89
CA THR A 571 -80.78 9.24 18.59
C THR A 571 -81.62 8.61 19.71
N SER A 572 -82.84 9.07 19.90
CA SER A 572 -83.69 8.76 21.06
C SER A 572 -84.63 7.57 20.83
N ALA A 573 -84.68 6.65 21.79
CA ALA A 573 -85.90 5.90 22.06
C ALA A 573 -86.84 6.76 22.93
N ILE A 574 -88.15 6.58 22.77
CA ILE A 574 -89.17 7.17 23.65
C ILE A 574 -89.57 6.09 24.66
N ASP A 575 -89.55 6.45 25.93
CA ASP A 575 -90.16 5.66 27.01
C ASP A 575 -91.57 6.19 27.27
N LEU A 576 -92.51 5.33 27.68
CA LEU A 576 -93.96 5.59 27.54
C LEU A 576 -94.77 5.57 28.84
N ASP A 577 -94.11 5.34 29.98
CA ASP A 577 -94.79 5.06 31.26
C ASP A 577 -94.97 6.28 32.20
N ASP A 578 -94.61 7.50 31.77
CA ASP A 578 -94.90 8.77 32.49
C ASP A 578 -96.03 9.56 31.78
N ILE A 579 -97.28 9.35 32.24
CA ILE A 579 -98.44 10.20 31.90
C ILE A 579 -99.05 10.73 33.20
N ASP A 580 -99.08 12.06 33.34
CA ASP A 580 -99.70 12.75 34.47
C ASP A 580 -101.22 12.93 34.25
N PHE A 581 -102.00 13.00 35.33
CA PHE A 581 -103.44 12.70 35.30
C PHE A 581 -104.40 13.92 35.41
N ASP A 582 -103.86 15.14 35.47
CA ASP A 582 -104.60 16.35 35.88
C ASP A 582 -105.33 17.13 34.75
N GLU A 583 -105.30 16.69 33.48
CA GLU A 583 -105.95 17.38 32.34
C GLU A 583 -107.25 16.72 31.81
N LEU A 584 -107.87 15.78 32.53
CA LEU A 584 -109.06 15.06 32.03
C LEU A 584 -110.41 15.81 32.22
N ASP A 585 -110.52 16.74 33.18
CA ASP A 585 -111.79 17.46 33.42
C ASP A 585 -112.21 18.35 32.23
N ASP A 586 -111.25 18.86 31.43
CA ASP A 586 -111.52 19.64 30.21
C ASP A 586 -112.29 18.83 29.14
N TYR A 587 -112.21 17.49 29.18
CA TYR A 587 -112.99 16.62 28.29
C TYR A 587 -114.47 16.49 28.70
N LEU A 588 -114.85 16.88 29.92
CA LEU A 588 -116.23 16.76 30.41
C LEU A 588 -117.13 17.97 30.07
N GLU A 589 -116.59 19.20 30.04
CA GLU A 589 -117.38 20.38 29.66
C GLU A 589 -117.67 20.45 28.16
N LEU A 590 -116.72 20.02 27.31
CA LEU A 590 -116.87 20.03 25.85
C LEU A 590 -117.99 19.09 25.37
N PHE A 591 -118.38 18.11 26.19
CA PHE A 591 -119.42 17.12 25.89
C PHE A 591 -120.86 17.65 26.00
N GLN A 592 -121.09 18.83 26.60
CA GLN A 592 -122.45 19.31 26.94
C GLN A 592 -123.05 20.34 25.95
N GLN A 593 -122.32 20.79 24.93
CA GLN A 593 -122.79 21.87 24.05
C GLN A 593 -123.31 21.44 22.67
N ASP A 594 -123.37 20.13 22.38
CA ASP A 594 -123.78 19.62 21.07
C ASP A 594 -125.30 19.80 20.78
N GLY A 595 -125.61 20.24 19.56
CA GLY A 595 -126.98 20.48 19.11
C GLY A 595 -127.83 19.21 18.90
N VAL A 596 -127.21 18.07 18.61
CA VAL A 596 -127.88 16.78 18.37
C VAL A 596 -128.55 16.28 19.65
N ILE A 597 -127.88 16.42 20.80
CA ILE A 597 -128.46 16.11 22.12
C ILE A 597 -129.70 16.98 22.39
N LYS A 598 -129.70 18.23 21.91
CA LYS A 598 -130.79 19.18 22.09
C LYS A 598 -132.03 18.83 21.25
N GLU A 599 -131.87 18.30 20.04
CA GLU A 599 -133.00 17.83 19.23
C GLU A 599 -133.52 16.47 19.71
N ALA A 600 -132.64 15.56 20.13
CA ALA A 600 -133.04 14.26 20.70
C ALA A 600 -133.94 14.42 21.93
N ILE A 601 -133.56 15.30 22.87
CA ILE A 601 -134.36 15.66 24.05
C ILE A 601 -135.72 16.26 23.67
N SER A 602 -135.87 16.87 22.49
CA SER A 602 -137.14 17.46 22.04
C SER A 602 -138.13 16.45 21.44
N LYS A 603 -137.65 15.29 20.96
CA LYS A 603 -138.47 14.26 20.29
C LYS A 603 -138.79 13.03 21.15
N GLY A 604 -138.20 12.89 22.34
CA GLY A 604 -138.51 11.80 23.26
C GLY A 604 -138.04 10.42 22.81
N VAL A 605 -136.96 10.36 22.02
CA VAL A 605 -136.32 9.12 21.54
C VAL A 605 -135.11 8.80 22.42
N ASP A 606 -134.88 7.53 22.74
CA ASP A 606 -133.73 7.11 23.55
C ASP A 606 -132.43 7.24 22.72
N LEU A 607 -131.46 7.99 23.24
CA LEU A 607 -130.15 8.20 22.63
C LEU A 607 -129.34 6.90 22.41
N ARG A 608 -129.69 5.81 23.10
CA ARG A 608 -129.02 4.51 22.96
C ARG A 608 -129.29 3.82 21.63
N GLU A 609 -130.51 3.90 21.09
CA GLU A 609 -130.81 3.30 19.78
C GLU A 609 -130.14 4.08 18.65
N TYR A 610 -130.09 5.41 18.75
CA TYR A 610 -129.41 6.26 17.76
C TYR A 610 -127.90 6.01 17.70
N ALA A 611 -127.27 5.76 18.86
CA ALA A 611 -125.85 5.39 18.92
C ALA A 611 -125.56 4.03 18.22
N GLN A 612 -126.46 3.05 18.33
CA GLN A 612 -126.30 1.76 17.63
C GLN A 612 -126.40 1.91 16.11
N GLN A 613 -127.29 2.78 15.62
CA GLN A 613 -127.43 2.99 14.18
C GLN A 613 -126.18 3.64 13.54
N ILE A 614 -125.51 4.54 14.27
CA ILE A 614 -124.23 5.12 13.84
C ILE A 614 -123.09 4.08 13.91
N ASP A 615 -123.10 3.18 14.90
CA ASP A 615 -122.11 2.10 15.01
C ASP A 615 -122.21 1.09 13.84
N GLU A 616 -123.42 0.82 13.33
CA GLU A 616 -123.59 -0.01 12.11
C GLU A 616 -123.13 0.69 10.83
N GLU A 617 -123.38 1.99 10.66
CA GLU A 617 -122.85 2.75 9.51
C GLU A 617 -121.31 2.89 9.55
N LEU A 618 -120.73 3.06 10.75
CA LEU A 618 -119.27 3.09 10.94
C LEU A 618 -118.61 1.75 10.56
N ARG A 619 -119.14 0.62 11.06
CA ARG A 619 -118.64 -0.72 10.72
C ARG A 619 -118.69 -1.01 9.22
N ALA A 620 -119.69 -0.48 8.52
CA ALA A 620 -119.77 -0.63 7.06
C ALA A 620 -118.63 0.12 6.33
N ALA A 621 -118.24 1.31 6.82
CA ALA A 621 -117.09 2.06 6.30
C ALA A 621 -115.75 1.39 6.66
N GLU A 622 -115.59 0.90 7.89
CA GLU A 622 -114.40 0.15 8.31
C GLU A 622 -114.18 -1.11 7.46
N ALA A 623 -115.24 -1.89 7.22
CA ALA A 623 -115.17 -3.08 6.38
C ALA A 623 -114.70 -2.78 4.94
N ALA A 624 -115.08 -1.64 4.37
CA ALA A 624 -114.63 -1.20 3.05
C ALA A 624 -113.14 -0.77 3.05
N SER A 625 -112.65 -0.16 4.14
CA SER A 625 -111.24 0.20 4.31
C SER A 625 -110.36 -1.06 4.49
N ILE A 626 -110.79 -1.98 5.36
CA ILE A 626 -110.13 -3.26 5.59
C ILE A 626 -110.03 -4.07 4.29
N ALA A 627 -111.08 -4.06 3.45
CA ALA A 627 -111.04 -4.71 2.15
C ALA A 627 -109.93 -4.15 1.23
N GLN A 628 -109.71 -2.83 1.18
CA GLN A 628 -108.59 -2.26 0.41
C GLN A 628 -107.22 -2.62 1.00
N TYR A 629 -107.08 -2.63 2.32
CA TYR A 629 -105.83 -2.98 2.99
C TYR A 629 -105.46 -4.46 2.78
N VAL A 630 -106.45 -5.36 2.87
CA VAL A 630 -106.28 -6.79 2.57
C VAL A 630 -105.89 -7.02 1.11
N ILE A 631 -106.50 -6.30 0.16
CA ILE A 631 -106.15 -6.41 -1.27
C ILE A 631 -104.68 -6.05 -1.55
N LYS A 632 -104.09 -5.12 -0.79
CA LYS A 632 -102.68 -4.72 -0.93
C LYS A 632 -101.70 -5.40 0.04
N SER A 633 -102.17 -6.34 0.85
CA SER A 633 -101.32 -7.03 1.83
C SER A 633 -100.22 -7.90 1.18
N ALA A 634 -100.49 -8.47 -0.01
CA ALA A 634 -99.54 -9.31 -0.74
C ALA A 634 -98.29 -8.51 -1.18
N ASP A 635 -98.48 -7.38 -1.88
CA ASP A 635 -97.41 -6.50 -2.38
C ASP A 635 -96.42 -6.08 -1.26
N ILE A 636 -96.92 -5.92 -0.03
CA ILE A 636 -96.16 -5.47 1.14
C ILE A 636 -95.36 -6.62 1.77
N VAL A 637 -95.90 -7.84 1.77
CA VAL A 637 -95.18 -9.04 2.24
C VAL A 637 -94.05 -9.40 1.26
N GLU A 638 -94.32 -9.37 -0.05
CA GLU A 638 -93.32 -9.66 -1.09
C GLU A 638 -92.11 -8.70 -0.97
N LEU A 639 -92.34 -7.41 -0.76
CA LEU A 639 -91.28 -6.42 -0.53
C LEU A 639 -90.53 -6.64 0.80
N HIS A 640 -91.19 -7.12 1.85
CA HIS A 640 -90.52 -7.44 3.11
C HIS A 640 -89.60 -8.66 2.97
N ASP A 641 -90.07 -9.70 2.28
CA ASP A 641 -89.29 -10.92 2.01
C ASP A 641 -88.05 -10.61 1.14
N GLU A 642 -88.17 -9.79 0.08
CA GLU A 642 -87.01 -9.37 -0.73
C GLU A 642 -85.94 -8.61 0.08
N VAL A 643 -86.36 -7.75 1.02
CA VAL A 643 -85.43 -7.03 1.91
C VAL A 643 -84.77 -7.99 2.90
N GLN A 644 -85.54 -8.91 3.48
CA GLN A 644 -85.04 -9.92 4.41
C GLN A 644 -84.01 -10.85 3.74
N ASP A 645 -84.22 -11.22 2.47
CA ASP A 645 -83.26 -12.01 1.70
C ASP A 645 -81.99 -11.25 1.32
N CYS A 646 -82.07 -9.92 1.12
CA CYS A 646 -80.89 -9.08 0.97
C CYS A 646 -80.03 -9.06 2.24
N ASP A 647 -80.64 -8.90 3.43
CA ASP A 647 -79.93 -8.96 4.71
C ASP A 647 -79.35 -10.36 4.99
N ASN A 648 -80.11 -11.43 4.68
CA ASN A 648 -79.63 -12.81 4.76
C ASN A 648 -78.39 -13.06 3.85
N LEU A 649 -78.31 -12.40 2.70
CA LEU A 649 -77.17 -12.49 1.79
C LEU A 649 -75.97 -11.68 2.29
N LEU A 650 -76.19 -10.48 2.82
CA LEU A 650 -75.16 -9.65 3.44
C LEU A 650 -74.54 -10.33 4.67
N ALA A 651 -75.35 -10.95 5.53
CA ALA A 651 -74.89 -11.71 6.68
C ALA A 651 -73.93 -12.86 6.27
N LYS A 652 -74.27 -13.61 5.21
CA LYS A 652 -73.40 -14.68 4.66
C LYS A 652 -72.10 -14.13 4.06
N MET A 653 -72.14 -12.94 3.44
CA MET A 653 -70.91 -12.29 2.97
C MET A 653 -70.03 -11.80 4.14
N GLN A 654 -70.63 -11.28 5.21
CA GLN A 654 -69.92 -10.89 6.42
C GLN A 654 -69.28 -12.11 7.12
N GLU A 655 -70.00 -13.22 7.25
CA GLU A 655 -69.48 -14.48 7.81
C GLU A 655 -68.29 -15.00 7.00
N MET A 656 -68.39 -15.01 5.67
CA MET A 656 -67.30 -15.42 4.77
C MET A 656 -66.07 -14.49 4.88
N LEU A 657 -66.26 -13.18 5.02
CA LEU A 657 -65.17 -12.22 5.19
C LEU A 657 -64.51 -12.33 6.57
N LEU A 658 -65.28 -12.58 7.63
CA LEU A 658 -64.75 -12.84 8.98
C LEU A 658 -63.97 -14.16 9.03
N GLY A 659 -64.45 -15.21 8.33
CA GLY A 659 -63.70 -16.45 8.14
C GLY A 659 -62.36 -16.21 7.43
N PHE A 660 -62.38 -15.49 6.30
CA PHE A 660 -61.15 -15.18 5.56
C PHE A 660 -60.18 -14.27 6.35
N GLN A 661 -60.69 -13.40 7.21
CA GLN A 661 -59.90 -12.60 8.15
C GLN A 661 -59.26 -13.49 9.25
N ALA A 662 -59.99 -14.47 9.77
CA ALA A 662 -59.48 -15.43 10.75
C ALA A 662 -58.41 -16.35 10.13
N ASP A 663 -58.62 -16.83 8.91
CA ASP A 663 -57.63 -17.62 8.15
C ASP A 663 -56.35 -16.81 7.89
N LEU A 664 -56.47 -15.55 7.44
CA LEU A 664 -55.33 -14.65 7.27
C LEU A 664 -54.60 -14.34 8.59
N GLY A 665 -55.34 -14.25 9.71
CA GLY A 665 -54.77 -14.12 11.05
C GLY A 665 -53.95 -15.35 11.44
N SER A 666 -54.55 -16.54 11.33
CA SER A 666 -53.91 -17.84 11.59
C SER A 666 -52.64 -18.03 10.75
N ILE A 667 -52.73 -17.79 9.44
CA ILE A 667 -51.58 -17.84 8.52
C ILE A 667 -50.50 -16.81 8.89
N SER A 668 -50.88 -15.62 9.36
CA SER A 668 -49.92 -14.60 9.80
C SER A 668 -49.21 -15.00 11.10
N ASP A 669 -49.91 -15.63 12.05
CA ASP A 669 -49.32 -16.15 13.29
C ASP A 669 -48.45 -17.39 13.03
N GLU A 670 -48.83 -18.31 12.12
CA GLU A 670 -47.96 -19.41 11.66
C GLU A 670 -46.70 -18.88 10.97
N ILE A 671 -46.82 -17.87 10.10
CA ILE A 671 -45.68 -17.22 9.46
C ILE A 671 -44.80 -16.53 10.50
N ARG A 672 -45.36 -15.86 11.51
CA ARG A 672 -44.57 -15.25 12.60
C ARG A 672 -43.84 -16.32 13.43
N TYR A 673 -44.51 -17.41 13.80
CA TYR A 673 -43.89 -18.53 14.51
C TYR A 673 -42.74 -19.17 13.70
N LEU A 674 -42.93 -19.37 12.39
CA LEU A 674 -41.88 -19.88 11.50
C LEU A 674 -40.73 -18.88 11.30
N GLN A 675 -41.00 -17.56 11.33
CA GLN A 675 -39.97 -16.53 11.33
C GLN A 675 -39.18 -16.52 12.64
N ASP A 676 -39.84 -16.60 13.80
CA ASP A 676 -39.21 -16.61 15.11
C ASP A 676 -38.35 -17.85 15.34
N GLU A 677 -38.82 -19.06 14.98
CA GLU A 677 -37.96 -20.26 15.01
C GLU A 677 -36.85 -20.21 13.95
N SER A 678 -37.08 -19.60 12.78
CA SER A 678 -36.02 -19.42 11.76
C SER A 678 -34.90 -18.48 12.26
N ILE A 679 -35.27 -17.36 12.90
CA ILE A 679 -34.33 -16.44 13.56
C ILE A 679 -33.62 -17.15 14.71
N GLY A 680 -34.37 -17.89 15.55
CA GLY A 680 -33.83 -18.72 16.63
C GLY A 680 -32.84 -19.77 16.13
N MET A 681 -33.14 -20.49 15.04
CA MET A 681 -32.23 -21.44 14.39
C MET A 681 -31.01 -20.76 13.78
N ASN A 682 -31.15 -19.56 13.22
CA ASN A 682 -30.03 -18.79 12.68
C ASN A 682 -29.06 -18.36 13.79
N ILE A 683 -29.57 -17.85 14.92
CA ILE A 683 -28.77 -17.54 16.12
C ILE A 683 -28.11 -18.82 16.68
N LYS A 684 -28.87 -19.92 16.85
CA LYS A 684 -28.34 -21.23 17.28
C LYS A 684 -27.22 -21.72 16.33
N LEU A 685 -27.31 -21.48 15.02
CA LEU A 685 -26.30 -21.84 14.01
C LEU A 685 -25.07 -20.92 14.05
N LYS A 686 -25.27 -19.60 14.18
CA LYS A 686 -24.20 -18.59 14.28
C LYS A 686 -23.33 -18.86 15.52
N ASN A 687 -23.96 -19.00 16.68
CA ASN A 687 -23.28 -19.30 17.94
C ASN A 687 -22.50 -20.62 17.87
N ARG A 688 -23.03 -21.65 17.19
CA ARG A 688 -22.32 -22.91 16.95
C ARG A 688 -21.08 -22.72 16.09
N ARG A 689 -21.17 -21.97 14.98
CA ARG A 689 -20.01 -21.69 14.12
C ARG A 689 -18.93 -20.87 14.82
N GLU A 690 -19.31 -19.83 15.56
CA GLU A 690 -18.36 -19.02 16.35
C GLU A 690 -17.69 -19.84 17.48
N THR A 691 -18.35 -20.89 17.98
CA THR A 691 -17.76 -21.83 18.95
C THR A 691 -16.87 -22.86 18.25
N GLU A 692 -17.31 -23.40 17.11
CA GLU A 692 -16.57 -24.35 16.27
C GLU A 692 -15.25 -23.76 15.78
N GLU A 693 -15.25 -22.52 15.28
CA GLU A 693 -14.08 -21.78 14.83
C GLU A 693 -13.05 -21.59 15.97
N LYS A 694 -13.49 -21.13 17.15
CA LYS A 694 -12.60 -20.96 18.32
C LYS A 694 -12.05 -22.30 18.84
N LEU A 695 -12.88 -23.35 18.86
CA LEU A 695 -12.42 -24.69 19.25
C LEU A 695 -11.42 -25.26 18.24
N GLN A 696 -11.63 -25.03 16.94
CA GLN A 696 -10.71 -25.44 15.88
C GLN A 696 -9.36 -24.72 16.02
N MET A 697 -9.35 -23.41 16.24
CA MET A 697 -8.12 -22.64 16.49
C MET A 697 -7.31 -23.19 17.67
N TYR A 698 -7.98 -23.62 18.75
CA TYR A 698 -7.32 -24.24 19.91
C TYR A 698 -6.82 -25.66 19.61
N LEU A 699 -7.64 -26.50 18.96
CA LEU A 699 -7.28 -27.87 18.56
C LEU A 699 -6.09 -27.88 17.60
N ASP A 700 -6.04 -26.98 16.63
CA ASP A 700 -4.94 -26.88 15.66
C ASP A 700 -3.61 -26.47 16.31
N GLN A 701 -3.61 -25.90 17.51
CA GLN A 701 -2.40 -25.72 18.31
C GLN A 701 -2.06 -26.96 19.15
N VAL A 702 -3.02 -27.52 19.91
CA VAL A 702 -2.73 -28.60 20.86
C VAL A 702 -2.52 -29.97 20.20
N VAL A 703 -3.20 -30.28 19.08
CA VAL A 703 -3.11 -31.61 18.44
C VAL A 703 -1.76 -31.79 17.72
N VAL A 704 -1.00 -32.82 18.08
CA VAL A 704 0.22 -33.24 17.37
C VAL A 704 -0.13 -34.42 16.45
N ALA A 705 -0.27 -34.15 15.15
CA ALA A 705 -0.59 -35.18 14.17
C ALA A 705 0.56 -36.19 14.01
N PRO A 706 0.29 -37.51 13.85
CA PRO A 706 1.35 -38.51 13.62
C PRO A 706 2.19 -38.25 12.36
N SER A 707 1.62 -37.59 11.35
CA SER A 707 2.32 -37.15 10.14
C SER A 707 3.37 -36.05 10.42
N LEU A 708 3.13 -35.18 11.41
CA LEU A 708 4.12 -34.20 11.88
C LEU A 708 5.27 -34.90 12.59
N ILE A 709 4.97 -35.89 13.45
CA ILE A 709 5.99 -36.71 14.13
C ILE A 709 6.90 -37.39 13.10
N LYS A 710 6.30 -38.10 12.13
CA LYS A 710 7.07 -38.82 11.11
C LYS A 710 7.94 -37.90 10.25
N LYS A 711 7.43 -36.72 9.86
CA LYS A 711 8.22 -35.73 9.11
C LYS A 711 9.43 -35.22 9.89
N ILE A 712 9.29 -34.97 11.20
CA ILE A 712 10.39 -34.47 12.04
C ILE A 712 11.41 -35.58 12.40
N ASP A 713 10.96 -36.82 12.65
CA ASP A 713 11.86 -37.90 13.06
C ASP A 713 12.59 -38.57 11.87
N GLU A 714 11.84 -38.91 10.80
CA GLU A 714 12.34 -39.68 9.66
C GLU A 714 12.60 -38.82 8.41
N GLY A 715 11.81 -37.76 8.19
CA GLY A 715 11.81 -36.99 6.92
C GLY A 715 13.13 -36.32 6.57
N GLU A 716 13.45 -36.21 5.29
CA GLU A 716 14.68 -35.57 4.79
C GLU A 716 14.71 -34.05 5.02
N MET A 717 15.91 -33.46 5.11
CA MET A 717 16.10 -32.00 5.28
C MET A 717 15.82 -31.25 3.97
N ASN A 718 14.53 -31.01 3.71
CA ASN A 718 14.01 -30.29 2.55
C ASN A 718 12.84 -29.36 2.97
N GLU A 719 12.21 -28.68 2.01
CA GLU A 719 11.10 -27.75 2.27
C GLU A 719 9.92 -28.38 3.02
N VAL A 720 9.66 -29.68 2.84
CA VAL A 720 8.60 -30.40 3.56
C VAL A 720 8.95 -30.57 5.04
N TYR A 721 10.24 -30.70 5.37
CA TYR A 721 10.74 -30.63 6.74
C TYR A 721 10.71 -29.20 7.28
N LEU A 722 11.03 -28.18 6.48
CA LEU A 722 10.89 -26.77 6.92
C LEU A 722 9.45 -26.44 7.30
N HIS A 723 8.46 -26.80 6.48
CA HIS A 723 7.05 -26.62 6.81
C HIS A 723 6.65 -27.40 8.08
N ALA A 724 7.15 -28.63 8.26
CA ALA A 724 6.95 -29.39 9.50
C ALA A 724 7.57 -28.69 10.71
N LEU A 725 8.76 -28.09 10.55
CA LEU A 725 9.48 -27.39 11.60
C LEU A 725 8.81 -26.07 12.00
N VAL A 726 8.32 -25.28 11.03
CA VAL A 726 7.46 -24.10 11.28
C VAL A 726 6.22 -24.51 12.08
N THR A 727 5.57 -25.61 11.69
CA THR A 727 4.39 -26.16 12.38
C THR A 727 4.73 -26.58 13.83
N LEU A 728 5.89 -27.21 14.04
CA LEU A 728 6.37 -27.57 15.37
C LEU A 728 6.73 -26.33 16.21
N ASN A 729 7.36 -25.31 15.61
CA ASN A 729 7.79 -24.11 16.33
C ASN A 729 6.60 -23.24 16.73
N GLY A 730 5.57 -23.11 15.89
CA GLY A 730 4.31 -22.46 16.28
C GLY A 730 3.68 -23.11 17.51
N LYS A 731 3.64 -24.45 17.54
CA LYS A 731 3.17 -25.22 18.71
C LYS A 731 4.06 -25.06 19.94
N LEU A 732 5.38 -24.94 19.76
CA LEU A 732 6.33 -24.69 20.85
C LEU A 732 6.25 -23.25 21.40
N ARG A 733 5.91 -22.26 20.57
CA ARG A 733 5.63 -20.89 21.01
C ARG A 733 4.30 -20.80 21.75
N TYR A 734 3.24 -21.41 21.24
CA TYR A 734 1.95 -21.52 21.94
C TYR A 734 2.08 -22.27 23.27
N ALA A 735 2.93 -23.31 23.32
CA ALA A 735 3.30 -24.03 24.54
C ALA A 735 4.07 -23.21 25.59
N ALA A 736 4.61 -22.04 25.21
CA ALA A 736 5.43 -21.17 26.04
C ALA A 736 4.73 -19.85 26.44
N MET A 737 3.51 -19.59 25.95
CA MET A 737 2.73 -18.41 26.30
C MET A 737 2.38 -18.38 27.81
N SER A 738 2.57 -17.21 28.42
CA SER A 738 2.25 -16.90 29.81
C SER A 738 0.89 -16.20 29.96
N ASP A 739 0.41 -16.11 31.21
CA ASP A 739 -0.97 -15.72 31.58
C ASP A 739 -1.49 -14.37 31.04
N GLN A 740 -0.65 -13.52 30.44
CA GLN A 740 -1.04 -12.23 29.85
C GLN A 740 -1.49 -12.30 28.38
N ASP A 741 -1.07 -13.31 27.61
CA ASP A 741 -1.38 -13.43 26.17
C ASP A 741 -2.73 -14.12 25.91
N THR A 742 -3.84 -13.49 26.29
CA THR A 742 -5.18 -14.08 26.16
C THR A 742 -5.70 -14.08 24.71
N LEU A 743 -5.27 -15.07 23.91
CA LEU A 743 -5.76 -15.36 22.56
C LEU A 743 -7.25 -15.76 22.53
N GLY A 744 -8.16 -14.78 22.58
CA GLY A 744 -9.59 -14.86 22.21
C GLY A 744 -10.52 -15.77 23.03
N LEU A 745 -9.96 -16.62 23.89
CA LEU A 745 -10.64 -17.66 24.68
C LEU A 745 -10.44 -17.51 26.19
N GLY A 746 -9.50 -16.68 26.64
CA GLY A 746 -9.17 -16.53 28.07
C GLY A 746 -8.54 -17.77 28.72
N LEU A 747 -8.08 -18.74 27.92
CA LEU A 747 -7.47 -19.99 28.38
C LEU A 747 -5.96 -19.96 28.14
N VAL A 748 -5.18 -20.08 29.22
CA VAL A 748 -3.72 -20.20 29.12
C VAL A 748 -3.37 -21.65 28.75
N PRO A 749 -2.62 -21.92 27.66
CA PRO A 749 -2.42 -23.28 27.15
C PRO A 749 -1.78 -24.22 28.18
N SER A 750 -0.83 -23.69 28.96
CA SER A 750 -0.08 -24.39 30.01
C SER A 750 -0.95 -24.97 31.13
N GLN A 751 -2.16 -24.43 31.34
CA GLN A 751 -3.10 -24.81 32.39
C GLN A 751 -4.11 -25.89 31.95
N THR A 752 -4.11 -26.28 30.67
CA THR A 752 -5.11 -27.23 30.13
C THR A 752 -4.65 -28.68 30.21
N ALA A 753 -5.59 -29.60 30.51
CA ALA A 753 -5.29 -31.03 30.58
C ALA A 753 -4.79 -31.61 29.25
N ALA A 754 -5.44 -31.25 28.14
CA ALA A 754 -5.05 -31.71 26.80
C ALA A 754 -3.64 -31.25 26.39
N PHE A 755 -3.19 -30.08 26.85
CA PHE A 755 -1.80 -29.66 26.67
C PHE A 755 -0.83 -30.46 27.54
N SER A 756 -1.19 -30.77 28.79
CA SER A 756 -0.37 -31.59 29.70
C SER A 756 0.02 -32.93 29.09
N ASP A 757 -0.95 -33.63 28.47
CA ASP A 757 -0.74 -34.91 27.79
C ASP A 757 0.25 -34.80 26.60
N VAL A 758 0.18 -33.69 25.86
CA VAL A 758 0.97 -33.44 24.65
C VAL A 758 2.37 -32.87 24.95
N LYS A 759 2.53 -32.14 26.06
CA LYS A 759 3.77 -31.46 26.50
C LYS A 759 5.00 -32.37 26.48
N ALA A 760 4.84 -33.63 26.91
CA ALA A 760 5.91 -34.63 26.90
C ALA A 760 6.36 -35.02 25.48
N GLN A 761 5.44 -35.07 24.52
CA GLN A 761 5.74 -35.40 23.12
C GLN A 761 6.35 -34.20 22.38
N LEU A 762 5.85 -32.98 22.62
CA LEU A 762 6.47 -31.75 22.09
C LEU A 762 7.92 -31.59 22.57
N LYS A 763 8.22 -31.90 23.85
CA LYS A 763 9.61 -31.88 24.35
C LYS A 763 10.52 -32.90 23.65
N LYS A 764 10.02 -34.10 23.37
CA LYS A 764 10.75 -35.12 22.58
C LYS A 764 10.97 -34.69 21.14
N LEU A 765 9.95 -34.15 20.48
CA LEU A 765 10.03 -33.62 19.11
C LEU A 765 11.04 -32.48 19.00
N LYS A 766 11.01 -31.51 19.94
CA LYS A 766 12.01 -30.44 20.03
C LYS A 766 13.42 -31.02 20.12
N ALA A 767 13.67 -31.91 21.08
CA ALA A 767 15.00 -32.52 21.26
C ALA A 767 15.48 -33.28 20.01
N ARG A 768 14.58 -34.02 19.35
CA ARG A 768 14.90 -34.77 18.12
C ARG A 768 15.18 -33.84 16.94
N ALA A 769 14.36 -32.80 16.74
CA ALA A 769 14.57 -31.79 15.71
C ALA A 769 15.92 -31.08 15.89
N LEU A 770 16.22 -30.62 17.12
CA LEU A 770 17.48 -29.94 17.45
C LEU A 770 18.72 -30.77 17.07
N VAL A 771 18.75 -32.07 17.43
CA VAL A 771 19.86 -32.96 17.08
C VAL A 771 19.99 -33.11 15.56
N ARG A 772 18.90 -33.42 14.85
CA ARG A 772 18.95 -33.60 13.38
C ARG A 772 19.39 -32.33 12.65
N ILE A 773 18.92 -31.17 13.09
CA ILE A 773 19.29 -29.86 12.53
C ILE A 773 20.76 -29.55 12.80
N ARG A 774 21.22 -29.73 14.04
CA ARG A 774 22.62 -29.53 14.42
C ARG A 774 23.56 -30.39 13.58
N ASP A 775 23.27 -31.69 13.46
CA ASP A 775 24.12 -32.62 12.73
C ASP A 775 24.15 -32.31 11.23
N PHE A 776 23.00 -31.94 10.63
CA PHE A 776 22.92 -31.51 9.23
C PHE A 776 23.71 -30.22 8.95
N LEU A 777 23.51 -29.18 9.78
CA LEU A 777 24.17 -27.88 9.59
C LEU A 777 25.67 -27.99 9.87
N LEU A 778 26.09 -28.68 10.94
CA LEU A 778 27.52 -28.91 11.21
C LEU A 778 28.19 -29.77 10.13
N ALA A 779 27.49 -30.75 9.52
CA ALA A 779 28.01 -31.45 8.36
C ALA A 779 28.28 -30.47 7.21
N LYS A 780 27.32 -29.59 6.88
CA LYS A 780 27.47 -28.57 5.83
C LYS A 780 28.61 -27.57 6.11
N MET A 781 28.77 -27.11 7.35
CA MET A 781 29.90 -26.22 7.71
C MET A 781 31.27 -26.92 7.68
N ASN A 782 31.30 -28.26 7.63
CA ASN A 782 32.51 -29.02 7.34
C ASN A 782 32.76 -29.23 5.84
N GLU A 783 31.73 -29.11 4.98
CA GLU A 783 31.91 -29.17 3.51
C GLU A 783 32.60 -27.91 2.95
N VAL A 784 32.39 -26.75 3.58
CA VAL A 784 33.15 -25.50 3.35
C VAL A 784 34.67 -25.73 3.40
N LYS A 785 35.12 -26.66 4.25
CA LYS A 785 36.56 -26.94 4.49
C LYS A 785 37.17 -27.87 3.44
N LYS A 786 36.37 -28.47 2.55
CA LYS A 786 36.84 -29.38 1.49
C LYS A 786 37.45 -28.57 0.35
N PRO A 787 38.61 -28.95 -0.22
CA PRO A 787 39.17 -28.28 -1.38
C PRO A 787 38.21 -28.34 -2.59
N LYS A 788 38.19 -27.27 -3.39
CA LYS A 788 37.33 -27.09 -4.58
C LYS A 788 35.81 -26.99 -4.32
N THR A 789 35.34 -26.94 -3.07
CA THR A 789 33.94 -26.58 -2.78
C THR A 789 33.64 -25.18 -3.32
N ASN A 790 32.65 -25.05 -4.21
CA ASN A 790 32.09 -23.74 -4.56
C ASN A 790 31.19 -23.28 -3.41
N VAL A 791 31.79 -22.50 -2.49
CA VAL A 791 31.13 -22.04 -1.26
C VAL A 791 29.92 -21.17 -1.57
N GLN A 792 30.02 -20.26 -2.55
CA GLN A 792 28.94 -19.35 -2.94
C GLN A 792 27.71 -20.10 -3.46
N MET A 793 27.91 -21.12 -4.31
CA MET A 793 26.81 -21.99 -4.77
C MET A 793 26.20 -22.80 -3.62
N MET A 794 27.00 -23.23 -2.62
CA MET A 794 26.49 -23.94 -1.45
C MET A 794 25.70 -23.01 -0.50
N GLN A 795 26.16 -21.77 -0.34
CA GLN A 795 25.44 -20.73 0.40
C GLN A 795 24.08 -20.44 -0.24
N GLN A 796 24.07 -20.15 -1.55
CA GLN A 796 22.86 -19.78 -2.29
C GLN A 796 21.88 -20.96 -2.49
N ASN A 797 22.36 -22.14 -2.88
CA ASN A 797 21.47 -23.25 -3.30
C ASN A 797 21.28 -24.32 -2.23
N THR A 798 21.80 -24.15 -1.02
CA THR A 798 21.64 -25.16 0.06
C THR A 798 21.47 -24.55 1.44
N LEU A 799 22.22 -23.49 1.79
CA LEU A 799 22.09 -22.86 3.12
C LEU A 799 20.94 -21.84 3.18
N LEU A 800 20.87 -20.87 2.27
CA LEU A 800 19.83 -19.83 2.29
C LEU A 800 18.39 -20.38 2.21
N PRO A 801 18.05 -21.40 1.38
CA PRO A 801 16.73 -22.03 1.41
C PRO A 801 16.40 -22.67 2.77
N MET A 802 17.43 -23.08 3.52
CA MET A 802 17.33 -23.72 4.83
C MET A 802 17.50 -22.73 6.00
N LYS A 803 17.49 -21.40 5.77
CA LYS A 803 17.75 -20.38 6.81
C LYS A 803 16.84 -20.49 8.05
N TYR A 804 15.60 -20.94 7.88
CA TYR A 804 14.67 -21.17 9.02
C TYR A 804 15.18 -22.22 10.02
N LEU A 805 16.09 -23.12 9.61
CA LEU A 805 16.75 -24.03 10.55
C LEU A 805 17.58 -23.28 11.61
N VAL A 806 18.21 -22.16 11.23
CA VAL A 806 18.99 -21.31 12.14
C VAL A 806 18.06 -20.53 13.06
N THR A 807 16.98 -19.96 12.52
CA THR A 807 15.92 -19.31 13.32
C THR A 807 15.33 -20.27 14.36
N PHE A 808 15.05 -21.52 13.97
CA PHE A 808 14.58 -22.53 14.91
C PHE A 808 15.60 -22.84 16.01
N LEU A 809 16.91 -22.91 15.70
CA LEU A 809 17.95 -23.07 16.71
C LEU A 809 18.01 -21.86 17.66
N ALA A 810 17.95 -20.63 17.15
CA ALA A 810 17.95 -19.42 17.97
C ALA A 810 16.77 -19.39 18.96
N ASP A 811 15.55 -19.70 18.49
CA ASP A 811 14.34 -19.79 19.31
C ASP A 811 14.41 -20.90 20.39
N ASN A 812 15.19 -21.97 20.18
CA ASN A 812 15.03 -23.22 20.94
C ASN A 812 16.26 -23.77 21.65
N ALA A 813 17.47 -23.42 21.21
CA ALA A 813 18.78 -23.88 21.69
C ALA A 813 19.89 -22.90 21.22
N PRO A 814 19.89 -21.64 21.69
CA PRO A 814 20.82 -20.61 21.23
C PRO A 814 22.29 -20.99 21.42
N GLU A 815 22.62 -21.83 22.40
CA GLU A 815 23.96 -22.36 22.62
C GLU A 815 24.50 -23.22 21.46
N VAL A 816 23.60 -23.89 20.71
CA VAL A 816 23.89 -24.65 19.49
C VAL A 816 23.97 -23.74 18.27
N GLU A 817 23.18 -22.67 18.24
CA GLU A 817 23.23 -21.66 17.18
C GLU A 817 24.57 -20.89 17.23
N ASP A 818 25.02 -20.52 18.43
CA ASP A 818 26.36 -19.95 18.62
C ASP A 818 27.51 -20.97 18.40
N GLU A 819 27.28 -22.28 18.60
CA GLU A 819 28.22 -23.31 18.13
C GLU A 819 28.35 -23.26 16.60
N LEU A 820 27.22 -23.16 15.90
CA LEU A 820 27.19 -23.07 14.45
C LEU A 820 27.91 -21.81 13.94
N ARG A 821 27.65 -20.62 14.52
CA ARG A 821 28.39 -19.38 14.20
C ARG A 821 29.90 -19.54 14.36
N ARG A 822 30.35 -20.16 15.45
CA ARG A 822 31.78 -20.42 15.72
C ARG A 822 32.40 -21.40 14.70
N VAL A 823 31.72 -22.50 14.40
CA VAL A 823 32.22 -23.51 13.45
C VAL A 823 32.25 -22.96 12.02
N TYR A 824 31.23 -22.19 11.62
CA TYR A 824 31.14 -21.54 10.32
C TYR A 824 32.24 -20.50 10.12
N SER A 825 32.36 -19.52 11.02
CA SER A 825 33.36 -18.44 10.90
C SER A 825 34.80 -18.98 10.90
N ALA A 826 35.10 -20.00 11.71
CA ALA A 826 36.39 -20.67 11.69
C ALA A 826 36.67 -21.44 10.37
N ALA A 827 35.63 -21.98 9.72
CA ALA A 827 35.73 -22.64 8.41
C ALA A 827 36.00 -21.62 7.29
N MET A 828 35.18 -20.57 7.23
CA MET A 828 35.26 -19.52 6.22
C MET A 828 36.56 -18.74 6.31
N SER A 829 36.97 -18.32 7.52
CA SER A 829 38.22 -17.58 7.72
C SER A 829 39.44 -18.37 7.21
N LYS A 830 39.49 -19.69 7.46
CA LYS A 830 40.57 -20.55 6.94
C LYS A 830 40.50 -20.68 5.41
N THR A 831 39.30 -20.79 4.85
CA THR A 831 39.10 -20.98 3.40
C THR A 831 39.47 -19.71 2.63
N LEU A 832 38.95 -18.55 3.04
CA LEU A 832 39.23 -17.26 2.41
C LEU A 832 40.72 -16.89 2.48
N VAL A 833 41.37 -17.02 3.64
CA VAL A 833 42.82 -16.76 3.77
C VAL A 833 43.64 -17.60 2.78
N ASN A 834 43.26 -18.85 2.53
CA ASN A 834 43.94 -19.70 1.56
C ASN A 834 43.65 -19.30 0.11
N VAL A 835 42.40 -18.90 -0.20
CA VAL A 835 42.03 -18.38 -1.53
C VAL A 835 42.82 -17.10 -1.84
N PHE A 836 42.74 -16.10 -0.98
CA PHE A 836 43.44 -14.81 -1.19
C PHE A 836 44.96 -14.95 -1.20
N ARG A 837 45.55 -15.82 -0.35
CA ARG A 837 46.99 -16.13 -0.41
C ARG A 837 47.38 -16.75 -1.75
N SER A 838 46.58 -17.71 -2.25
CA SER A 838 46.84 -18.37 -3.53
C SER A 838 46.65 -17.41 -4.71
N TYR A 839 45.64 -16.56 -4.65
CA TYR A 839 45.32 -15.57 -5.69
C TYR A 839 46.41 -14.50 -5.80
N HIS A 840 46.83 -13.91 -4.68
CA HIS A 840 47.97 -12.98 -4.64
C HIS A 840 49.27 -13.62 -5.17
N THR A 841 49.58 -14.83 -4.72
CA THR A 841 50.75 -15.60 -5.21
C THR A 841 50.64 -15.96 -6.69
N GLY A 842 49.42 -16.01 -7.24
CA GLY A 842 49.16 -16.14 -8.67
C GLY A 842 49.42 -14.84 -9.43
N LEU A 843 48.81 -13.73 -9.00
CA LEU A 843 48.97 -12.40 -9.62
C LEU A 843 50.44 -11.96 -9.64
N MET A 844 51.19 -12.20 -8.56
CA MET A 844 52.61 -11.85 -8.46
C MET A 844 53.54 -12.60 -9.43
N LYS A 845 53.05 -13.61 -10.17
CA LYS A 845 53.80 -14.23 -11.28
C LYS A 845 53.81 -13.39 -12.56
N PHE A 846 52.85 -12.47 -12.67
CA PHE A 846 52.69 -11.55 -13.81
C PHE A 846 53.24 -10.15 -13.50
N TYR A 847 53.71 -9.91 -12.27
CA TYR A 847 54.20 -8.61 -11.82
C TYR A 847 55.48 -8.19 -12.55
N GLU A 848 55.50 -6.96 -13.09
CA GLU A 848 56.70 -6.31 -13.64
C GLU A 848 57.04 -5.03 -12.85
N GLU A 849 58.31 -4.85 -12.49
CA GLU A 849 58.80 -3.68 -11.75
C GLU A 849 58.93 -2.46 -12.68
N VAL A 850 58.10 -1.43 -12.44
CA VAL A 850 58.03 -0.22 -13.29
C VAL A 850 59.07 0.85 -12.92
N ALA A 851 59.45 0.94 -11.63
CA ALA A 851 60.34 1.98 -11.11
C ALA A 851 61.25 1.43 -10.01
N THR A 852 62.57 1.52 -10.20
CA THR A 852 63.57 1.15 -9.19
C THR A 852 63.93 2.35 -8.31
N ARG A 853 64.69 2.11 -7.22
CA ARG A 853 65.30 3.17 -6.40
C ARG A 853 66.11 4.21 -7.19
N THR A 854 66.62 3.86 -8.38
CA THR A 854 67.45 4.75 -9.20
C THR A 854 66.65 5.64 -10.15
N ASP A 855 65.35 5.43 -10.30
CA ASP A 855 64.55 6.08 -11.35
C ASP A 855 63.89 7.40 -10.88
N VAL A 856 64.57 8.15 -10.01
CA VAL A 856 64.19 9.53 -9.63
C VAL A 856 64.44 10.53 -10.77
N ILE A 857 63.76 11.70 -10.79
CA ILE A 857 63.84 12.71 -11.88
C ILE A 857 65.27 13.04 -12.31
N VAL A 858 66.16 13.38 -11.37
CA VAL A 858 67.57 13.69 -11.67
C VAL A 858 68.47 12.51 -11.30
N VAL A 859 69.25 12.04 -12.27
CA VAL A 859 70.29 11.02 -12.06
C VAL A 859 71.59 11.51 -12.70
N GLU A 860 72.72 11.36 -11.99
CA GLU A 860 74.04 11.68 -12.56
C GLU A 860 74.38 10.68 -13.69
N GLU A 861 74.84 11.15 -14.86
CA GLU A 861 75.08 10.29 -16.03
C GLU A 861 76.08 9.15 -15.74
N GLN A 862 77.00 9.37 -14.79
CA GLN A 862 77.98 8.39 -14.36
C GLN A 862 77.37 7.25 -13.53
N SER A 863 76.32 7.49 -12.74
CA SER A 863 75.67 6.44 -11.93
C SER A 863 74.73 5.54 -12.75
N LEU A 864 74.41 5.92 -13.99
CA LEU A 864 73.66 5.11 -14.94
C LEU A 864 74.55 4.07 -15.68
N LYS A 865 75.88 4.16 -15.56
CA LYS A 865 76.85 3.28 -16.25
C LYS A 865 77.20 2.08 -15.36
N GLY A 866 76.46 0.98 -15.53
CA GLY A 866 76.69 -0.27 -14.80
C GLY A 866 78.05 -0.92 -15.15
N MET A 867 78.60 -1.71 -14.22
CA MET A 867 79.97 -2.28 -14.28
C MET A 867 80.32 -3.06 -15.57
N PHE A 868 79.35 -3.47 -16.37
CA PHE A 868 79.54 -4.24 -17.61
C PHE A 868 78.90 -3.60 -18.86
N SER A 869 78.44 -2.34 -18.82
CA SER A 869 77.91 -1.63 -20.01
C SER A 869 78.50 -0.24 -20.18
N SER A 870 79.11 0.01 -21.35
CA SER A 870 79.59 1.31 -21.77
C SER A 870 78.50 2.22 -22.37
N ARG A 871 77.26 1.71 -22.57
CA ARG A 871 76.13 2.46 -23.11
C ARG A 871 74.96 2.47 -22.13
N VAL A 872 74.49 3.67 -21.79
CA VAL A 872 73.25 3.90 -21.05
C VAL A 872 72.10 3.94 -22.06
N ASN A 873 71.11 3.05 -21.92
CA ASN A 873 69.91 3.11 -22.75
C ASN A 873 68.81 3.94 -22.05
N LEU A 874 68.85 5.26 -22.26
CA LEU A 874 67.90 6.19 -21.65
C LEU A 874 66.45 5.99 -22.13
N SER A 875 66.22 5.53 -23.37
CA SER A 875 64.84 5.48 -23.91
C SER A 875 63.94 4.52 -23.13
N LYS A 876 64.46 3.38 -22.68
CA LYS A 876 63.75 2.42 -21.80
C LYS A 876 63.48 2.92 -20.37
N ARG A 877 64.03 4.07 -19.96
CA ARG A 877 63.83 4.67 -18.62
C ARG A 877 63.00 5.96 -18.62
N ASN A 878 62.50 6.38 -19.79
CA ASN A 878 61.62 7.54 -19.89
C ASN A 878 60.16 7.19 -19.55
N ASP A 879 59.71 5.97 -19.88
CA ASP A 879 58.30 5.56 -19.67
C ASP A 879 57.91 5.37 -18.19
N THR A 880 58.87 5.30 -17.25
CA THR A 880 58.61 5.11 -15.81
C THR A 880 57.68 6.19 -15.22
N PHE A 881 57.72 7.42 -15.74
CA PHE A 881 56.83 8.52 -15.31
C PHE A 881 55.63 8.72 -16.23
N SER A 882 55.35 7.76 -17.13
CA SER A 882 54.20 7.84 -18.03
C SER A 882 52.99 7.13 -17.45
N VAL A 883 51.86 7.85 -17.34
CA VAL A 883 50.58 7.28 -16.88
C VAL A 883 49.71 6.73 -18.01
N THR A 884 50.08 6.93 -19.28
CA THR A 884 49.12 6.96 -20.40
C THR A 884 48.39 5.65 -20.72
N GLU A 885 48.97 4.49 -20.40
CA GLU A 885 48.22 3.22 -20.47
C GLU A 885 47.74 2.72 -19.10
N ARG A 886 48.28 3.31 -18.03
CA ARG A 886 48.04 2.94 -16.64
C ARG A 886 46.76 3.59 -16.09
N GLU A 887 46.44 4.82 -16.53
CA GLU A 887 45.22 5.54 -16.13
C GLU A 887 43.92 4.81 -16.48
N LYS A 888 43.93 3.99 -17.55
CA LYS A 888 42.83 3.08 -17.95
C LYS A 888 42.37 2.17 -16.80
N ILE A 889 43.23 1.90 -15.81
CA ILE A 889 42.85 1.11 -14.62
C ILE A 889 41.68 1.74 -13.85
N LEU A 890 41.59 3.08 -13.84
CA LEU A 890 40.53 3.85 -13.19
C LEU A 890 39.18 3.77 -13.92
N GLU A 891 39.19 3.47 -15.22
CA GLU A 891 37.99 3.16 -16.01
C GLU A 891 37.45 1.76 -15.64
N THR A 892 38.36 0.83 -15.29
CA THR A 892 38.01 -0.57 -14.99
C THR A 892 37.65 -0.86 -13.53
N VAL A 893 37.56 0.15 -12.65
CA VAL A 893 37.47 0.00 -11.17
C VAL A 893 36.61 -1.18 -10.73
N SER A 894 35.35 -1.22 -11.17
CA SER A 894 34.32 -2.20 -10.75
C SER A 894 34.20 -3.42 -11.68
N ALA A 895 35.04 -3.54 -12.72
CA ALA A 895 35.01 -4.69 -13.64
C ALA A 895 35.59 -5.95 -12.95
N PRO A 896 35.19 -7.18 -13.33
CA PRO A 896 35.56 -8.41 -12.63
C PRO A 896 37.06 -8.61 -12.40
N ALA A 897 37.41 -9.34 -11.34
CA ALA A 897 38.79 -9.67 -10.99
C ALA A 897 39.41 -10.68 -11.98
N LEU A 898 40.68 -10.47 -12.32
CA LEU A 898 41.41 -11.18 -13.36
C LEU A 898 41.53 -12.71 -13.12
N ILE A 899 41.05 -13.49 -14.08
CA ILE A 899 41.14 -14.96 -14.06
C ILE A 899 42.59 -15.37 -14.38
N LEU A 900 43.31 -15.91 -13.39
CA LEU A 900 44.74 -16.27 -13.49
C LEU A 900 45.10 -17.17 -14.69
N HIS A 901 44.18 -18.05 -15.12
CA HIS A 901 44.40 -18.91 -16.29
C HIS A 901 44.46 -18.13 -17.61
N VAL A 902 43.57 -17.14 -17.78
CA VAL A 902 43.53 -16.27 -18.96
C VAL A 902 44.81 -15.43 -19.01
N ALA A 903 45.19 -14.83 -17.89
CA ALA A 903 46.44 -14.08 -17.75
C ALA A 903 47.69 -14.91 -18.10
N GLN A 904 47.67 -16.22 -17.80
CA GLN A 904 48.75 -17.14 -18.17
C GLN A 904 48.77 -17.49 -19.66
N GLN A 905 47.60 -17.61 -20.31
CA GLN A 905 47.51 -17.87 -21.75
C GLN A 905 47.95 -16.65 -22.57
N GLU A 906 47.55 -15.45 -22.15
CA GLU A 906 47.89 -14.18 -22.81
C GLU A 906 49.30 -13.65 -22.45
N GLN A 907 50.00 -14.32 -21.52
CA GLN A 907 51.32 -13.93 -21.00
C GLN A 907 51.34 -12.48 -20.48
N LEU A 908 50.27 -12.06 -19.82
CA LEU A 908 50.10 -10.68 -19.35
C LEU A 908 51.23 -10.27 -18.40
N LYS A 909 51.62 -9.00 -18.51
CA LYS A 909 52.44 -8.32 -17.52
C LYS A 909 51.61 -7.25 -16.83
N LEU A 910 51.75 -7.16 -15.51
CA LEU A 910 50.93 -6.33 -14.65
C LEU A 910 51.83 -5.39 -13.82
N PRO A 911 51.64 -4.06 -13.89
CA PRO A 911 52.20 -3.17 -12.88
C PRO A 911 51.47 -3.40 -11.54
N TYR A 912 52.08 -3.02 -10.42
CA TYR A 912 51.53 -3.43 -9.10
C TYR A 912 50.15 -2.84 -8.81
N GLU A 913 49.80 -1.65 -9.31
CA GLU A 913 48.44 -1.12 -9.16
C GLU A 913 47.37 -2.04 -9.81
N ALA A 914 47.73 -2.81 -10.85
CA ALA A 914 46.86 -3.82 -11.44
C ALA A 914 46.74 -5.07 -10.57
N VAL A 915 47.82 -5.51 -9.93
CA VAL A 915 47.78 -6.58 -8.91
C VAL A 915 46.89 -6.15 -7.73
N PHE A 916 47.10 -4.94 -7.22
CA PHE A 916 46.33 -4.32 -6.15
C PHE A 916 44.84 -4.18 -6.49
N ARG A 917 44.49 -3.58 -7.63
CA ARG A 917 43.09 -3.42 -8.10
C ARG A 917 42.37 -4.76 -8.19
N ASN A 918 43.04 -5.80 -8.70
CA ASN A 918 42.46 -7.14 -8.81
C ASN A 918 42.31 -7.85 -7.46
N MET A 919 43.26 -7.66 -6.53
CA MET A 919 43.16 -8.15 -5.15
C MET A 919 42.02 -7.45 -4.38
N GLN A 920 41.93 -6.13 -4.50
CA GLN A 920 40.86 -5.28 -3.95
C GLN A 920 39.49 -5.69 -4.49
N GLN A 921 39.35 -5.86 -5.81
CA GLN A 921 38.07 -6.24 -6.42
C GLN A 921 37.59 -7.60 -5.92
N HIS A 922 38.48 -8.60 -5.92
CA HIS A 922 38.14 -9.93 -5.41
C HIS A 922 37.74 -9.88 -3.93
N LEU A 923 38.40 -9.04 -3.12
CA LEU A 923 38.04 -8.79 -1.72
C LEU A 923 36.65 -8.15 -1.58
N MET A 924 36.35 -7.08 -2.33
CA MET A 924 35.05 -6.40 -2.30
C MET A 924 33.91 -7.35 -2.66
N ASP A 925 34.04 -8.12 -3.73
CA ASP A 925 32.98 -9.01 -4.21
C ASP A 925 32.78 -10.22 -3.27
N SER A 926 33.87 -10.75 -2.69
CA SER A 926 33.80 -11.80 -1.67
C SER A 926 33.19 -11.27 -0.35
N ALA A 927 33.53 -10.05 0.05
CA ALA A 927 32.98 -9.42 1.25
C ALA A 927 31.50 -9.04 1.06
N THR A 928 31.12 -8.57 -0.13
CA THR A 928 29.72 -8.28 -0.50
C THR A 928 28.86 -9.54 -0.42
N SER A 929 29.27 -10.63 -1.07
CA SER A 929 28.52 -11.89 -1.06
C SER A 929 28.41 -12.52 0.33
N GLU A 930 29.51 -12.53 1.10
CA GLU A 930 29.50 -13.06 2.47
C GLU A 930 28.68 -12.19 3.43
N TYR A 931 28.79 -10.87 3.37
CA TYR A 931 28.07 -9.97 4.29
C TYR A 931 26.56 -10.08 4.11
N LEU A 932 26.08 -10.14 2.86
CA LEU A 932 24.66 -10.39 2.55
C LEU A 932 24.21 -11.79 3.01
N PHE A 933 25.03 -12.84 2.80
CA PHE A 933 24.74 -14.18 3.32
C PHE A 933 24.64 -14.20 4.86
N LEU A 934 25.54 -13.50 5.56
CA LEU A 934 25.52 -13.43 7.02
C LEU A 934 24.26 -12.75 7.56
N ILE A 935 23.85 -11.62 6.96
CA ILE A 935 22.59 -10.93 7.31
C ILE A 935 21.39 -11.86 7.14
N GLU A 936 21.30 -12.58 6.03
CA GLU A 936 20.10 -13.35 5.70
C GLU A 936 20.04 -14.72 6.42
N PHE A 937 21.17 -15.39 6.59
CA PHE A 937 21.22 -16.76 7.15
C PHE A 937 21.29 -16.79 8.68
N PHE A 938 21.91 -15.80 9.32
CA PHE A 938 22.06 -15.74 10.79
C PHE A 938 21.13 -14.70 11.48
N LYS A 939 20.06 -14.25 10.80
CA LYS A 939 19.11 -13.22 11.30
C LYS A 939 18.49 -13.62 12.65
N SER A 940 18.71 -12.77 13.66
CA SER A 940 18.09 -12.74 14.98
C SER A 940 16.75 -11.98 14.97
N SER A 941 16.01 -12.06 16.08
CA SER A 941 14.65 -11.52 16.23
C SER A 941 14.56 -10.01 16.48
N SER A 942 15.67 -9.32 16.75
CA SER A 942 15.77 -7.87 17.00
C SER A 942 16.72 -7.21 16.00
N GLU A 943 16.32 -6.07 15.42
CA GLU A 943 17.05 -5.48 14.28
C GLU A 943 18.35 -4.74 14.68
N GLU A 944 18.38 -4.12 15.86
CA GLU A 944 19.60 -3.47 16.38
C GLU A 944 20.71 -4.47 16.74
N GLU A 945 20.37 -5.59 17.39
CA GLU A 945 21.34 -6.65 17.67
C GLU A 945 21.85 -7.32 16.39
N ASN A 946 21.03 -7.36 15.32
CA ASN A 946 21.40 -7.98 14.06
C ASN A 946 22.61 -7.30 13.43
N GLU A 947 22.68 -5.96 13.39
CA GLU A 947 23.83 -5.30 12.76
C GLU A 947 25.11 -5.57 13.54
N PHE A 948 25.10 -5.39 14.88
CA PHE A 948 26.29 -5.63 15.70
C PHE A 948 26.78 -7.09 15.64
N ARG A 949 25.87 -8.06 15.80
CA ARG A 949 26.20 -9.50 15.69
C ARG A 949 26.72 -9.86 14.31
N THR A 950 26.18 -9.26 13.24
CA THR A 950 26.63 -9.49 11.86
C THR A 950 28.02 -8.88 11.62
N ARG A 951 28.29 -7.66 12.09
CA ARG A 951 29.62 -7.01 11.96
C ARG A 951 30.71 -7.79 12.70
N ASP A 952 30.44 -8.27 13.91
CA ASP A 952 31.35 -9.18 14.63
C ASP A 952 31.55 -10.51 13.88
N LEU A 953 30.48 -11.16 13.43
CA LEU A 953 30.58 -12.42 12.70
C LEU A 953 31.35 -12.27 11.37
N PHE A 954 31.14 -11.17 10.64
CA PHE A 954 31.92 -10.79 9.46
C PHE A 954 33.40 -10.61 9.82
N MET A 955 33.73 -9.91 10.91
CA MET A 955 35.12 -9.74 11.33
C MET A 955 35.76 -11.06 11.76
N ARG A 956 35.03 -11.99 12.42
CA ARG A 956 35.52 -13.35 12.72
C ARG A 956 35.85 -14.15 11.46
N VAL A 957 35.11 -13.92 10.36
CA VAL A 957 35.43 -14.47 9.03
C VAL A 957 36.64 -13.76 8.41
N PHE A 958 36.56 -12.44 8.21
CA PHE A 958 37.46 -11.71 7.33
C PHE A 958 38.73 -11.16 7.97
N ALA A 959 38.84 -10.98 9.29
CA ALA A 959 39.96 -10.25 9.91
C ALA A 959 41.34 -10.76 9.44
N LYS A 960 41.54 -12.08 9.35
CA LYS A 960 42.79 -12.69 8.87
C LYS A 960 43.04 -12.48 7.38
N THR A 961 41.99 -12.41 6.57
CA THR A 961 42.06 -12.09 5.14
C THR A 961 42.41 -10.62 4.94
N LEU A 962 41.79 -9.71 5.71
CA LEU A 962 42.09 -8.27 5.70
C LEU A 962 43.53 -8.00 6.17
N SER A 963 43.98 -8.66 7.24
CA SER A 963 45.39 -8.62 7.68
C SER A 963 46.32 -9.08 6.56
N LEU A 964 46.06 -10.21 5.91
CA LEU A 964 46.87 -10.69 4.78
C LEU A 964 46.91 -9.69 3.61
N CYS A 965 45.80 -9.02 3.28
CA CYS A 965 45.79 -7.99 2.24
C CYS A 965 46.65 -6.78 2.61
N LEU A 966 46.58 -6.33 3.87
CA LEU A 966 47.39 -5.23 4.39
C LEU A 966 48.88 -5.62 4.49
N GLU A 967 49.20 -6.81 4.98
CA GLU A 967 50.56 -7.38 5.02
C GLU A 967 51.18 -7.43 3.62
N ASN A 968 50.46 -7.95 2.62
CA ASN A 968 50.95 -8.00 1.23
C ASN A 968 51.24 -6.58 0.69
N LEU A 969 50.34 -5.62 0.95
CA LEU A 969 50.52 -4.23 0.56
C LEU A 969 51.74 -3.60 1.25
N GLU A 970 51.87 -3.72 2.57
CA GLU A 970 52.97 -3.15 3.35
C GLU A 970 54.34 -3.69 2.90
N ASN A 971 54.43 -5.01 2.66
CA ASN A 971 55.64 -5.65 2.12
C ASN A 971 56.04 -5.06 0.76
N TYR A 972 55.09 -4.83 -0.15
CA TYR A 972 55.36 -4.16 -1.43
C TYR A 972 55.76 -2.68 -1.24
N LEU A 973 55.05 -1.95 -0.37
CA LEU A 973 55.28 -0.53 -0.13
C LEU A 973 56.67 -0.24 0.43
N PHE A 974 57.30 -1.19 1.14
CA PHE A 974 58.70 -1.05 1.56
C PHE A 974 59.66 -0.87 0.38
N THR A 975 59.44 -1.60 -0.73
CA THR A 975 60.27 -1.57 -1.94
C THR A 975 59.75 -0.68 -3.08
N CYS A 976 58.50 -0.21 -3.04
CA CYS A 976 57.91 0.60 -4.12
C CYS A 976 58.57 1.99 -4.28
N TYR A 977 59.09 2.31 -5.47
CA TYR A 977 59.63 3.64 -5.82
C TYR A 977 58.80 4.37 -6.89
N ASP A 978 57.60 3.88 -7.19
CA ASP A 978 56.73 4.44 -8.22
C ASP A 978 55.67 5.40 -7.64
N ALA A 979 55.91 6.71 -7.75
CA ALA A 979 54.96 7.74 -7.31
C ALA A 979 53.63 7.69 -8.08
N ILE A 980 53.64 7.31 -9.36
CA ILE A 980 52.46 7.28 -10.22
C ILE A 980 51.60 6.05 -9.88
N GLY A 981 52.23 4.88 -9.72
CA GLY A 981 51.57 3.68 -9.23
C GLY A 981 50.98 3.84 -7.82
N LEU A 982 51.68 4.53 -6.92
CA LEU A 982 51.17 4.89 -5.59
C LEU A 982 49.94 5.81 -5.67
N LEU A 983 49.97 6.84 -6.51
CA LEU A 983 48.83 7.76 -6.69
C LEU A 983 47.64 7.07 -7.37
N LEU A 984 47.88 6.18 -8.34
CA LEU A 984 46.85 5.32 -8.92
C LEU A 984 46.20 4.42 -7.86
N MET A 985 46.98 3.78 -6.97
CA MET A 985 46.42 2.98 -5.87
C MET A 985 45.59 3.82 -4.87
N ILE A 986 45.96 5.09 -4.63
CA ILE A 986 45.15 6.02 -3.81
C ILE A 986 43.81 6.30 -4.50
N ARG A 987 43.84 6.71 -5.79
CA ARG A 987 42.62 6.98 -6.59
C ARG A 987 41.73 5.73 -6.72
N LEU A 988 42.32 4.54 -6.87
CA LEU A 988 41.62 3.25 -6.88
C LEU A 988 40.94 2.95 -5.54
N THR A 989 41.64 3.09 -4.42
CA THR A 989 41.10 2.85 -3.06
C THR A 989 39.88 3.71 -2.81
N TYR A 990 39.96 4.99 -3.19
CA TYR A 990 38.85 5.93 -3.08
C TYR A 990 37.67 5.56 -4.02
N ALA A 991 37.93 5.23 -5.28
CA ALA A 991 36.87 4.82 -6.22
C ALA A 991 36.16 3.52 -5.78
N GLN A 992 36.91 2.59 -5.17
CA GLN A 992 36.41 1.34 -4.62
C GLN A 992 35.59 1.54 -3.34
N ARG A 993 35.91 2.56 -2.52
CA ARG A 993 35.05 3.00 -1.41
C ARG A 993 33.69 3.50 -1.91
N LEU A 994 33.65 4.38 -2.90
CA LEU A 994 32.38 4.84 -3.49
C LEU A 994 31.55 3.69 -4.09
N GLU A 995 32.19 2.66 -4.64
CA GLU A 995 31.50 1.47 -5.15
C GLU A 995 30.86 0.65 -4.01
N MET A 996 31.53 0.51 -2.87
CA MET A 996 30.95 -0.13 -1.67
C MET A 996 29.84 0.70 -1.01
N GLU A 997 29.93 2.04 -1.09
CA GLU A 997 28.87 2.96 -0.68
C GLU A 997 27.62 2.84 -1.57
N LYS A 998 27.79 2.81 -2.90
CA LYS A 998 26.70 2.50 -3.86
C LYS A 998 26.04 1.15 -3.57
N ARG A 999 26.81 0.14 -3.18
CA ARG A 999 26.32 -1.19 -2.74
C ARG A 999 25.62 -1.15 -1.37
N ARG A 1000 25.70 -0.04 -0.62
CA ARG A 1000 25.22 0.12 0.77
C ARG A 1000 25.87 -0.84 1.78
N ILE A 1001 27.17 -1.14 1.63
CA ILE A 1001 27.89 -2.12 2.46
C ILE A 1001 29.13 -1.49 3.12
N SER A 1002 29.01 -1.13 4.40
CA SER A 1002 30.04 -0.49 5.24
C SER A 1002 31.00 -1.47 5.95
N CYS A 1003 31.14 -2.71 5.46
CA CYS A 1003 31.94 -3.74 6.12
C CYS A 1003 33.47 -3.64 5.85
N LEU A 1004 33.89 -2.82 4.88
CA LEU A 1004 35.30 -2.66 4.48
C LEU A 1004 35.90 -1.27 4.79
N ASP A 1005 35.14 -0.35 5.37
CA ASP A 1005 35.54 1.07 5.50
C ASP A 1005 36.85 1.23 6.28
N ALA A 1006 36.92 0.61 7.47
CA ALA A 1006 38.10 0.57 8.34
C ALA A 1006 39.28 -0.28 7.80
N TYR A 1007 39.09 -0.94 6.65
CA TYR A 1007 40.18 -1.53 5.86
C TYR A 1007 40.65 -0.54 4.77
N PHE A 1008 39.74 0.14 4.07
CA PHE A 1008 40.09 1.22 3.15
C PHE A 1008 40.82 2.38 3.86
N ASP A 1009 40.46 2.70 5.11
CA ASP A 1009 41.20 3.68 5.93
C ASP A 1009 42.65 3.23 6.18
N ARG A 1010 42.85 1.96 6.53
CA ARG A 1010 44.20 1.40 6.74
C ARG A 1010 45.02 1.36 5.46
N VAL A 1011 44.41 1.01 4.33
CA VAL A 1011 45.06 1.09 3.01
C VAL A 1011 45.47 2.53 2.69
N THR A 1012 44.60 3.50 2.96
CA THR A 1012 44.86 4.94 2.76
C THR A 1012 46.00 5.43 3.65
N LEU A 1013 46.02 5.03 4.93
CA LEU A 1013 47.09 5.33 5.90
C LEU A 1013 48.45 4.70 5.54
N LEU A 1014 48.46 3.57 4.82
CA LEU A 1014 49.70 2.97 4.30
C LEU A 1014 50.21 3.65 3.03
N LEU A 1015 49.31 4.01 2.11
CA LEU A 1015 49.66 4.57 0.80
C LEU A 1015 50.23 5.99 0.88
N TRP A 1016 49.59 6.91 1.62
CA TRP A 1016 49.99 8.32 1.63
C TRP A 1016 51.40 8.59 2.17
N PRO A 1017 51.85 8.00 3.30
CA PRO A 1017 53.22 8.20 3.78
C PRO A 1017 54.26 7.69 2.78
N ARG A 1018 53.99 6.58 2.08
CA ARG A 1018 54.91 6.08 1.05
C ARG A 1018 54.91 6.95 -0.20
N PHE A 1019 53.74 7.44 -0.65
CA PHE A 1019 53.66 8.42 -1.74
C PHE A 1019 54.50 9.66 -1.42
N LYS A 1020 54.34 10.25 -0.23
CA LYS A 1020 55.11 11.43 0.19
C LYS A 1020 56.62 11.14 0.22
N ALA A 1021 57.04 10.01 0.79
CA ALA A 1021 58.46 9.62 0.82
C ALA A 1021 59.07 9.42 -0.58
N VAL A 1022 58.32 8.86 -1.54
CA VAL A 1022 58.79 8.68 -2.93
C VAL A 1022 58.77 10.01 -3.70
N PHE A 1023 57.81 10.89 -3.44
CA PHE A 1023 57.82 12.26 -3.97
C PHE A 1023 59.04 13.04 -3.44
N ASP A 1024 59.32 12.94 -2.14
CA ASP A 1024 60.46 13.62 -1.51
C ASP A 1024 61.81 13.10 -2.04
N LEU A 1025 61.95 11.81 -2.36
CA LEU A 1025 63.13 11.28 -3.06
C LEU A 1025 63.32 11.94 -4.44
N ASN A 1026 62.24 12.17 -5.18
CA ASN A 1026 62.28 12.88 -6.46
C ASN A 1026 62.65 14.35 -6.28
N LEU A 1027 62.02 15.05 -5.32
CA LEU A 1027 62.31 16.45 -5.00
C LEU A 1027 63.77 16.63 -4.57
N MET A 1028 64.28 15.77 -3.69
CA MET A 1028 65.67 15.79 -3.25
C MET A 1028 66.66 15.45 -4.37
N SER A 1029 66.26 14.72 -5.41
CA SER A 1029 67.10 14.55 -6.61
C SER A 1029 67.31 15.88 -7.35
N VAL A 1030 66.27 16.73 -7.43
CA VAL A 1030 66.34 18.07 -8.04
C VAL A 1030 67.13 19.04 -7.15
N LYS A 1031 66.81 19.15 -5.86
CA LYS A 1031 67.48 20.08 -4.93
C LYS A 1031 69.00 19.84 -4.88
N ASN A 1032 69.41 18.57 -4.76
CA ASN A 1032 70.82 18.19 -4.65
C ASN A 1032 71.55 18.10 -6.01
N ALA A 1033 70.87 18.39 -7.13
CA ALA A 1033 71.43 18.28 -8.47
C ALA A 1033 72.64 19.22 -8.66
N LYS A 1034 73.75 18.63 -9.14
CA LYS A 1034 74.98 19.35 -9.48
C LYS A 1034 75.05 19.54 -10.98
N ALA A 1035 74.69 20.73 -11.46
CA ALA A 1035 74.52 21.03 -12.90
C ALA A 1035 75.71 20.61 -13.78
N LYS A 1036 76.97 20.72 -13.29
CA LYS A 1036 78.20 20.30 -13.98
C LYS A 1036 78.40 18.77 -14.13
N LYS A 1037 77.49 17.95 -13.58
CA LYS A 1037 77.55 16.47 -13.60
C LYS A 1037 76.44 15.81 -14.43
N LEU A 1038 75.52 16.58 -15.01
CA LEU A 1038 74.33 16.02 -15.66
C LEU A 1038 74.55 15.65 -17.14
N GLY A 1039 75.78 15.77 -17.65
CA GLY A 1039 76.14 15.45 -19.03
C GLY A 1039 76.44 16.70 -19.85
N PRO A 1040 76.53 16.58 -21.19
CA PRO A 1040 76.69 17.73 -22.08
C PRO A 1040 75.40 18.57 -22.11
N ILE A 1041 75.55 19.89 -22.14
CA ILE A 1041 74.44 20.85 -22.23
C ILE A 1041 74.55 21.55 -23.58
N ASP A 1042 73.57 21.32 -24.45
CA ASP A 1042 73.42 22.00 -25.74
C ASP A 1042 72.15 22.88 -25.72
N ARG A 1043 71.69 23.35 -26.88
CA ARG A 1043 70.51 24.22 -26.98
C ARG A 1043 69.16 23.47 -26.87
N HIS A 1044 69.15 22.14 -26.82
CA HIS A 1044 67.93 21.34 -26.84
C HIS A 1044 67.32 21.14 -25.44
N PRO A 1045 66.09 20.62 -25.32
CA PRO A 1045 65.50 20.30 -24.02
C PRO A 1045 66.34 19.27 -23.26
N HIS A 1046 66.74 19.59 -22.03
CA HIS A 1046 67.58 18.73 -21.21
C HIS A 1046 66.77 17.54 -20.67
N PHE A 1047 67.36 16.34 -20.63
CA PHE A 1047 66.61 15.09 -20.33
C PHE A 1047 65.89 15.10 -18.97
N VAL A 1048 66.43 15.83 -17.99
CA VAL A 1048 65.78 16.08 -16.68
C VAL A 1048 64.42 16.76 -16.83
N ILE A 1049 64.29 17.71 -17.76
CA ILE A 1049 63.06 18.48 -17.96
C ILE A 1049 62.01 17.65 -18.70
N ARG A 1050 62.43 16.76 -19.60
CA ARG A 1050 61.53 15.74 -20.14
C ARG A 1050 60.93 14.88 -19.01
N ARG A 1051 61.77 14.35 -18.13
CA ARG A 1051 61.32 13.48 -17.02
C ARG A 1051 60.52 14.24 -15.96
N TYR A 1052 60.82 15.52 -15.72
CA TYR A 1052 59.97 16.42 -14.93
C TYR A 1052 58.61 16.64 -15.60
N ALA A 1053 58.57 16.95 -16.89
CA ALA A 1053 57.34 17.20 -17.63
C ALA A 1053 56.44 15.94 -17.66
N GLU A 1054 57.03 14.76 -17.86
CA GLU A 1054 56.36 13.46 -17.77
C GLU A 1054 55.78 13.22 -16.36
N PHE A 1055 56.59 13.41 -15.31
CA PHE A 1055 56.19 13.25 -13.90
C PHE A 1055 55.11 14.25 -13.45
N ALA A 1056 55.34 15.54 -13.65
CA ALA A 1056 54.45 16.62 -13.23
C ALA A 1056 53.11 16.54 -13.97
N SER A 1057 53.10 16.31 -15.28
CA SER A 1057 51.84 16.14 -16.02
C SER A 1057 51.08 14.87 -15.63
N SER A 1058 51.76 13.79 -15.23
CA SER A 1058 51.12 12.57 -14.71
C SER A 1058 50.59 12.71 -13.28
N ILE A 1059 51.25 13.48 -12.42
CA ILE A 1059 50.71 13.79 -11.09
C ILE A 1059 49.53 14.76 -11.23
N LEU A 1060 49.67 15.82 -12.04
CA LEU A 1060 48.60 16.79 -12.25
C LEU A 1060 47.38 16.17 -12.94
N SER A 1061 47.52 15.30 -13.94
CA SER A 1061 46.34 14.62 -14.53
C SER A 1061 45.64 13.69 -13.53
N LEU A 1062 46.36 13.14 -12.55
CA LEU A 1062 45.80 12.30 -11.47
C LEU A 1062 45.35 13.10 -10.23
N SER A 1063 45.73 14.37 -10.08
CA SER A 1063 45.38 15.23 -8.94
C SER A 1063 44.40 16.35 -9.29
N MET A 1064 44.24 16.71 -10.57
CA MET A 1064 43.41 17.83 -10.99
C MET A 1064 41.91 17.48 -11.09
N SER A 1065 41.14 18.19 -10.29
CA SER A 1065 39.81 18.69 -10.63
C SER A 1065 39.70 19.09 -12.11
N THR A 1066 39.00 18.29 -12.94
CA THR A 1066 38.95 18.49 -14.40
C THR A 1066 37.52 18.49 -14.98
N GLN A 1067 36.48 18.73 -14.16
CA GLN A 1067 35.10 18.93 -14.63
C GLN A 1067 34.32 20.08 -13.96
N GLN A 1068 34.98 21.21 -13.70
CA GLN A 1068 34.28 22.50 -13.52
C GLN A 1068 34.88 23.60 -14.40
N SER A 1069 34.53 23.59 -15.68
CA SER A 1069 34.29 24.80 -16.48
C SER A 1069 33.61 24.46 -17.81
N GLN A 1070 32.27 24.54 -17.81
CA GLN A 1070 31.36 24.81 -18.94
C GLN A 1070 31.42 23.93 -20.22
N SER A 1071 30.25 23.69 -20.83
CA SER A 1071 30.04 23.13 -22.20
C SER A 1071 30.24 21.62 -22.48
N SER A 1072 29.74 20.71 -21.62
CA SER A 1072 29.03 19.48 -22.09
C SER A 1072 28.47 18.64 -20.93
N LYS A 1073 27.13 18.48 -20.85
CA LYS A 1073 26.44 17.81 -19.72
C LYS A 1073 26.14 16.30 -19.91
N ALA A 1074 26.70 15.65 -20.94
CA ALA A 1074 26.12 14.39 -21.46
C ALA A 1074 26.95 13.10 -21.27
N ALA A 1075 28.20 13.14 -20.79
CA ALA A 1075 29.14 12.01 -21.01
C ALA A 1075 30.10 11.62 -19.86
N ALA A 1076 29.86 12.02 -18.60
CA ALA A 1076 30.84 11.81 -17.51
C ALA A 1076 30.24 11.53 -16.12
N GLY A 1077 29.64 10.36 -15.93
CA GLY A 1077 28.91 10.01 -14.70
C GLY A 1077 29.74 9.68 -13.45
N ASN A 1078 31.03 9.34 -13.57
CA ASN A 1078 31.85 8.88 -12.43
C ASN A 1078 33.04 9.80 -12.06
N SER A 1079 33.67 10.50 -13.00
CA SER A 1079 34.97 11.15 -12.73
C SER A 1079 34.88 12.41 -11.86
N ALA A 1080 33.81 13.21 -11.98
CA ALA A 1080 33.67 14.47 -11.25
C ALA A 1080 33.49 14.25 -9.73
N ILE A 1081 32.80 13.17 -9.34
CA ILE A 1081 32.59 12.79 -7.94
C ILE A 1081 33.94 12.43 -7.29
N LEU A 1082 34.84 11.77 -8.04
CA LEU A 1082 36.17 11.38 -7.56
C LEU A 1082 37.09 12.56 -7.15
N SER A 1083 36.82 13.77 -7.64
CA SER A 1083 37.59 14.97 -7.27
C SER A 1083 37.07 15.68 -6.02
N ALA A 1084 35.79 15.53 -5.65
CA ALA A 1084 35.18 16.38 -4.63
C ALA A 1084 35.71 16.10 -3.21
N GLN A 1085 35.59 14.87 -2.71
CA GLN A 1085 35.92 14.54 -1.31
C GLN A 1085 37.44 14.42 -1.06
N MET A 1086 38.28 14.50 -2.09
CA MET A 1086 39.75 14.61 -1.93
C MET A 1086 40.18 15.97 -1.36
N HIS A 1087 39.36 17.02 -1.50
CA HIS A 1087 39.59 18.33 -0.87
C HIS A 1087 39.10 18.38 0.58
N GLU A 1088 38.02 17.67 0.94
CA GLU A 1088 37.46 17.65 2.30
C GLU A 1088 38.47 17.19 3.38
N ASN A 1089 39.52 16.47 2.97
CA ASN A 1089 40.60 15.98 3.83
C ASN A 1089 41.94 16.74 3.65
N GLY A 1090 41.98 17.83 2.87
CA GLY A 1090 43.20 18.63 2.59
C GLY A 1090 44.30 17.90 1.81
N GLN A 1091 44.06 16.68 1.35
CA GLN A 1091 45.07 15.81 0.73
C GLN A 1091 45.34 16.20 -0.74
N GLY A 1092 44.34 16.72 -1.45
CA GLY A 1092 44.53 17.30 -2.79
C GLY A 1092 45.50 18.48 -2.77
N ASP A 1093 45.24 19.45 -1.89
CA ASP A 1093 46.01 20.68 -1.75
C ASP A 1093 47.48 20.40 -1.39
N MET A 1094 47.73 19.36 -0.58
CA MET A 1094 49.08 18.86 -0.30
C MET A 1094 49.81 18.41 -1.58
N ILE A 1095 49.14 17.72 -2.51
CA ILE A 1095 49.77 17.34 -3.79
C ILE A 1095 50.13 18.59 -4.59
N LEU A 1096 49.21 19.56 -4.70
CA LEU A 1096 49.44 20.77 -5.50
C LEU A 1096 50.63 21.56 -4.97
N ASN A 1097 50.67 21.83 -3.66
CA ASN A 1097 51.81 22.49 -3.00
C ASN A 1097 53.14 21.73 -3.21
N ASN A 1098 53.13 20.39 -3.13
CA ASN A 1098 54.33 19.60 -3.43
C ASN A 1098 54.81 19.75 -4.89
N VAL A 1099 53.88 19.86 -5.85
CA VAL A 1099 54.21 20.14 -7.27
C VAL A 1099 54.76 21.56 -7.44
N THR A 1100 54.14 22.58 -6.83
CA THR A 1100 54.64 23.96 -6.83
C THR A 1100 56.09 24.06 -6.29
N VAL A 1101 56.39 23.36 -5.19
CA VAL A 1101 57.75 23.30 -4.63
C VAL A 1101 58.72 22.54 -5.54
N MET A 1102 58.25 21.54 -6.30
CA MET A 1102 59.07 20.87 -7.34
C MET A 1102 59.36 21.79 -8.53
N ARG A 1103 58.36 22.56 -9.00
CA ARG A 1103 58.52 23.54 -10.09
C ARG A 1103 59.64 24.51 -9.76
N ASP A 1104 59.59 25.15 -8.61
CA ASP A 1104 60.53 26.23 -8.27
C ASP A 1104 61.98 25.71 -8.17
N GLU A 1105 62.18 24.50 -7.65
CA GLU A 1105 63.49 23.82 -7.63
C GLU A 1105 63.97 23.41 -9.04
N ILE A 1106 63.05 23.01 -9.94
CA ILE A 1106 63.34 22.74 -11.35
C ILE A 1106 63.74 24.02 -12.09
N LEU A 1107 63.08 25.15 -11.82
CA LEU A 1107 63.45 26.46 -12.38
C LEU A 1107 64.84 26.89 -11.87
N CYS A 1108 65.12 26.73 -10.57
CA CYS A 1108 66.44 26.97 -10.00
C CYS A 1108 67.53 26.01 -10.53
N LEU A 1109 67.18 24.79 -10.96
CA LEU A 1109 68.10 23.90 -11.68
C LEU A 1109 68.31 24.35 -13.13
N LEU A 1110 67.25 24.78 -13.83
CA LEU A 1110 67.33 25.26 -15.20
C LEU A 1110 68.20 26.49 -15.36
N LEU A 1111 68.10 27.46 -14.44
CA LEU A 1111 68.98 28.64 -14.44
C LEU A 1111 70.45 28.24 -14.27
N ARG A 1112 70.77 27.32 -13.34
CA ARG A 1112 72.13 26.77 -13.12
C ARG A 1112 72.64 25.89 -14.28
N LEU A 1113 71.76 25.40 -15.15
CA LEU A 1113 72.13 24.73 -16.41
C LEU A 1113 72.40 25.78 -17.50
N ALA A 1114 71.50 26.75 -17.67
CA ALA A 1114 71.64 27.84 -18.64
C ALA A 1114 72.93 28.67 -18.41
N GLU A 1115 73.32 28.90 -17.15
CA GLU A 1115 74.57 29.57 -16.78
C GLU A 1115 75.84 28.96 -17.41
N GLN A 1116 75.81 27.69 -17.84
CA GLN A 1116 76.94 27.01 -18.46
C GLN A 1116 77.11 27.29 -19.96
N HIS A 1117 76.14 27.95 -20.61
CA HIS A 1117 76.36 28.51 -21.95
C HIS A 1117 77.15 29.82 -21.89
N GLU A 1118 77.94 30.09 -22.93
CA GLU A 1118 78.79 31.29 -22.98
C GLU A 1118 77.95 32.56 -23.25
N ASN A 1119 77.11 32.54 -24.28
CA ASN A 1119 76.40 33.73 -24.77
C ASN A 1119 74.97 33.84 -24.22
N ALA A 1120 74.47 35.06 -24.01
CA ALA A 1120 73.11 35.31 -23.51
C ALA A 1120 72.01 34.71 -24.42
N LYS A 1121 72.18 34.77 -25.75
CA LYS A 1121 71.30 34.10 -26.73
C LYS A 1121 71.14 32.61 -26.46
N ASP A 1122 72.25 31.90 -26.21
CA ASP A 1122 72.26 30.45 -26.00
C ASP A 1122 71.47 30.09 -24.74
N LYS A 1123 71.54 30.93 -23.69
CA LYS A 1123 70.75 30.82 -22.45
C LYS A 1123 69.26 30.98 -22.74
N CYS A 1124 68.89 31.99 -23.53
CA CYS A 1124 67.49 32.22 -23.90
C CYS A 1124 66.93 31.05 -24.71
N VAL A 1125 67.64 30.59 -25.75
CA VAL A 1125 67.21 29.45 -26.58
C VAL A 1125 67.06 28.16 -25.76
N PHE A 1126 68.03 27.86 -24.88
CA PHE A 1126 67.95 26.71 -23.98
C PHE A 1126 66.71 26.79 -23.07
N LEU A 1127 66.49 27.94 -22.41
CA LEU A 1127 65.33 28.10 -21.51
C LEU A 1127 64.00 28.04 -22.27
N ILE A 1128 63.89 28.67 -23.44
CA ILE A 1128 62.70 28.58 -24.32
C ILE A 1128 62.39 27.11 -24.62
N ASN A 1129 63.36 26.36 -25.15
CA ASN A 1129 63.15 24.97 -25.56
C ASN A 1129 62.77 24.05 -24.38
N ASN A 1130 63.34 24.29 -23.19
CA ASN A 1130 62.99 23.52 -21.99
C ASN A 1130 61.58 23.84 -21.48
N TYR A 1131 61.15 25.12 -21.46
CA TYR A 1131 59.78 25.48 -21.08
C TYR A 1131 58.74 25.02 -22.11
N ASP A 1132 59.08 25.09 -23.41
CA ASP A 1132 58.22 24.64 -24.50
C ASP A 1132 57.93 23.13 -24.43
N LEU A 1133 58.92 22.32 -24.02
CA LEU A 1133 58.73 20.89 -23.77
C LEU A 1133 57.75 20.62 -22.60
N VAL A 1134 57.84 21.38 -21.50
CA VAL A 1134 56.90 21.24 -20.38
C VAL A 1134 55.48 21.53 -20.84
N LEU A 1135 55.28 22.64 -21.55
CA LEU A 1135 53.98 23.03 -22.10
C LEU A 1135 53.43 21.99 -23.10
N THR A 1136 54.28 21.45 -23.99
CA THR A 1136 53.90 20.39 -24.93
C THR A 1136 53.36 19.14 -24.22
N HIS A 1137 53.97 18.74 -23.09
CA HIS A 1137 53.47 17.62 -22.27
C HIS A 1137 52.18 17.97 -21.52
N PHE A 1138 52.02 19.21 -21.06
CA PHE A 1138 50.83 19.68 -20.36
C PHE A 1138 49.63 19.79 -21.30
N GLU A 1139 49.80 20.36 -22.48
CA GLU A 1139 48.79 20.43 -23.55
C GLU A 1139 48.36 19.02 -23.99
N LYS A 1140 49.32 18.13 -24.27
CA LYS A 1140 49.05 16.73 -24.65
C LYS A 1140 48.23 15.96 -23.61
N ARG A 1141 48.35 16.31 -22.32
CA ARG A 1141 47.56 15.74 -21.21
C ARG A 1141 46.42 16.63 -20.72
N ARG A 1142 46.12 17.73 -21.41
CA ARG A 1142 45.05 18.70 -21.08
C ARG A 1142 45.11 19.20 -19.63
N VAL A 1143 46.30 19.49 -19.12
CA VAL A 1143 46.54 19.89 -17.73
C VAL A 1143 46.06 21.32 -17.47
N THR A 1144 44.93 21.45 -16.78
CA THR A 1144 44.31 22.72 -16.37
C THR A 1144 44.76 23.16 -14.98
N SER A 1145 46.04 23.53 -14.84
CA SER A 1145 46.68 23.93 -13.58
C SER A 1145 47.34 25.30 -13.69
N GLU A 1146 47.56 26.01 -12.57
CA GLU A 1146 48.36 27.25 -12.50
C GLU A 1146 49.79 27.09 -13.04
N GLU A 1147 50.32 25.87 -13.01
CA GLU A 1147 51.59 25.50 -13.62
C GLU A 1147 51.64 25.85 -15.12
N THR A 1148 50.54 25.68 -15.87
CA THR A 1148 50.50 25.93 -17.32
C THR A 1148 50.76 27.39 -17.67
N PRO A 1149 49.95 28.39 -17.23
CA PRO A 1149 50.20 29.80 -17.55
C PRO A 1149 51.54 30.30 -16.98
N ARG A 1150 52.03 29.71 -15.86
CA ARG A 1150 53.34 30.06 -15.31
C ARG A 1150 54.50 29.68 -16.24
N PHE A 1151 54.45 28.51 -16.89
CA PHE A 1151 55.44 28.15 -17.91
C PHE A 1151 55.23 28.95 -19.22
N GLU A 1152 54.02 29.38 -19.55
CA GLU A 1152 53.77 30.27 -20.70
C GLU A 1152 54.37 31.67 -20.52
N GLU A 1153 54.20 32.28 -19.35
CA GLU A 1153 54.82 33.55 -18.95
C GLU A 1153 56.35 33.46 -19.03
N LEU A 1154 56.93 32.39 -18.45
CA LEU A 1154 58.37 32.14 -18.48
C LEU A 1154 58.91 31.91 -19.90
N ARG A 1155 58.15 31.24 -20.79
CA ARG A 1155 58.47 31.11 -22.22
C ARG A 1155 58.37 32.45 -22.95
N ALA A 1156 57.36 33.27 -22.66
CA ALA A 1156 57.18 34.59 -23.26
C ALA A 1156 58.35 35.52 -22.94
N GLY A 1157 58.67 35.72 -21.65
CA GLY A 1157 59.74 36.62 -21.23
C GLY A 1157 61.16 36.20 -21.64
N GLN A 1158 61.38 34.94 -22.03
CA GLN A 1158 62.65 34.50 -22.65
C GLN A 1158 62.66 34.70 -24.17
N ARG A 1159 61.50 34.60 -24.87
CA ARG A 1159 61.39 34.97 -26.29
C ARG A 1159 61.66 36.45 -26.51
N GLU A 1160 61.14 37.32 -25.63
CA GLU A 1160 61.39 38.77 -25.67
C GLU A 1160 62.88 39.08 -25.56
N LYS A 1161 63.56 38.54 -24.53
CA LYS A 1161 65.02 38.68 -24.36
C LYS A 1161 65.83 38.14 -25.53
N PHE A 1162 65.41 37.01 -26.13
CA PHE A 1162 66.05 36.49 -27.33
C PHE A 1162 65.92 37.47 -28.51
N VAL A 1163 64.76 38.10 -28.70
CA VAL A 1163 64.55 39.12 -29.74
C VAL A 1163 65.42 40.36 -29.49
N GLU A 1164 65.54 40.82 -28.25
CA GLU A 1164 66.42 41.95 -27.88
C GLU A 1164 67.90 41.64 -28.18
N GLU A 1165 68.40 40.48 -27.75
CA GLU A 1165 69.77 40.01 -28.01
C GLU A 1165 70.06 39.80 -29.52
N GLU A 1166 69.09 39.27 -30.28
CA GLU A 1166 69.21 39.07 -31.72
C GLU A 1166 69.25 40.42 -32.47
N LEU A 1167 68.39 41.37 -32.10
CA LEU A 1167 68.40 42.73 -32.64
C LEU A 1167 69.68 43.49 -32.26
N ALA A 1168 70.12 43.41 -31.00
CA ALA A 1168 71.35 44.06 -30.54
C ALA A 1168 72.58 43.59 -31.35
N THR A 1169 72.67 42.29 -31.67
CA THR A 1169 73.81 41.71 -32.40
C THR A 1169 74.08 42.38 -33.75
N TYR A 1170 73.03 42.75 -34.50
CA TYR A 1170 73.17 43.37 -35.83
C TYR A 1170 72.89 44.87 -35.85
N PHE A 1171 72.05 45.36 -34.93
CA PHE A 1171 71.51 46.72 -34.95
C PHE A 1171 71.84 47.56 -33.70
N ALA A 1172 72.73 47.12 -32.80
CA ALA A 1172 73.14 47.88 -31.61
C ALA A 1172 73.45 49.37 -31.89
N LYS A 1173 74.12 49.69 -33.02
CA LYS A 1173 74.42 51.07 -33.40
C LYS A 1173 73.18 51.94 -33.66
N LEU A 1174 72.10 51.34 -34.19
CA LEU A 1174 70.82 52.03 -34.41
C LEU A 1174 70.08 52.23 -33.08
N ILE A 1175 70.08 51.21 -32.22
CA ILE A 1175 69.47 51.26 -30.88
C ILE A 1175 70.16 52.35 -30.03
N GLN A 1176 71.49 52.30 -29.95
CA GLN A 1176 72.32 53.28 -29.23
C GLN A 1176 72.17 54.71 -29.78
N PHE A 1177 71.97 54.89 -31.09
CA PHE A 1177 71.74 56.20 -31.68
C PHE A 1177 70.41 56.83 -31.23
N ILE A 1178 69.36 56.03 -31.08
CA ILE A 1178 68.06 56.50 -30.55
C ILE A 1178 68.21 56.90 -29.07
N GLU A 1179 68.90 56.08 -28.26
CA GLU A 1179 69.22 56.39 -26.86
C GLU A 1179 70.03 57.69 -26.73
N GLN A 1180 71.05 57.87 -27.58
CA GLN A 1180 71.90 59.06 -27.59
C GLN A 1180 71.10 60.34 -27.88
N ILE A 1181 70.18 60.33 -28.86
CA ILE A 1181 69.34 61.51 -29.17
C ILE A 1181 68.52 61.94 -27.95
N VAL A 1182 67.91 60.99 -27.23
CA VAL A 1182 67.10 61.31 -26.05
C VAL A 1182 67.97 61.86 -24.92
N HIS A 1183 69.13 61.24 -24.68
CA HIS A 1183 70.04 61.67 -23.62
C HIS A 1183 70.66 63.05 -23.91
N GLU A 1184 71.06 63.31 -25.17
CA GLU A 1184 71.58 64.60 -25.61
C GLU A 1184 70.55 65.72 -25.47
N PHE A 1185 69.29 65.48 -25.88
CA PHE A 1185 68.20 66.42 -25.65
C PHE A 1185 67.98 66.68 -24.15
N ALA A 1186 67.91 65.62 -23.34
CA ALA A 1186 67.67 65.69 -21.90
C ALA A 1186 68.72 66.53 -21.15
N LEU A 1187 69.97 66.52 -21.59
CA LEU A 1187 71.07 67.33 -21.05
C LEU A 1187 71.04 68.79 -21.54
N THR A 1188 70.66 69.04 -22.80
CA THR A 1188 70.89 70.33 -23.46
C THR A 1188 69.68 71.28 -23.48
N TRP A 1189 68.45 70.77 -23.37
CA TRP A 1189 67.24 71.53 -23.68
C TRP A 1189 67.06 72.84 -22.90
N ARG A 1190 67.41 72.88 -21.60
CA ARG A 1190 67.28 74.09 -20.76
C ARG A 1190 68.21 75.21 -21.22
N ALA A 1191 69.48 74.89 -21.42
CA ALA A 1191 70.47 75.84 -21.96
C ALA A 1191 70.11 76.30 -23.38
N GLY A 1192 69.49 75.42 -24.17
CA GLY A 1192 68.90 75.77 -25.47
C GLY A 1192 67.81 76.84 -25.36
N ILE A 1193 66.83 76.67 -24.47
CA ILE A 1193 65.77 77.66 -24.23
C ILE A 1193 66.34 79.00 -23.73
N GLU A 1194 67.29 78.96 -22.78
CA GLU A 1194 67.96 80.16 -22.26
C GLU A 1194 68.72 80.92 -23.36
N THR A 1195 69.45 80.20 -24.21
CA THR A 1195 70.18 80.76 -25.36
C THR A 1195 69.23 81.35 -26.40
N ILE A 1196 68.11 80.69 -26.69
CA ILE A 1196 67.06 81.20 -27.59
C ILE A 1196 66.49 82.51 -27.04
N ASN A 1197 66.17 82.58 -25.74
CA ASN A 1197 65.70 83.80 -25.10
C ASN A 1197 66.74 84.94 -25.19
N GLY A 1198 68.01 84.67 -24.84
CA GLY A 1198 69.08 85.67 -24.92
C GLY A 1198 69.30 86.20 -26.34
N ASN A 1199 69.29 85.32 -27.34
CA ASN A 1199 69.39 85.69 -28.75
C ASN A 1199 68.21 86.57 -29.21
N VAL A 1200 66.97 86.20 -28.89
CA VAL A 1200 65.79 86.97 -29.29
C VAL A 1200 65.77 88.36 -28.62
N MET A 1201 66.13 88.45 -27.34
CA MET A 1201 66.26 89.75 -26.64
C MET A 1201 67.39 90.62 -27.20
N THR A 1202 68.44 90.02 -27.76
CA THR A 1202 69.57 90.74 -28.37
C THR A 1202 69.28 91.19 -29.81
N TYR A 1203 68.58 90.38 -30.60
CA TYR A 1203 68.39 90.62 -32.04
C TYR A 1203 67.17 91.52 -32.37
N PHE A 1204 66.18 91.62 -31.48
CA PHE A 1204 64.93 92.35 -31.75
C PHE A 1204 64.71 93.52 -30.79
N SER A 1205 65.17 94.72 -31.19
CA SER A 1205 64.96 95.97 -30.44
C SER A 1205 63.48 96.36 -30.26
N ASN A 1206 62.59 95.90 -31.14
CA ASN A 1206 61.15 95.97 -30.90
C ASN A 1206 60.73 94.82 -29.98
N PHE A 1207 60.67 95.12 -28.69
CA PHE A 1207 60.31 94.19 -27.61
C PHE A 1207 59.04 93.37 -27.90
N ARG A 1208 57.97 94.00 -28.40
CA ARG A 1208 56.70 93.31 -28.68
C ARG A 1208 56.84 92.28 -29.81
N ASN A 1209 57.65 92.59 -30.82
CA ASN A 1209 57.94 91.68 -31.92
C ASN A 1209 58.87 90.52 -31.46
N GLY A 1210 59.91 90.83 -30.69
CA GLY A 1210 60.79 89.82 -30.08
C GLY A 1210 60.00 88.83 -29.21
N MET A 1211 59.11 89.31 -28.35
CA MET A 1211 58.33 88.45 -27.46
C MET A 1211 57.38 87.51 -28.21
N GLU A 1212 56.73 87.97 -29.29
CA GLU A 1212 55.86 87.12 -30.11
C GLU A 1212 56.68 86.07 -30.91
N ILE A 1213 57.88 86.43 -31.38
CA ILE A 1213 58.83 85.49 -32.00
C ILE A 1213 59.30 84.44 -30.98
N LEU A 1214 59.70 84.84 -29.77
CA LEU A 1214 60.13 83.91 -28.70
C LEU A 1214 59.01 82.92 -28.38
N LYS A 1215 57.78 83.42 -28.19
CA LYS A 1215 56.58 82.62 -27.96
C LYS A 1215 56.33 81.62 -29.08
N GLN A 1216 56.47 82.02 -30.35
CA GLN A 1216 56.30 81.10 -31.49
C GLN A 1216 57.40 80.03 -31.54
N VAL A 1217 58.67 80.40 -31.37
CA VAL A 1217 59.80 79.44 -31.36
C VAL A 1217 59.67 78.42 -30.22
N LEU A 1218 59.36 78.86 -29.00
CA LEU A 1218 59.19 77.98 -27.85
C LEU A 1218 57.93 77.11 -27.94
N THR A 1219 56.84 77.62 -28.53
CA THR A 1219 55.66 76.81 -28.85
C THR A 1219 55.99 75.73 -29.89
N GLN A 1220 56.77 76.07 -30.91
CA GLN A 1220 57.15 75.13 -31.97
C GLN A 1220 58.11 74.04 -31.46
N LEU A 1221 59.04 74.37 -30.56
CA LEU A 1221 59.86 73.41 -29.82
C LEU A 1221 59.00 72.43 -29.02
N LEU A 1222 58.02 72.95 -28.26
CA LEU A 1222 57.09 72.13 -27.47
C LEU A 1222 56.25 71.20 -28.35
N LEU A 1223 55.81 71.66 -29.52
CA LEU A 1223 55.07 70.85 -30.50
C LEU A 1223 55.92 69.73 -31.11
N TYR A 1224 57.18 70.02 -31.50
CA TYR A 1224 58.08 68.99 -32.02
C TYR A 1224 58.39 67.92 -30.96
N TYR A 1225 58.71 68.33 -29.73
CA TYR A 1225 59.00 67.38 -28.66
C TYR A 1225 57.76 66.57 -28.23
N THR A 1226 56.57 67.18 -28.21
CA THR A 1226 55.31 66.46 -27.93
C THR A 1226 55.05 65.38 -28.98
N ARG A 1227 55.27 65.67 -30.27
CA ARG A 1227 55.19 64.67 -31.35
C ARG A 1227 56.23 63.56 -31.18
N PHE A 1228 57.46 63.88 -30.76
CA PHE A 1228 58.47 62.86 -30.44
C PHE A 1228 58.02 61.93 -29.32
N VAL A 1229 57.56 62.46 -28.18
CA VAL A 1229 57.05 61.67 -27.05
C VAL A 1229 55.83 60.83 -27.46
N GLU A 1230 54.96 61.35 -28.31
CA GLU A 1230 53.82 60.59 -28.86
C GLU A 1230 54.28 59.44 -29.77
N VAL A 1231 55.28 59.66 -30.64
CA VAL A 1231 55.87 58.59 -31.47
C VAL A 1231 56.50 57.51 -30.60
N VAL A 1232 57.25 57.85 -29.54
CA VAL A 1232 57.79 56.85 -28.60
C VAL A 1232 56.65 56.06 -27.95
N LYS A 1233 55.63 56.73 -27.39
CA LYS A 1233 54.48 56.06 -26.74
C LYS A 1233 53.64 55.19 -27.68
N ARG A 1234 53.62 55.48 -28.98
CA ARG A 1234 52.96 54.65 -30.01
C ARG A 1234 53.83 53.49 -30.51
N SER A 1235 55.16 53.61 -30.41
CA SER A 1235 56.12 52.63 -30.97
C SER A 1235 56.58 51.57 -29.96
N TYR A 1236 56.50 51.87 -28.66
CA TYR A 1236 56.95 50.98 -27.58
C TYR A 1236 55.77 50.65 -26.66
N GLN A 1237 55.40 49.35 -26.58
CA GLN A 1237 54.32 48.87 -25.71
C GLN A 1237 54.73 48.83 -24.23
N SER A 1238 56.01 48.54 -23.97
CA SER A 1238 56.65 48.64 -22.65
C SER A 1238 57.63 49.83 -22.63
N PRO A 1239 57.89 50.49 -21.48
CA PRO A 1239 58.78 51.64 -21.43
C PRO A 1239 60.21 51.29 -21.92
N PRO A 1240 60.77 52.00 -22.91
CA PRO A 1240 62.11 51.71 -23.42
C PRO A 1240 63.22 52.03 -22.40
N PRO A 1241 64.45 51.52 -22.55
CA PRO A 1241 65.56 51.77 -21.61
C PRO A 1241 65.84 53.26 -21.36
N PHE A 1242 65.70 54.09 -22.38
CA PHE A 1242 65.87 55.54 -22.31
C PHE A 1242 64.66 56.31 -21.73
N ASN A 1243 63.58 55.64 -21.31
CA ASN A 1243 62.36 56.30 -20.83
C ASN A 1243 62.58 57.20 -19.61
N SER A 1244 63.57 56.89 -18.75
CA SER A 1244 63.99 57.74 -17.62
C SER A 1244 64.68 59.04 -18.04
N ALA A 1245 65.16 59.15 -19.27
CA ALA A 1245 65.71 60.37 -19.86
C ALA A 1245 64.66 61.19 -20.64
N ILE A 1246 63.43 60.69 -20.82
CA ILE A 1246 62.35 61.43 -21.48
C ILE A 1246 61.80 62.49 -20.50
N ILE A 1247 62.30 63.72 -20.66
CA ILE A 1247 61.77 64.92 -20.01
C ILE A 1247 60.27 65.02 -20.28
N THR A 1248 59.46 65.42 -19.29
CA THR A 1248 58.02 65.58 -19.51
C THR A 1248 57.69 66.87 -20.26
N THR A 1249 56.64 66.84 -21.09
CA THR A 1249 56.08 68.05 -21.73
C THR A 1249 55.69 69.13 -20.70
N GLN A 1250 55.37 68.74 -19.47
CA GLN A 1250 55.05 69.68 -18.39
C GLN A 1250 56.27 70.43 -17.88
N GLU A 1251 57.43 69.79 -17.72
CA GLU A 1251 58.68 70.45 -17.33
C GLU A 1251 59.15 71.44 -18.39
N ILE A 1252 59.07 71.08 -19.67
CA ILE A 1252 59.42 71.97 -20.78
C ILE A 1252 58.45 73.18 -20.80
N LEU A 1253 57.15 72.94 -20.65
CA LEU A 1253 56.15 74.01 -20.55
C LEU A 1253 56.35 74.90 -19.31
N TYR A 1254 56.80 74.34 -18.18
CA TYR A 1254 57.12 75.10 -16.98
C TYR A 1254 58.34 76.01 -17.19
N GLU A 1255 59.39 75.51 -17.83
CA GLU A 1255 60.58 76.30 -18.17
C GLU A 1255 60.25 77.44 -19.14
N ILE A 1256 59.48 77.16 -20.20
CA ILE A 1256 58.95 78.18 -21.13
C ILE A 1256 58.15 79.27 -20.39
N LYS A 1257 57.36 78.89 -19.38
CA LYS A 1257 56.58 79.83 -18.54
C LYS A 1257 57.42 80.72 -17.62
N LYS A 1258 58.70 80.42 -17.38
CA LYS A 1258 59.61 81.36 -16.68
C LYS A 1258 59.91 82.56 -17.57
N TYR A 1259 60.28 82.30 -18.83
CA TYR A 1259 60.55 83.35 -19.82
C TYR A 1259 59.27 84.11 -20.21
N SER A 1260 58.10 83.46 -20.18
CA SER A 1260 56.79 84.15 -20.30
C SER A 1260 56.35 84.95 -19.06
N ARG A 1261 57.19 85.07 -18.04
CA ARG A 1261 56.98 85.85 -16.80
C ARG A 1261 58.18 86.73 -16.42
N SER A 1262 59.24 86.73 -17.25
CA SER A 1262 60.46 87.51 -17.00
C SER A 1262 60.40 88.93 -17.58
N PHE A 1263 59.18 89.36 -17.92
CA PHE A 1263 58.72 90.73 -18.20
C PHE A 1263 57.24 90.81 -17.79
#